data_AF-A0A8S4A3E8-F1
#
_entry.id   AF-A0A8S4A3E8-F1
#
_cell.length_a   1.000
_cell.length_b   1.000
_cell.length_c   1.000
_cell.angle_alpha   90.00
_cell.angle_beta   90.00
_cell.angle_gamma   90.00
#
_symmetry.space_group_name_H-M   'P 1'
#
loop_
_entity.id
_entity.type
_entity.pdbx_description
1 polymer ?
#
loop_
_entity_poly.entity_id
_entity_poly.type
_entity_poly.pdbx_seq_one_letter_code
_entity_poly.pdbx_strand_id
1 'polypeptide(L)'
;MAPLSWPVIERVNVDSISDEQADELFDLLKTAKVDDDADNTRVRKLFTVTQVIMIQRNQLFEDAMNEAEAEAKKSLKREQELKKELEKAHKEIEELKKFGPEGGASRDTRFLREQIRELEESNDQLKQEVKDLNRDLNIEKRAAEKYSERISEVERELKETREENDQLRQDLSDYKMQMQTQRDSIVSRRGEDAEFKEKLAKKNRELAETMEELQNVSDANDLLQKRCDDLQRNLEDAILQMDRTREDYLKLKSVLQQSDAVTDALREENEILKNQIQDLTEQIQSKGEADDVIMVAVNQKVDEWQEIMQEKDFQINNLQEQLFRMKDQLIAANMDSDKVTVSALSEVLKDKDKQIADLTEKIHQYTSEMEANAAIIEDLNNELRKMGSSPGDRLQKQLRELQQENRQYKENLQHLEEDIKKAEEDCRSKDKQLSELLERMRQYEEGEYGLSEAVAEIKSSKNQIKVREREIEELTQYINKAEMKINEILDENEELRYKLGMDPREPLDLTELRKNKAIRQEELKAINFTLQREIEALEEERIEDKKRIRKLAQQLGQRAVSLGLTAEDLLSVQDYTDTLRVKRLGEKAQQSTAVLIREQVQKEEKLLMGKEFERDFKENAVELHKLEKEVLQLKAQNQQVMKDNANLEAGFTEVMQALKNVKADGKDVTAPSGQFPTIEKMLAAIEAKKILGNYDTTYYLKEQVDILKGRNEELKSALRETRIDASKATLERDKAFEKIEKLEKDHFSLHDSNAGIGLFSVMKLPDGMVPSSSEVIGSLTEHLIIVLQELSQREALLKNVETSLNTYKRKYAVLRHQQGLLYQEHLQEKKKWQEEINRCSKHLSEMQGQREEDMVHIQEFNRLIDTLAHDDVEVRHRLSEMTRRITVLRVNEKALTRRHAIMEEVETQLRRECSHLRKEINQMEIAVSERLGYLQRYKDIAAFKISALQRALQDSVPASDLEKVNKQYHSLTEKYRDMLENGNNLVSKAEQLEGLKAEVSQLTENNINLKKTLEMEKEKLHSLEAVMEEVHKKGYTSSADANLSDGHIISISKKITMLEMKEINERQRAEHATQMYEKQRQLLHDLEKRNKELEEKFAEVTKLNLEMQKVERELRDELSNSVPQSVSSADRKRIADLEMTELSLKQEVSKLKEMADIAATQVRTLTSQHISHEKECQSLRQQLLDFQAQSDDKTVIGKLHRHIVQLQVSEGTALKRLEEAQTKLAKLEGQVLRMEQRLDDKNEAVYHVQQEAHSKSKYLRRALQ
;
A
#
# COMPACT_ATOMS: atom_id res chain seq x y z
N MET A 1 16.95 41.40 12.46
CA MET A 1 17.15 41.88 11.08
C MET A 1 16.75 43.35 11.06
N ALA A 2 17.52 44.20 10.38
CA ALA A 2 17.40 45.65 10.47
C ALA A 2 16.26 46.19 9.57
N PRO A 3 15.56 47.26 9.95
CA PRO A 3 14.58 47.94 9.10
C PRO A 3 15.24 48.51 7.83
N LEU A 4 14.49 48.53 6.73
CA LEU A 4 14.96 49.02 5.42
C LEU A 4 15.42 50.48 5.53
N SER A 5 16.68 50.77 5.18
CA SER A 5 17.25 52.12 5.24
C SER A 5 16.79 52.96 4.04
N TRP A 6 15.60 53.56 4.15
CA TRP A 6 15.00 54.44 3.14
C TRP A 6 15.90 55.59 2.62
N PRO A 7 16.73 56.26 3.45
CA PRO A 7 17.60 57.33 2.98
C PRO A 7 18.65 56.89 1.96
N VAL A 8 19.02 55.60 1.99
CA VAL A 8 19.99 55.02 1.05
C VAL A 8 19.31 54.79 -0.29
N ILE A 9 18.11 54.19 -0.28
CA ILE A 9 17.31 53.88 -1.49
C ILE A 9 16.82 55.15 -2.21
N GLU A 10 16.43 56.19 -1.48
CA GLU A 10 15.98 57.46 -2.06
C GLU A 10 17.10 58.22 -2.77
N ARG A 11 18.37 58.07 -2.32
CA ARG A 11 19.55 58.73 -2.92
C ARG A 11 20.10 57.99 -4.14
N VAL A 12 19.64 56.78 -4.43
CA VAL A 12 20.11 56.01 -5.60
C VAL A 12 19.60 56.67 -6.88
N ASN A 13 20.55 57.06 -7.73
CA ASN A 13 20.25 57.48 -9.08
C ASN A 13 20.12 56.25 -9.98
N VAL A 14 18.92 56.03 -10.51
CA VAL A 14 18.52 54.79 -11.20
C VAL A 14 19.19 54.67 -12.57
N ASP A 15 19.59 55.80 -13.16
CA ASP A 15 20.21 55.87 -14.48
C ASP A 15 21.73 55.62 -14.46
N SER A 16 22.35 55.49 -13.28
CA SER A 16 23.81 55.38 -13.13
C SER A 16 24.22 54.50 -11.94
N ILE A 17 23.70 53.28 -11.86
CA ILE A 17 24.07 52.29 -10.83
C ILE A 17 25.28 51.48 -11.34
N SER A 18 26.38 51.50 -10.57
CA SER A 18 27.56 50.67 -10.84
C SER A 18 27.38 49.24 -10.33
N ASP A 19 28.11 48.27 -10.89
CA ASP A 19 27.96 46.84 -10.55
C ASP A 19 28.23 46.56 -9.06
N GLU A 20 29.22 47.22 -8.46
CA GLU A 20 29.51 47.12 -7.03
C GLU A 20 28.36 47.68 -6.17
N GLN A 21 27.76 48.79 -6.60
CA GLN A 21 26.59 49.37 -5.92
C GLN A 21 25.32 48.52 -6.10
N ALA A 22 25.16 47.85 -7.25
CA ALA A 22 24.04 46.96 -7.49
C ALA A 22 24.09 45.73 -6.56
N ASP A 23 25.28 45.21 -6.29
CA ASP A 23 25.48 44.06 -5.39
C ASP A 23 25.26 44.42 -3.92
N GLU A 24 25.77 45.57 -3.48
CA GLU A 24 25.49 46.07 -2.13
C GLU A 24 23.99 46.35 -1.91
N LEU A 25 23.31 46.91 -2.91
CA LEU A 25 21.86 47.16 -2.84
C LEU A 25 21.06 45.85 -2.92
N PHE A 26 21.50 44.86 -3.68
CA PHE A 26 20.84 43.55 -3.76
C PHE A 26 20.87 42.82 -2.41
N ASP A 27 22.02 42.78 -1.74
CA ASP A 27 22.13 42.17 -0.40
C ASP A 27 21.29 42.91 0.65
N LEU A 28 21.21 44.24 0.53
CA LEU A 28 20.38 45.07 1.39
C LEU A 28 18.87 44.85 1.14
N LEU A 29 18.46 44.63 -0.11
CA LEU A 29 17.06 44.33 -0.49
C LEU A 29 16.65 42.90 -0.14
N LYS A 30 17.57 41.93 -0.23
CA LYS A 30 17.34 40.52 0.08
C LYS A 30 16.95 40.28 1.54
N THR A 31 17.42 41.13 2.45
CA THR A 31 17.29 40.93 3.90
C THR A 31 16.25 41.82 4.57
N ALA A 32 15.58 42.69 3.82
CA ALA A 32 14.74 43.74 4.38
C ALA A 32 13.24 43.46 4.30
N LYS A 33 12.50 43.96 5.31
CA LYS A 33 11.03 43.99 5.35
C LYS A 33 10.53 45.42 5.20
N VAL A 34 9.45 45.60 4.45
CA VAL A 34 8.74 46.87 4.30
C VAL A 34 7.67 46.91 5.39
N ASP A 35 7.73 47.90 6.29
CA ASP A 35 6.68 48.13 7.29
C ASP A 35 5.42 48.72 6.62
N ASP A 36 4.22 48.38 7.14
CA ASP A 36 2.91 48.67 6.53
C ASP A 36 2.57 50.19 6.36
N ASP A 37 3.36 51.09 6.96
CA ASP A 37 3.18 52.55 6.90
C ASP A 37 4.05 53.27 5.84
N ALA A 38 4.52 52.55 4.81
CA ALA A 38 5.38 53.12 3.78
C ALA A 38 4.61 53.95 2.71
N ASP A 39 4.94 55.24 2.59
CA ASP A 39 4.37 56.15 1.58
C ASP A 39 4.48 55.60 0.14
N ASN A 40 3.42 55.79 -0.67
CA ASN A 40 3.34 55.33 -2.07
C ASN A 40 4.52 55.76 -2.95
N THR A 41 5.14 56.91 -2.66
CA THR A 41 6.32 57.42 -3.39
C THR A 41 7.58 56.62 -3.07
N ARG A 42 7.75 56.17 -1.83
CA ARG A 42 8.88 55.34 -1.39
C ARG A 42 8.80 53.93 -1.97
N VAL A 43 7.62 53.35 -2.00
CA VAL A 43 7.38 52.03 -2.61
C VAL A 43 7.64 52.05 -4.11
N ARG A 44 7.25 53.12 -4.81
CA ARG A 44 7.56 53.29 -6.25
C ARG A 44 9.07 53.43 -6.51
N LYS A 45 9.79 54.17 -5.65
CA LYS A 45 11.25 54.32 -5.77
C LYS A 45 11.97 53.01 -5.46
N LEU A 46 11.52 52.28 -4.44
CA LEU A 46 12.00 50.93 -4.13
C LEU A 46 11.83 50.00 -5.33
N PHE A 47 10.61 49.96 -5.90
CA PHE A 47 10.28 49.13 -7.05
C PHE A 47 11.19 49.41 -8.25
N THR A 48 11.41 50.68 -8.58
CA THR A 48 12.29 51.09 -9.69
C THR A 48 13.75 50.70 -9.45
N VAL A 49 14.26 50.82 -8.21
CA VAL A 49 15.61 50.39 -7.85
C VAL A 49 15.74 48.86 -7.94
N THR A 50 14.78 48.08 -7.41
CA THR A 50 14.75 46.61 -7.57
C THR A 50 14.67 46.20 -9.03
N GLN A 51 13.89 46.89 -9.86
CA GLN A 51 13.73 46.56 -11.27
C GLN A 51 15.05 46.70 -12.02
N VAL A 52 15.83 47.77 -11.78
CA VAL A 52 17.13 47.95 -12.43
C VAL A 52 18.17 46.92 -11.95
N ILE A 53 18.18 46.61 -10.65
CA ILE A 53 19.07 45.56 -10.10
C ILE A 53 18.73 44.19 -10.68
N MET A 54 17.44 43.86 -10.84
CA MET A 54 17.02 42.61 -11.49
C MET A 54 17.41 42.56 -12.97
N ILE A 55 17.31 43.67 -13.70
CA ILE A 55 17.74 43.75 -15.11
C ILE A 55 19.26 43.53 -15.22
N GLN A 56 20.07 44.19 -14.38
CA GLN A 56 21.51 43.97 -14.35
C GLN A 56 21.89 42.54 -13.95
N ARG A 57 21.20 41.94 -12.97
CA ARG A 57 21.45 40.54 -12.61
C ARG A 57 21.03 39.54 -13.67
N ASN A 58 19.97 39.82 -14.42
CA ASN A 58 19.60 38.98 -15.55
C ASN A 58 20.63 39.08 -16.69
N GLN A 59 21.17 40.28 -16.96
CA GLN A 59 22.25 40.47 -17.94
C GLN A 59 23.53 39.72 -17.55
N LEU A 60 23.96 39.80 -16.29
CA LEU A 60 25.13 39.04 -15.80
C LEU A 60 24.91 37.51 -15.88
N PHE A 61 23.68 37.05 -15.68
CA PHE A 61 23.33 35.64 -15.85
C PHE A 61 23.33 35.22 -17.32
N GLU A 62 22.79 36.05 -18.22
CA GLU A 62 22.85 35.83 -19.66
C GLU A 62 24.29 35.80 -20.20
N ASP A 63 25.16 36.70 -19.73
CA ASP A 63 26.56 36.73 -20.11
C ASP A 63 27.32 35.49 -19.62
N ALA A 64 27.09 35.06 -18.36
CA ALA A 64 27.66 33.82 -17.84
C ALA A 64 27.15 32.57 -18.58
N MET A 65 25.87 32.58 -18.97
CA MET A 65 25.28 31.49 -19.76
C MET A 65 25.85 31.45 -21.19
N ASN A 66 26.03 32.61 -21.82
CA ASN A 66 26.65 32.73 -23.13
C ASN A 66 28.13 32.31 -23.13
N GLU A 67 28.87 32.62 -22.06
CA GLU A 67 30.26 32.19 -21.89
C GLU A 67 30.36 30.67 -21.67
N ALA A 68 29.47 30.10 -20.84
CA ALA A 68 29.36 28.65 -20.67
C ALA A 68 28.93 27.93 -21.96
N GLU A 69 28.03 28.51 -22.76
CA GLU A 69 27.67 28.00 -24.09
C GLU A 69 28.82 28.09 -25.09
N ALA A 70 29.63 29.16 -25.04
CA ALA A 70 30.80 29.32 -25.89
C ALA A 70 31.90 28.31 -25.54
N GLU A 71 32.13 28.04 -24.25
CA GLU A 71 33.03 26.98 -23.79
C GLU A 71 32.52 25.59 -24.14
N ALA A 72 31.22 25.33 -24.01
CA ALA A 72 30.59 24.08 -24.44
C ALA A 72 30.69 23.87 -25.96
N LYS A 73 30.53 24.93 -26.75
CA LYS A 73 30.74 24.87 -28.22
C LYS A 73 32.21 24.66 -28.57
N LYS A 74 33.16 25.24 -27.83
CA LYS A 74 34.60 25.01 -28.01
C LYS A 74 35.00 23.59 -27.61
N SER A 75 34.47 23.04 -26.51
CA SER A 75 34.74 21.66 -26.09
C SER A 75 34.13 20.65 -27.07
N LEU A 76 32.92 20.89 -27.56
CA LEU A 76 32.28 20.04 -28.57
C LEU A 76 33.05 20.07 -29.90
N LYS A 77 33.57 21.23 -30.32
CA LYS A 77 34.42 21.34 -31.51
C LYS A 77 35.75 20.59 -31.33
N ARG A 78 36.42 20.74 -30.17
CA ARG A 78 37.63 19.98 -29.84
C ARG A 78 37.36 18.47 -29.80
N GLU A 79 36.23 18.03 -29.26
CA GLU A 79 35.87 16.62 -29.23
C GLU A 79 35.57 16.07 -30.62
N GLN A 80 34.93 16.86 -31.50
CA GLN A 80 34.69 16.49 -32.90
C GLN A 80 35.98 16.49 -33.73
N GLU A 81 36.92 17.40 -33.45
CA GLU A 81 38.26 17.41 -34.06
C GLU A 81 39.07 16.18 -33.62
N LEU A 82 39.10 15.88 -32.31
CA LEU A 82 39.75 14.67 -31.76
C LEU A 82 39.11 13.37 -32.29
N LYS A 83 37.79 13.33 -32.47
CA LYS A 83 37.09 12.19 -33.10
C LYS A 83 37.47 12.03 -34.57
N LYS A 84 37.55 13.14 -35.32
CA LYS A 84 38.01 13.11 -36.72
C LYS A 84 39.48 12.73 -36.83
N GLU A 85 40.32 13.14 -35.89
CA GLU A 85 41.73 12.73 -35.82
C GLU A 85 41.86 11.25 -35.44
N LEU A 86 41.05 10.75 -34.51
CA LEU A 86 41.00 9.32 -34.16
C LEU A 86 40.49 8.47 -35.33
N GLU A 87 39.51 8.94 -36.10
CA GLU A 87 39.01 8.27 -37.30
C GLU A 87 40.03 8.31 -38.44
N LYS A 88 40.77 9.41 -38.60
CA LYS A 88 41.88 9.49 -39.56
C LYS A 88 43.03 8.57 -39.15
N ALA A 89 43.42 8.57 -37.88
CA ALA A 89 44.45 7.66 -37.35
C ALA A 89 44.01 6.18 -37.45
N HIS A 90 42.72 5.88 -37.24
CA HIS A 90 42.19 4.52 -37.46
C HIS A 90 42.21 4.12 -38.94
N LYS A 91 41.86 5.04 -39.86
CA LYS A 91 41.93 4.79 -41.31
C LYS A 91 43.38 4.65 -41.79
N GLU A 92 44.30 5.45 -41.27
CA GLU A 92 45.73 5.35 -41.58
C GLU A 92 46.35 4.06 -41.01
N ILE A 93 45.91 3.60 -39.83
CA ILE A 93 46.30 2.29 -39.27
C ILE A 93 45.71 1.12 -40.08
N GLU A 94 44.50 1.25 -40.63
CA GLU A 94 43.92 0.25 -41.53
C GLU A 94 44.60 0.23 -42.91
N GLU A 95 45.01 1.38 -43.44
CA GLU A 95 45.77 1.48 -44.69
C GLU A 95 47.21 0.97 -44.53
N LEU A 96 47.86 1.23 -43.39
CA LEU A 96 49.19 0.69 -43.04
C LEU A 96 49.17 -0.84 -42.79
N LYS A 97 48.03 -1.41 -42.38
CA LYS A 97 47.85 -2.87 -42.28
C LYS A 97 47.56 -3.56 -43.62
N LYS A 98 47.25 -2.80 -44.68
CA LYS A 98 46.99 -3.34 -46.04
C LYS A 98 48.22 -3.42 -46.94
N PHE A 99 49.31 -2.71 -46.62
CA PHE A 99 50.56 -2.81 -47.37
C PHE A 99 51.66 -3.43 -46.50
N GLY A 100 51.96 -4.70 -46.77
CA GLY A 100 53.12 -5.40 -46.23
C GLY A 100 54.46 -4.83 -46.74
N PRO A 101 55.59 -5.20 -46.11
CA PRO A 101 56.83 -4.47 -46.24
C PRO A 101 57.67 -4.94 -47.42
N GLU A 102 57.35 -4.54 -48.66
CA GLU A 102 58.29 -4.61 -49.79
C GLU A 102 58.10 -3.43 -50.76
N GLY A 103 59.15 -2.62 -50.94
CA GLY A 103 59.28 -1.64 -52.03
C GLY A 103 59.48 -0.19 -51.58
N GLY A 104 60.71 0.33 -51.70
CA GLY A 104 61.07 1.70 -51.30
C GLY A 104 60.98 2.76 -52.41
N ALA A 105 60.95 4.05 -52.02
CA ALA A 105 61.56 5.19 -52.74
C ALA A 105 61.47 6.53 -51.95
N SER A 106 62.52 6.81 -51.18
CA SER A 106 63.33 8.06 -51.17
C SER A 106 62.74 9.50 -51.13
N ARG A 107 61.45 9.77 -50.88
CA ARG A 107 61.01 11.19 -50.66
C ARG A 107 60.13 11.43 -49.42
N ASP A 108 59.51 10.39 -48.87
CA ASP A 108 58.63 10.49 -47.69
C ASP A 108 59.37 10.36 -46.34
N THR A 109 60.63 9.94 -46.34
CA THR A 109 61.42 9.75 -45.12
C THR A 109 61.78 11.03 -44.36
N ARG A 110 61.61 12.24 -44.94
CA ARG A 110 61.88 13.50 -44.22
C ARG A 110 60.62 14.02 -43.53
N PHE A 111 59.47 13.95 -44.21
CA PHE A 111 58.18 14.34 -43.66
C PHE A 111 57.73 13.41 -42.52
N LEU A 112 57.92 12.09 -42.69
CA LEU A 112 57.69 11.12 -41.62
C LEU A 112 58.65 11.30 -40.45
N ARG A 113 59.89 11.78 -40.68
CA ARG A 113 60.83 12.07 -39.58
C ARG A 113 60.45 13.35 -38.82
N GLU A 114 59.98 14.39 -39.51
CA GLU A 114 59.49 15.61 -38.86
C GLU A 114 58.23 15.33 -38.03
N GLN A 115 57.28 14.55 -38.55
CA GLN A 115 56.08 14.13 -37.81
C GLN A 115 56.39 13.17 -36.66
N ILE A 116 57.32 12.23 -36.85
CA ILE A 116 57.79 11.37 -35.75
C ILE A 116 58.45 12.24 -34.68
N ARG A 117 59.20 13.28 -35.04
CA ARG A 117 59.84 14.20 -34.10
C ARG A 117 58.82 15.05 -33.32
N GLU A 118 57.79 15.58 -33.97
CA GLU A 118 56.71 16.32 -33.31
C GLU A 118 55.89 15.41 -32.37
N LEU A 119 55.64 14.16 -32.78
CA LEU A 119 54.99 13.16 -31.92
C LEU A 119 55.90 12.71 -30.77
N GLU A 120 57.20 12.60 -30.98
CA GLU A 120 58.18 12.31 -29.92
C GLU A 120 58.26 13.47 -28.92
N GLU A 121 58.26 14.73 -29.38
CA GLU A 121 58.24 15.91 -28.51
C GLU A 121 56.95 16.01 -27.69
N SER A 122 55.78 15.74 -28.30
CA SER A 122 54.49 15.68 -27.59
C SER A 122 54.45 14.53 -26.56
N ASN A 123 54.98 13.36 -26.93
CA ASN A 123 55.05 12.21 -26.03
C ASN A 123 56.02 12.45 -24.88
N ASP A 124 57.11 13.19 -25.10
CA ASP A 124 58.04 13.57 -24.03
C ASP A 124 57.45 14.66 -23.11
N GLN A 125 56.67 15.60 -23.64
CA GLN A 125 55.89 16.55 -22.83
C GLN A 125 54.85 15.83 -21.95
N LEU A 126 54.07 14.89 -22.51
CA LEU A 126 53.11 14.10 -21.75
C LEU A 126 53.79 13.19 -20.70
N LYS A 127 54.94 12.60 -21.02
CA LYS A 127 55.73 11.85 -20.02
C LYS A 127 56.23 12.76 -18.90
N GLN A 128 56.51 14.02 -19.19
CA GLN A 128 56.97 14.99 -18.21
C GLN A 128 55.82 15.45 -17.31
N GLU A 129 54.64 15.73 -17.86
CA GLU A 129 53.42 15.99 -17.08
C GLU A 129 53.03 14.82 -16.19
N VAL A 130 53.09 13.58 -16.71
CA VAL A 130 52.83 12.38 -15.91
C VAL A 130 53.86 12.23 -14.79
N LYS A 131 55.12 12.61 -15.00
CA LYS A 131 56.14 12.61 -13.95
C LYS A 131 55.87 13.67 -12.89
N ASP A 132 55.42 14.85 -13.29
CA ASP A 132 55.14 15.95 -12.36
C ASP A 132 53.87 15.68 -11.54
N LEU A 133 52.80 15.17 -12.16
CA LEU A 133 51.61 14.69 -11.45
C LEU A 133 51.93 13.55 -10.47
N ASN A 134 52.81 12.62 -10.86
CA ASN A 134 53.27 11.57 -9.95
C ASN A 134 54.12 12.10 -8.79
N ARG A 135 54.84 13.22 -8.97
CA ARG A 135 55.56 13.89 -7.88
C ARG A 135 54.58 14.56 -6.92
N ASP A 136 53.59 15.28 -7.43
CA ASP A 136 52.58 15.94 -6.60
C ASP A 136 51.76 14.93 -5.80
N LEU A 137 51.34 13.82 -6.44
CA LEU A 137 50.67 12.72 -5.77
C LEU A 137 51.53 12.10 -4.65
N ASN A 138 52.85 12.01 -4.85
CA ASN A 138 53.75 11.50 -3.81
C ASN A 138 53.95 12.51 -2.66
N ILE A 139 53.91 13.81 -2.93
CA ILE A 139 53.95 14.84 -1.89
C ILE A 139 52.66 14.78 -1.05
N GLU A 140 51.51 14.62 -1.69
CA GLU A 140 50.21 14.52 -1.03
C GLU A 140 50.08 13.22 -0.22
N LYS A 141 50.55 12.08 -0.74
CA LYS A 141 50.65 10.81 0.02
C LYS A 141 51.49 10.96 1.29
N ARG A 142 52.65 11.64 1.20
CA ARG A 142 53.49 11.91 2.38
C ARG A 142 52.83 12.86 3.37
N ALA A 143 52.00 13.80 2.91
CA ALA A 143 51.23 14.66 3.80
C ALA A 143 50.12 13.87 4.51
N ALA A 144 49.44 12.97 3.80
CA ALA A 144 48.43 12.07 4.36
C ALA A 144 49.04 11.10 5.40
N GLU A 145 50.23 10.56 5.14
CA GLU A 145 50.98 9.72 6.10
C GLU A 145 51.29 10.49 7.39
N LYS A 146 51.75 11.74 7.30
CA LYS A 146 52.00 12.59 8.48
C LYS A 146 50.73 12.90 9.28
N TYR A 147 49.61 13.15 8.61
CA TYR A 147 48.34 13.33 9.31
C TYR A 147 47.86 12.04 9.97
N SER A 148 48.08 10.88 9.34
CA SER A 148 47.78 9.57 9.93
C SER A 148 48.63 9.29 11.17
N GLU A 149 49.92 9.61 11.13
CA GLU A 149 50.81 9.49 12.31
C GLU A 149 50.35 10.42 13.43
N ARG A 150 49.95 11.66 13.11
CA ARG A 150 49.47 12.62 14.11
C ARG A 150 48.14 12.19 14.76
N ILE A 151 47.24 11.58 13.99
CA ILE A 151 45.99 11.02 14.53
C ILE A 151 46.30 9.86 15.48
N SER A 152 47.21 8.96 15.10
CA SER A 152 47.64 7.83 15.95
C SER A 152 48.27 8.30 17.28
N GLU A 153 49.07 9.36 17.25
CA GLU A 153 49.62 9.98 18.47
C GLU A 153 48.54 10.53 19.39
N VAL A 154 47.58 11.28 18.84
CA VAL A 154 46.46 11.85 19.61
C VAL A 154 45.55 10.74 20.18
N GLU A 155 45.33 9.67 19.43
CA GLU A 155 44.59 8.50 19.90
C GLU A 155 45.30 7.78 21.06
N ARG A 156 46.63 7.71 21.03
CA ARG A 156 47.43 7.16 22.14
C ARG A 156 47.35 8.03 23.39
N GLU A 157 47.48 9.35 23.26
CA GLU A 157 47.33 10.29 24.38
C GLU A 157 45.91 10.24 24.98
N LEU A 158 44.89 10.08 24.14
CA LEU A 158 43.50 9.90 24.57
C LEU A 158 43.26 8.56 25.28
N LYS A 159 44.04 7.53 24.95
CA LYS A 159 44.02 6.24 25.64
C LYS A 159 44.67 6.33 27.02
N GLU A 160 45.84 6.95 27.12
CA GLU A 160 46.55 7.14 28.40
C GLU A 160 45.70 7.98 29.39
N THR A 161 45.08 9.06 28.92
CA THR A 161 44.19 9.88 29.77
C THR A 161 42.89 9.17 30.18
N ARG A 162 42.39 8.21 29.38
CA ARG A 162 41.26 7.35 29.76
C ARG A 162 41.65 6.34 30.83
N GLU A 163 42.83 5.73 30.72
CA GLU A 163 43.36 4.79 31.72
C GLU A 163 43.54 5.47 33.09
N GLU A 164 44.02 6.72 33.11
CA GLU A 164 44.11 7.53 34.33
C GLU A 164 42.72 7.85 34.92
N ASN A 165 41.73 8.16 34.08
CA ASN A 165 40.36 8.42 34.54
C ASN A 165 39.71 7.18 35.15
N ASP A 166 39.98 6.00 34.58
CA ASP A 166 39.46 4.72 35.07
C ASP A 166 40.07 4.33 36.42
N GLN A 167 41.37 4.57 36.61
CA GLN A 167 42.03 4.39 37.91
C GLN A 167 41.40 5.30 38.98
N LEU A 168 41.21 6.58 38.68
CA LEU A 168 40.56 7.52 39.61
C LEU A 168 39.11 7.15 39.94
N ARG A 169 38.38 6.56 38.99
CA ARG A 169 37.01 6.05 39.21
C ARG A 169 36.98 4.82 40.10
N GLN A 170 37.97 3.94 39.97
CA GLN A 170 38.11 2.75 40.81
C GLN A 170 38.43 3.14 42.25
N ASP A 171 39.35 4.07 42.44
CA ASP A 171 39.66 4.63 43.76
C ASP A 171 38.41 5.26 44.42
N LEU A 172 37.63 6.05 43.68
CA LEU A 172 36.36 6.63 44.18
C LEU A 172 35.31 5.57 44.55
N SER A 173 35.27 4.45 43.83
CA SER A 173 34.36 3.33 44.11
C SER A 173 34.76 2.61 45.40
N ASP A 174 36.06 2.39 45.60
CA ASP A 174 36.57 1.74 46.81
C ASP A 174 36.35 2.62 48.04
N TYR A 175 36.53 3.94 47.93
CA TYR A 175 36.17 4.88 48.98
C TYR A 175 34.67 4.89 49.29
N LYS A 176 33.80 4.79 48.27
CA LYS A 176 32.34 4.67 48.47
C LYS A 176 31.96 3.37 49.18
N MET A 177 32.55 2.24 48.80
CA MET A 177 32.30 0.93 49.42
C MET A 177 32.72 0.93 50.90
N GLN A 178 33.86 1.55 51.23
CA GLN A 178 34.30 1.74 52.61
C GLN A 178 33.34 2.63 53.41
N MET A 179 32.85 3.73 52.83
CA MET A 179 31.87 4.61 53.49
C MET A 179 30.52 3.91 53.70
N GLN A 180 30.10 3.06 52.77
CA GLN A 180 28.83 2.34 52.84
C GLN A 180 28.88 1.19 53.85
N THR A 181 29.97 0.45 53.92
CA THR A 181 30.19 -0.55 54.98
C THR A 181 30.29 0.08 56.37
N GLN A 182 30.88 1.28 56.49
CA GLN A 182 30.80 2.05 57.73
C GLN A 182 29.36 2.47 58.06
N ARG A 183 28.59 2.92 57.07
CA ARG A 183 27.18 3.33 57.24
C ARG A 183 26.29 2.17 57.67
N ASP A 184 26.43 1.01 57.04
CA ASP A 184 25.65 -0.19 57.36
C ASP A 184 25.96 -0.73 58.76
N SER A 185 27.23 -0.59 59.21
CA SER A 185 27.61 -0.90 60.59
C SER A 185 26.98 0.04 61.64
N ILE A 186 26.69 1.29 61.26
CA ILE A 186 26.04 2.30 62.12
C ILE A 186 24.51 2.11 62.11
N VAL A 187 23.92 1.75 60.96
CA VAL A 187 22.46 1.54 60.78
C VAL A 187 21.96 0.32 61.58
N SER A 188 22.78 -0.72 61.77
CA SER A 188 22.40 -1.86 62.61
C SER A 188 22.29 -1.52 64.12
N ARG A 189 22.73 -0.32 64.56
CA ARG A 189 22.81 0.05 66.00
C ARG A 189 21.78 1.07 66.51
N ARG A 190 20.83 1.59 65.73
CA ARG A 190 19.81 2.52 66.28
C ARG A 190 18.41 2.30 65.70
N GLY A 191 17.46 1.98 66.59
CA GLY A 191 16.05 1.72 66.30
C GLY A 191 15.18 2.98 66.26
N GLU A 192 15.34 3.80 65.23
CA GLU A 192 14.45 4.93 64.93
C GLU A 192 13.97 4.86 63.46
N ASP A 193 13.23 3.81 63.08
CA ASP A 193 12.78 3.59 61.68
C ASP A 193 11.28 3.23 61.54
N ALA A 194 10.46 3.53 62.55
CA ALA A 194 9.01 3.29 62.48
C ALA A 194 8.29 4.24 61.51
N GLU A 195 8.71 5.52 61.42
CA GLU A 195 8.09 6.52 60.55
C GLU A 195 8.36 6.28 59.06
N PHE A 196 9.51 5.69 58.71
CA PHE A 196 9.83 5.35 57.31
C PHE A 196 8.94 4.20 56.80
N LYS A 197 8.63 3.23 57.66
CA LYS A 197 7.72 2.13 57.30
C LYS A 197 6.29 2.59 57.06
N GLU A 198 5.79 3.55 57.84
CA GLU A 198 4.44 4.11 57.64
C GLU A 198 4.33 4.91 56.32
N LYS A 199 5.37 5.66 55.95
CA LYS A 199 5.43 6.37 54.65
C LYS A 199 5.45 5.40 53.46
N LEU A 200 6.16 4.28 53.59
CA LEU A 200 6.17 3.21 52.59
C LEU A 200 4.78 2.56 52.42
N ALA A 201 4.06 2.32 53.51
CA ALA A 201 2.71 1.76 53.46
C ALA A 201 1.68 2.70 52.79
N LYS A 202 1.78 4.02 53.04
CA LYS A 202 0.95 5.02 52.34
C LYS A 202 1.26 5.07 50.84
N LYS A 203 2.54 5.04 50.47
CA LYS A 203 2.96 4.99 49.05
C LYS A 203 2.48 3.73 48.34
N ASN A 204 2.40 2.60 49.04
CA ASN A 204 1.87 1.37 48.46
C ASN A 204 0.34 1.41 48.24
N ARG A 205 -0.42 2.14 49.08
CA ARG A 205 -1.86 2.37 48.84
C ARG A 205 -2.09 3.31 47.66
N GLU A 206 -1.36 4.42 47.62
CA GLU A 206 -1.40 5.35 46.48
C GLU A 206 -1.05 4.60 45.18
N LEU A 207 -0.06 3.69 45.20
CA LEU A 207 0.25 2.83 44.06
C LEU A 207 -0.93 1.92 43.67
N ALA A 208 -1.63 1.32 44.62
CA ALA A 208 -2.79 0.46 44.33
C ALA A 208 -3.96 1.26 43.70
N GLU A 209 -4.24 2.45 44.22
CA GLU A 209 -5.24 3.36 43.64
C GLU A 209 -4.86 3.79 42.22
N THR A 210 -3.58 4.12 41.98
CA THR A 210 -3.12 4.43 40.62
C THR A 210 -3.20 3.23 39.66
N MET A 211 -3.09 1.99 40.17
CA MET A 211 -3.25 0.79 39.34
C MET A 211 -4.71 0.54 38.97
N GLU A 212 -5.66 0.86 39.85
CA GLU A 212 -7.10 0.77 39.57
C GLU A 212 -7.55 1.89 38.60
N GLU A 213 -7.01 3.09 38.75
CA GLU A 213 -7.21 4.17 37.77
C GLU A 213 -6.63 3.80 36.40
N LEU A 214 -5.46 3.15 36.35
CA LEU A 214 -4.89 2.61 35.11
C LEU A 214 -5.78 1.54 34.47
N GLN A 215 -6.40 0.65 35.26
CA GLN A 215 -7.34 -0.37 34.78
C GLN A 215 -8.58 0.28 34.15
N ASN A 216 -9.18 1.28 34.80
CA ASN A 216 -10.37 1.97 34.29
C ASN A 216 -10.07 2.78 33.01
N VAL A 217 -8.86 3.35 32.89
CA VAL A 217 -8.41 4.03 31.67
C VAL A 217 -8.15 3.03 30.54
N SER A 218 -7.69 1.81 30.85
CA SER A 218 -7.53 0.72 29.88
C SER A 218 -8.87 0.32 29.24
N ASP A 219 -9.91 0.10 30.06
CA ASP A 219 -11.23 -0.29 29.57
C ASP A 219 -11.88 0.79 28.69
N ALA A 220 -11.64 2.08 29.01
CA ALA A 220 -12.12 3.20 28.22
C ALA A 220 -11.39 3.33 26.86
N ASN A 221 -10.10 2.99 26.81
CA ASN A 221 -9.32 2.99 25.57
C ASN A 221 -9.70 1.86 24.62
N ASP A 222 -9.96 0.65 25.14
CA ASP A 222 -10.49 -0.47 24.35
C ASP A 222 -11.84 -0.12 23.69
N LEU A 223 -12.68 0.66 24.39
CA LEU A 223 -13.93 1.15 23.83
C LEU A 223 -13.70 2.24 22.78
N LEU A 224 -12.76 3.16 23.04
CA LEU A 224 -12.43 4.23 22.10
C LEU A 224 -11.77 3.70 20.83
N GLN A 225 -10.93 2.67 20.94
CA GLN A 225 -10.31 2.10 19.76
C GLN A 225 -11.21 1.13 19.01
N LYS A 226 -12.11 0.39 19.68
CA LYS A 226 -13.23 -0.25 18.95
C LYS A 226 -14.01 0.79 18.14
N ARG A 227 -14.28 1.96 18.71
CA ARG A 227 -14.89 3.07 17.97
C ARG A 227 -14.00 3.63 16.87
N CYS A 228 -12.69 3.77 17.06
CA CYS A 228 -11.78 4.23 16.01
C CYS A 228 -11.62 3.20 14.88
N ASP A 229 -11.59 1.90 15.19
CA ASP A 229 -11.55 0.80 14.22
C ASP A 229 -12.88 0.67 13.49
N ASP A 230 -14.01 0.86 14.20
CA ASP A 230 -15.32 0.91 13.58
C ASP A 230 -15.46 2.15 12.69
N LEU A 231 -14.97 3.31 13.13
CA LEU A 231 -14.92 4.52 12.29
C LEU A 231 -13.95 4.36 11.12
N GLN A 232 -12.80 3.71 11.32
CA GLN A 232 -11.83 3.45 10.26
C GLN A 232 -12.40 2.45 9.24
N ARG A 233 -13.06 1.38 9.68
CA ARG A 233 -13.79 0.44 8.80
C ARG A 233 -14.93 1.13 8.09
N ASN A 234 -15.69 1.98 8.77
CA ASN A 234 -16.77 2.75 8.15
C ASN A 234 -16.21 3.74 7.11
N LEU A 235 -15.05 4.35 7.35
CA LEU A 235 -14.37 5.21 6.38
C LEU A 235 -13.76 4.41 5.23
N GLU A 236 -13.16 3.25 5.47
CA GLU A 236 -12.65 2.34 4.44
C GLU A 236 -13.81 1.80 3.59
N ASP A 237 -14.93 1.44 4.19
CA ASP A 237 -16.16 1.03 3.51
C ASP A 237 -16.78 2.21 2.75
N ALA A 238 -16.75 3.43 3.30
CA ALA A 238 -17.20 4.63 2.60
C ALA A 238 -16.28 4.97 1.42
N ILE A 239 -14.96 4.83 1.54
CA ILE A 239 -13.99 5.00 0.44
C ILE A 239 -14.22 3.93 -0.62
N LEU A 240 -14.44 2.66 -0.23
CA LEU A 240 -14.76 1.58 -1.17
C LEU A 240 -16.12 1.79 -1.84
N GLN A 241 -17.12 2.33 -1.13
CA GLN A 241 -18.38 2.73 -1.73
C GLN A 241 -18.19 3.95 -2.65
N MET A 242 -17.36 4.92 -2.30
CA MET A 242 -17.02 6.05 -3.16
C MET A 242 -16.30 5.59 -4.43
N ASP A 243 -15.36 4.66 -4.33
CA ASP A 243 -14.67 4.08 -5.48
C ASP A 243 -15.63 3.28 -6.37
N ARG A 244 -16.54 2.51 -5.77
CA ARG A 244 -17.61 1.81 -6.52
C ARG A 244 -18.55 2.80 -7.20
N THR A 245 -19.00 3.85 -6.51
CA THR A 245 -19.85 4.90 -7.10
C THR A 245 -19.10 5.70 -8.16
N ARG A 246 -17.78 5.89 -8.05
CA ARG A 246 -16.93 6.50 -9.06
C ARG A 246 -16.79 5.59 -10.29
N GLU A 247 -16.58 4.30 -10.10
CA GLU A 247 -16.58 3.32 -11.19
C GLU A 247 -17.95 3.25 -11.87
N ASP A 248 -19.03 3.26 -11.10
CA ASP A 248 -20.38 3.26 -11.62
C ASP A 248 -20.75 4.59 -12.29
N TYR A 249 -20.21 5.72 -11.82
CA TYR A 249 -20.30 7.02 -12.50
C TYR A 249 -19.49 7.03 -13.80
N LEU A 250 -18.31 6.41 -13.84
CA LEU A 250 -17.52 6.26 -15.07
C LEU A 250 -18.21 5.33 -16.07
N LYS A 251 -18.82 4.23 -15.60
CA LYS A 251 -19.65 3.35 -16.43
C LYS A 251 -20.88 4.09 -16.92
N LEU A 252 -21.58 4.83 -16.06
CA LEU A 252 -22.74 5.63 -16.44
C LEU A 252 -22.36 6.74 -17.42
N LYS A 253 -21.20 7.37 -17.25
CA LYS A 253 -20.66 8.35 -18.21
C LYS A 253 -20.32 7.70 -19.54
N SER A 254 -19.76 6.49 -19.53
CA SER A 254 -19.51 5.72 -20.76
C SER A 254 -20.81 5.31 -21.46
N VAL A 255 -21.82 4.86 -20.69
CA VAL A 255 -23.16 4.54 -21.20
C VAL A 255 -23.88 5.79 -21.69
N LEU A 256 -23.73 6.92 -21.01
CA LEU A 256 -24.26 8.22 -21.44
C LEU A 256 -23.59 8.66 -22.74
N GLN A 257 -22.27 8.57 -22.85
CA GLN A 257 -21.55 8.86 -24.10
C GLN A 257 -21.95 7.93 -25.26
N GLN A 258 -22.16 6.64 -24.97
CA GLN A 258 -22.67 5.69 -25.95
C GLN A 258 -24.13 5.99 -26.31
N SER A 259 -24.96 6.36 -25.33
CA SER A 259 -26.35 6.77 -25.55
C SER A 259 -26.42 8.07 -26.34
N ASP A 260 -25.58 9.05 -26.05
CA ASP A 260 -25.48 10.33 -26.76
C ASP A 260 -25.06 10.07 -28.20
N ALA A 261 -24.03 9.25 -28.43
CA ALA A 261 -23.61 8.82 -29.76
C ALA A 261 -24.73 8.08 -30.52
N VAL A 262 -25.51 7.23 -29.84
CA VAL A 262 -26.68 6.56 -30.44
C VAL A 262 -27.82 7.56 -30.69
N THR A 263 -28.07 8.51 -29.80
CA THR A 263 -29.10 9.53 -30.01
C THR A 263 -28.73 10.52 -31.10
N ASP A 264 -27.44 10.85 -31.25
CA ASP A 264 -26.94 11.67 -32.34
C ASP A 264 -27.00 10.90 -33.65
N ALA A 265 -26.63 9.62 -33.68
CA ALA A 265 -26.84 8.76 -34.84
C ALA A 265 -28.33 8.61 -35.20
N LEU A 266 -29.22 8.46 -34.20
CA LEU A 266 -30.67 8.44 -34.41
C LEU A 266 -31.22 9.81 -34.80
N ARG A 267 -30.61 10.92 -34.38
CA ARG A 267 -30.97 12.28 -34.82
C ARG A 267 -30.56 12.48 -36.27
N GLU A 268 -29.36 12.07 -36.65
CA GLU A 268 -28.90 12.06 -38.04
C GLU A 268 -29.81 11.18 -38.90
N GLU A 269 -30.13 9.96 -38.45
CA GLU A 269 -31.06 9.07 -39.13
C GLU A 269 -32.48 9.68 -39.19
N ASN A 270 -32.96 10.33 -38.12
CA ASN A 270 -34.25 11.02 -38.13
C ASN A 270 -34.23 12.26 -39.04
N GLU A 271 -33.15 13.00 -39.16
CA GLU A 271 -33.02 14.11 -40.11
C GLU A 271 -32.95 13.58 -41.54
N ILE A 272 -32.23 12.48 -41.79
CA ILE A 272 -32.24 11.78 -43.09
C ILE A 272 -33.65 11.27 -43.42
N LEU A 273 -34.32 10.62 -42.48
CA LEU A 273 -35.69 10.12 -42.65
C LEU A 273 -36.69 11.26 -42.77
N LYS A 274 -36.52 12.39 -42.07
CA LYS A 274 -37.34 13.59 -42.25
C LYS A 274 -37.13 14.20 -43.62
N ASN A 275 -35.89 14.27 -44.11
CA ASN A 275 -35.61 14.73 -45.46
C ASN A 275 -36.21 13.78 -46.50
N GLN A 276 -36.12 12.45 -46.29
CA GLN A 276 -36.79 11.47 -47.15
C GLN A 276 -38.31 11.55 -47.05
N ILE A 277 -38.87 11.78 -45.87
CA ILE A 277 -40.31 12.01 -45.66
C ILE A 277 -40.70 13.31 -46.32
N GLN A 278 -39.90 14.37 -46.26
CA GLN A 278 -40.16 15.65 -46.91
C GLN A 278 -40.11 15.48 -48.42
N ASP A 279 -39.10 14.81 -48.99
CA ASP A 279 -39.01 14.49 -50.41
C ASP A 279 -40.19 13.62 -50.86
N LEU A 280 -40.57 12.62 -50.06
CA LEU A 280 -41.75 11.79 -50.32
C LEU A 280 -43.05 12.58 -50.14
N THR A 281 -43.11 13.55 -49.23
CA THR A 281 -44.27 14.42 -48.99
C THR A 281 -44.40 15.43 -50.11
N GLU A 282 -43.31 15.96 -50.65
CA GLU A 282 -43.28 16.81 -51.84
C GLU A 282 -43.65 15.98 -53.09
N GLN A 283 -43.20 14.73 -53.19
CA GLN A 283 -43.67 13.81 -54.22
C GLN A 283 -45.15 13.45 -54.05
N ILE A 284 -45.64 13.22 -52.83
CA ILE A 284 -47.05 12.95 -52.54
C ILE A 284 -47.90 14.21 -52.71
N GLN A 285 -47.37 15.42 -52.46
CA GLN A 285 -48.05 16.68 -52.73
C GLN A 285 -48.11 16.94 -54.23
N SER A 286 -47.05 16.71 -54.99
CA SER A 286 -47.10 16.82 -56.46
C SER A 286 -48.04 15.78 -57.09
N LYS A 287 -48.09 14.57 -56.52
CA LYS A 287 -49.08 13.55 -56.88
C LYS A 287 -50.46 13.90 -56.36
N GLY A 288 -50.57 14.53 -55.20
CA GLY A 288 -51.80 15.01 -54.57
C GLY A 288 -52.42 16.16 -55.33
N GLU A 289 -51.63 17.08 -55.88
CA GLU A 289 -52.07 18.14 -56.79
C GLU A 289 -52.55 17.55 -58.13
N ALA A 290 -51.87 16.52 -58.64
CA ALA A 290 -52.34 15.77 -59.81
C ALA A 290 -53.60 14.96 -59.50
N ASP A 291 -53.68 14.36 -58.32
CA ASP A 291 -54.80 13.60 -57.80
C ASP A 291 -55.95 14.51 -57.40
N ASP A 292 -55.74 15.78 -57.05
CA ASP A 292 -56.74 16.81 -56.76
C ASP A 292 -57.40 17.29 -58.04
N VAL A 293 -56.64 17.41 -59.13
CA VAL A 293 -57.21 17.61 -60.48
C VAL A 293 -58.06 16.40 -60.89
N ILE A 294 -57.63 15.19 -60.56
CA ILE A 294 -58.41 13.97 -60.78
C ILE A 294 -59.60 13.90 -59.80
N MET A 295 -59.45 14.31 -58.55
CA MET A 295 -60.46 14.30 -57.49
C MET A 295 -61.52 15.36 -57.73
N VAL A 296 -61.21 16.50 -58.33
CA VAL A 296 -62.23 17.46 -58.77
C VAL A 296 -63.07 16.85 -59.90
N ALA A 297 -62.44 16.12 -60.83
CA ALA A 297 -63.16 15.40 -61.89
C ALA A 297 -63.93 14.18 -61.37
N VAL A 298 -63.39 13.48 -60.37
CA VAL A 298 -64.03 12.33 -59.71
C VAL A 298 -65.10 12.78 -58.73
N ASN A 299 -64.93 13.87 -57.99
CA ASN A 299 -65.94 14.45 -57.10
C ASN A 299 -67.13 14.98 -57.91
N GLN A 300 -66.91 15.60 -59.08
CA GLN A 300 -68.01 15.90 -60.00
C GLN A 300 -68.77 14.63 -60.45
N LYS A 301 -68.07 13.52 -60.66
CA LYS A 301 -68.69 12.23 -60.99
C LYS A 301 -69.32 11.53 -59.79
N VAL A 302 -68.77 11.72 -58.60
CA VAL A 302 -69.26 11.18 -57.32
C VAL A 302 -70.47 11.98 -56.86
N ASP A 303 -70.56 13.28 -57.10
CA ASP A 303 -71.75 14.10 -56.84
C ASP A 303 -72.89 13.68 -57.78
N GLU A 304 -72.61 13.47 -59.07
CA GLU A 304 -73.57 12.87 -60.02
C GLU A 304 -74.03 11.46 -59.57
N TRP A 305 -73.13 10.66 -58.99
CA TRP A 305 -73.46 9.32 -58.47
C TRP A 305 -74.13 9.36 -57.10
N GLN A 306 -73.85 10.34 -56.26
CA GLN A 306 -74.48 10.54 -54.95
C GLN A 306 -75.93 11.00 -55.13
N GLU A 307 -76.26 11.81 -56.13
CA GLU A 307 -77.64 12.14 -56.50
C GLU A 307 -78.43 10.88 -56.93
N ILE A 308 -77.82 10.05 -57.78
CA ILE A 308 -78.40 8.77 -58.23
C ILE A 308 -78.51 7.77 -57.06
N MET A 309 -77.53 7.74 -56.15
CA MET A 309 -77.52 6.86 -54.99
C MET A 309 -78.55 7.29 -53.94
N GLN A 310 -78.73 8.59 -53.70
CA GLN A 310 -79.78 9.10 -52.82
C GLN A 310 -81.19 8.76 -53.33
N GLU A 311 -81.43 8.81 -54.66
CA GLU A 311 -82.67 8.30 -55.26
C GLU A 311 -82.86 6.79 -55.07
N LYS A 312 -81.78 6.01 -55.12
CA LYS A 312 -81.81 4.55 -54.91
C LYS A 312 -81.92 4.16 -53.43
N ASP A 313 -81.30 4.91 -52.53
CA ASP A 313 -81.39 4.72 -51.08
C ASP A 313 -82.79 5.05 -50.57
N PHE A 314 -83.47 6.03 -51.15
CA PHE A 314 -84.89 6.27 -50.88
C PHE A 314 -85.77 5.08 -51.31
N GLN A 315 -85.45 4.42 -52.42
CA GLN A 315 -86.14 3.20 -52.88
C GLN A 315 -85.81 1.98 -52.00
N ILE A 316 -84.57 1.85 -51.52
CA ILE A 316 -84.11 0.77 -50.63
C ILE A 316 -84.72 0.89 -49.24
N ASN A 317 -84.78 2.08 -48.65
CA ASN A 317 -85.38 2.30 -47.33
C ASN A 317 -86.87 1.92 -47.30
N ASN A 318 -87.59 2.20 -48.39
CA ASN A 318 -89.01 1.84 -48.53
C ASN A 318 -89.23 0.30 -48.65
N LEU A 319 -88.25 -0.43 -49.23
CA LEU A 319 -88.27 -1.90 -49.31
C LEU A 319 -87.77 -2.56 -48.00
N GLN A 320 -86.84 -1.93 -47.27
CA GLN A 320 -86.33 -2.40 -45.98
C GLN A 320 -87.38 -2.30 -44.85
N GLU A 321 -88.21 -1.25 -44.83
CA GLU A 321 -89.34 -1.16 -43.89
C GLU A 321 -90.37 -2.30 -44.08
N GLN A 322 -90.56 -2.76 -45.33
CA GLN A 322 -91.45 -3.89 -45.65
C GLN A 322 -90.83 -5.24 -45.23
N LEU A 323 -89.50 -5.40 -45.36
CA LEU A 323 -88.77 -6.57 -44.88
C LEU A 323 -88.71 -6.67 -43.35
N PHE A 324 -88.64 -5.52 -42.65
CA PHE A 324 -88.61 -5.46 -41.19
C PHE A 324 -89.93 -5.95 -40.59
N ARG A 325 -91.08 -5.49 -41.13
CA ARG A 325 -92.42 -5.97 -40.69
C ARG A 325 -92.66 -7.46 -40.90
N MET A 326 -92.02 -8.07 -41.91
CA MET A 326 -92.14 -9.51 -42.20
C MET A 326 -91.18 -10.37 -41.34
N LYS A 327 -90.01 -9.83 -40.92
CA LYS A 327 -89.06 -10.52 -40.04
C LYS A 327 -89.54 -10.61 -38.59
N ASP A 328 -90.17 -9.56 -38.07
CA ASP A 328 -90.70 -9.56 -36.68
C ASP A 328 -91.82 -10.59 -36.48
N GLN A 329 -92.56 -10.94 -37.53
CA GLN A 329 -93.58 -11.99 -37.51
C GLN A 329 -92.99 -13.42 -37.57
N LEU A 330 -91.72 -13.56 -37.99
CA LEU A 330 -91.04 -14.85 -38.17
C LEU A 330 -90.16 -15.21 -36.96
N ILE A 331 -89.64 -14.20 -36.24
CA ILE A 331 -88.85 -14.38 -35.01
C ILE A 331 -89.75 -14.76 -33.81
N ALA A 332 -91.01 -14.33 -33.79
CA ALA A 332 -91.98 -14.70 -32.75
C ALA A 332 -92.41 -16.18 -32.79
N ALA A 333 -92.07 -16.94 -33.84
CA ALA A 333 -92.58 -18.28 -34.08
C ALA A 333 -91.55 -19.42 -33.92
N ASN A 334 -90.27 -19.16 -33.60
CA ASN A 334 -89.24 -20.17 -33.88
C ASN A 334 -87.99 -20.25 -32.96
N MET A 335 -88.08 -20.05 -31.64
CA MET A 335 -86.98 -20.46 -30.74
C MET A 335 -87.46 -21.08 -29.41
N ASP A 336 -87.22 -22.40 -29.28
CA ASP A 336 -87.41 -23.25 -28.09
C ASP A 336 -86.46 -22.86 -26.93
N SER A 337 -87.02 -22.70 -25.72
CA SER A 337 -86.41 -22.02 -24.56
C SER A 337 -85.84 -22.90 -23.43
N ASP A 338 -85.82 -24.23 -23.57
CA ASP A 338 -85.69 -25.10 -22.37
C ASP A 338 -84.35 -25.85 -22.22
N LYS A 339 -83.39 -25.73 -23.16
CA LYS A 339 -82.07 -26.42 -23.05
C LYS A 339 -80.88 -25.52 -22.67
N VAL A 340 -80.93 -24.21 -22.94
CA VAL A 340 -79.84 -23.28 -22.59
C VAL A 340 -80.00 -22.74 -21.16
N THR A 341 -81.25 -22.58 -20.69
CA THR A 341 -81.59 -22.08 -19.36
C THR A 341 -81.17 -23.04 -18.24
N VAL A 342 -81.29 -24.35 -18.44
CA VAL A 342 -80.91 -25.36 -17.43
C VAL A 342 -79.38 -25.45 -17.24
N SER A 343 -78.59 -25.27 -18.31
CA SER A 343 -77.12 -25.29 -18.22
C SER A 343 -76.59 -24.06 -17.50
N ALA A 344 -77.11 -22.87 -17.82
CA ALA A 344 -76.69 -21.62 -17.17
C ALA A 344 -77.07 -21.57 -15.69
N LEU A 345 -78.26 -22.08 -15.33
CA LEU A 345 -78.69 -22.13 -13.92
C LEU A 345 -77.89 -23.14 -13.08
N SER A 346 -77.43 -24.25 -13.68
CA SER A 346 -76.58 -25.22 -12.97
C SER A 346 -75.17 -24.69 -12.69
N GLU A 347 -74.63 -23.84 -13.55
CA GLU A 347 -73.29 -23.25 -13.38
C GLU A 347 -73.32 -22.11 -12.34
N VAL A 348 -74.35 -21.27 -12.41
CA VAL A 348 -74.57 -20.19 -11.42
C VAL A 348 -74.85 -20.73 -10.02
N LEU A 349 -75.58 -21.85 -9.88
CA LEU A 349 -75.78 -22.50 -8.57
C LEU A 349 -74.46 -23.05 -8.01
N LYS A 350 -73.59 -23.61 -8.85
CA LYS A 350 -72.29 -24.14 -8.43
C LYS A 350 -71.34 -23.04 -7.93
N ASP A 351 -71.37 -21.89 -8.58
CA ASP A 351 -70.56 -20.74 -8.18
C ASP A 351 -71.09 -20.07 -6.91
N LYS A 352 -72.41 -20.07 -6.71
CA LYS A 352 -73.04 -19.62 -5.46
C LYS A 352 -72.71 -20.53 -4.28
N ASP A 353 -72.72 -21.85 -4.47
CA ASP A 353 -72.34 -22.81 -3.42
C ASP A 353 -70.86 -22.69 -3.02
N LYS A 354 -69.97 -22.41 -3.97
CA LYS A 354 -68.56 -22.09 -3.69
C LYS A 354 -68.40 -20.78 -2.92
N GLN A 355 -69.09 -19.72 -3.34
CA GLN A 355 -69.06 -18.45 -2.61
C GLN A 355 -69.58 -18.59 -1.18
N ILE A 356 -70.59 -19.43 -0.95
CA ILE A 356 -71.10 -19.70 0.40
C ILE A 356 -70.05 -20.44 1.23
N ALA A 357 -69.35 -21.44 0.66
CA ALA A 357 -68.27 -22.14 1.37
C ALA A 357 -67.12 -21.19 1.76
N ASP A 358 -66.67 -20.35 0.84
CA ASP A 358 -65.56 -19.40 1.06
C ASP A 358 -65.93 -18.33 2.09
N LEU A 359 -67.17 -17.85 2.08
CA LEU A 359 -67.65 -16.90 3.09
C LEU A 359 -67.80 -17.54 4.47
N THR A 360 -68.18 -18.82 4.53
CA THR A 360 -68.28 -19.55 5.80
C THR A 360 -66.89 -19.79 6.41
N GLU A 361 -65.89 -20.09 5.58
CA GLU A 361 -64.50 -20.25 6.02
C GLU A 361 -63.89 -18.92 6.48
N LYS A 362 -64.14 -17.82 5.76
CA LYS A 362 -63.71 -16.47 6.17
C LYS A 362 -64.33 -16.02 7.49
N ILE A 363 -65.61 -16.32 7.71
CA ILE A 363 -66.24 -16.03 9.00
C ILE A 363 -65.57 -16.83 10.11
N HIS A 364 -65.21 -18.10 9.87
CA HIS A 364 -64.53 -18.93 10.87
C HIS A 364 -63.13 -18.42 11.20
N GLN A 365 -62.38 -17.97 10.18
CA GLN A 365 -61.07 -17.34 10.33
C GLN A 365 -61.18 -16.03 11.12
N TYR A 366 -62.14 -15.15 10.79
CA TYR A 366 -62.34 -13.92 11.56
C TYR A 366 -62.77 -14.16 13.00
N THR A 367 -63.58 -15.18 13.28
CA THR A 367 -63.89 -15.54 14.68
C THR A 367 -62.65 -16.04 15.44
N SER A 368 -61.79 -16.83 14.79
CA SER A 368 -60.53 -17.32 15.38
C SER A 368 -59.54 -16.18 15.65
N GLU A 369 -59.42 -15.23 14.72
CA GLU A 369 -58.57 -14.05 14.89
C GLU A 369 -59.12 -13.10 15.96
N MET A 370 -60.44 -12.96 16.06
CA MET A 370 -61.06 -12.11 17.08
C MET A 370 -60.90 -12.71 18.49
N GLU A 371 -60.95 -14.03 18.64
CA GLU A 371 -60.64 -14.74 19.89
C GLU A 371 -59.16 -14.59 20.28
N ALA A 372 -58.24 -14.67 19.31
CA ALA A 372 -56.81 -14.42 19.56
C ALA A 372 -56.53 -12.98 19.95
N ASN A 373 -57.18 -12.00 19.31
CA ASN A 373 -57.07 -10.59 19.66
C ASN A 373 -57.66 -10.29 21.04
N ALA A 374 -58.75 -10.96 21.43
CA ALA A 374 -59.30 -10.84 22.77
C ALA A 374 -58.31 -11.35 23.83
N ALA A 375 -57.61 -12.46 23.58
CA ALA A 375 -56.57 -12.99 24.46
C ALA A 375 -55.38 -12.02 24.60
N ILE A 376 -54.92 -11.41 23.50
CA ILE A 376 -53.83 -10.42 23.52
C ILE A 376 -54.23 -9.16 24.30
N ILE A 377 -55.47 -8.69 24.17
CA ILE A 377 -55.98 -7.54 24.92
C ILE A 377 -56.10 -7.89 26.42
N GLU A 378 -56.45 -9.13 26.75
CA GLU A 378 -56.51 -9.61 28.14
C GLU A 378 -55.10 -9.71 28.75
N ASP A 379 -54.10 -10.17 27.99
CA ASP A 379 -52.69 -10.18 28.38
C ASP A 379 -52.12 -8.77 28.55
N LEU A 380 -52.39 -7.85 27.61
CA LEU A 380 -51.97 -6.45 27.71
C LEU A 380 -52.63 -5.73 28.89
N ASN A 381 -53.90 -6.04 29.21
CA ASN A 381 -54.57 -5.52 30.40
C ASN A 381 -53.98 -6.08 31.70
N ASN A 382 -53.51 -7.34 31.68
CA ASN A 382 -52.82 -7.96 32.81
C ASN A 382 -51.41 -7.39 33.02
N GLU A 383 -50.72 -6.99 31.94
CA GLU A 383 -49.41 -6.30 31.99
C GLU A 383 -49.54 -4.85 32.47
N LEU A 384 -50.57 -4.12 32.01
CA LEU A 384 -50.89 -2.76 32.47
C LEU A 384 -51.25 -2.71 33.96
N ARG A 385 -51.89 -3.75 34.50
CA ARG A 385 -52.21 -3.84 35.93
C ARG A 385 -51.02 -4.24 36.81
N LYS A 386 -49.95 -4.83 36.25
CA LYS A 386 -48.76 -5.27 37.01
C LYS A 386 -47.69 -4.19 37.18
N MET A 387 -47.72 -3.10 36.41
CA MET A 387 -46.68 -2.06 36.42
C MET A 387 -47.21 -0.71 36.93
N GLY A 388 -47.38 -0.60 38.25
CA GLY A 388 -47.74 0.66 38.91
C GLY A 388 -46.52 1.49 39.34
N SER A 389 -46.16 2.54 38.59
CA SER A 389 -45.57 3.81 39.11
C SER A 389 -45.25 4.85 38.00
N SER A 390 -45.89 6.02 38.11
CA SER A 390 -45.81 7.35 37.43
C SER A 390 -45.08 7.56 36.06
N PRO A 391 -45.75 8.13 35.01
CA PRO A 391 -45.21 8.31 33.64
C PRO A 391 -44.34 9.55 33.36
N GLY A 392 -44.23 10.52 34.27
CA GLY A 392 -43.71 11.87 33.95
C GLY A 392 -42.20 11.96 33.66
N ASP A 393 -41.36 11.24 34.41
CA ASP A 393 -39.90 11.49 34.40
C ASP A 393 -39.15 10.80 33.24
N ARG A 394 -39.74 9.76 32.62
CA ARG A 394 -39.11 9.04 31.50
C ARG A 394 -39.21 9.80 30.18
N LEU A 395 -40.35 10.44 29.92
CA LEU A 395 -40.58 11.25 28.72
C LEU A 395 -39.61 12.43 28.64
N GLN A 396 -39.27 13.03 29.79
CA GLN A 396 -38.38 14.19 29.83
C GLN A 396 -36.90 13.83 29.62
N LYS A 397 -36.50 12.59 29.93
CA LYS A 397 -35.14 12.10 29.68
C LYS A 397 -34.94 11.73 28.20
N GLN A 398 -35.91 11.04 27.60
CA GLN A 398 -35.89 10.70 26.17
C GLN A 398 -35.92 11.96 25.28
N LEU A 399 -36.64 13.01 25.68
CA LEU A 399 -36.69 14.26 24.90
C LEU A 399 -35.32 14.97 24.86
N ARG A 400 -34.50 14.88 25.91
CA ARG A 400 -33.16 15.48 25.94
C ARG A 400 -32.16 14.67 25.12
N GLU A 401 -32.25 13.34 25.17
CA GLU A 401 -31.41 12.44 24.38
C GLU A 401 -31.65 12.67 22.87
N LEU A 402 -32.92 12.75 22.45
CA LEU A 402 -33.30 13.07 21.07
C LEU A 402 -32.87 14.48 20.63
N GLN A 403 -32.85 15.46 21.53
CA GLN A 403 -32.36 16.82 21.21
C GLN A 403 -30.84 16.87 21.06
N GLN A 404 -30.10 16.03 21.77
CA GLN A 404 -28.64 15.93 21.67
C GLN A 404 -28.22 15.21 20.40
N GLU A 405 -28.90 14.12 20.04
CA GLU A 405 -28.71 13.42 18.76
C GLU A 405 -28.98 14.35 17.58
N ASN A 406 -30.05 15.15 17.63
CA ASN A 406 -30.37 16.09 16.55
C ASN A 406 -29.33 17.22 16.38
N ARG A 407 -28.60 17.59 17.43
CA ARG A 407 -27.47 18.53 17.31
C ARG A 407 -26.25 17.88 16.68
N GLN A 408 -25.91 16.65 17.09
CA GLN A 408 -24.81 15.89 16.50
C GLN A 408 -25.05 15.62 15.02
N TYR A 409 -26.28 15.28 14.62
CA TYR A 409 -26.60 15.11 13.20
C TYR A 409 -26.43 16.41 12.40
N LYS A 410 -26.76 17.59 12.97
CA LYS A 410 -26.55 18.87 12.30
C LYS A 410 -25.07 19.24 12.15
N GLU A 411 -24.27 19.00 13.18
CA GLU A 411 -22.81 19.24 13.14
C GLU A 411 -22.14 18.31 12.12
N ASN A 412 -22.53 17.03 12.08
CA ASN A 412 -22.04 16.08 11.08
C ASN A 412 -22.44 16.47 9.65
N LEU A 413 -23.66 16.98 9.46
CA LEU A 413 -24.13 17.42 8.14
C LEU A 413 -23.36 18.66 7.66
N GLN A 414 -23.03 19.59 8.57
CA GLN A 414 -22.17 20.74 8.25
C GLN A 414 -20.74 20.32 7.88
N HIS A 415 -20.15 19.36 8.59
CA HIS A 415 -18.81 18.87 8.27
C HIS A 415 -18.78 18.15 6.91
N LEU A 416 -19.82 17.35 6.61
CA LEU A 416 -19.97 16.71 5.30
C LEU A 416 -20.16 17.73 4.18
N GLU A 417 -20.92 18.81 4.41
CA GLU A 417 -21.05 19.91 3.45
C GLU A 417 -19.71 20.63 3.21
N GLU A 418 -18.88 20.81 4.23
CA GLU A 418 -17.55 21.40 4.09
C GLU A 418 -16.59 20.48 3.31
N ASP A 419 -16.65 19.17 3.53
CA ASP A 419 -15.81 18.22 2.82
C ASP A 419 -16.25 18.04 1.36
N ILE A 420 -17.55 18.08 1.08
CA ILE A 420 -18.08 18.14 -0.28
C ILE A 420 -17.58 19.41 -0.99
N LYS A 421 -17.57 20.57 -0.32
CA LYS A 421 -17.02 21.81 -0.89
C LYS A 421 -15.55 21.69 -1.23
N LYS A 422 -14.72 21.11 -0.34
CA LYS A 422 -13.29 20.88 -0.62
C LYS A 422 -13.11 19.91 -1.80
N ALA A 423 -13.89 18.84 -1.87
CA ALA A 423 -13.85 17.90 -2.98
C ALA A 423 -14.31 18.54 -4.31
N GLU A 424 -15.30 19.43 -4.28
CA GLU A 424 -15.71 20.22 -5.44
C GLU A 424 -14.63 21.22 -5.87
N GLU A 425 -13.96 21.88 -4.91
CA GLU A 425 -12.83 22.79 -5.18
C GLU A 425 -11.65 22.04 -5.81
N ASP A 426 -11.33 20.85 -5.31
CA ASP A 426 -10.29 19.99 -5.88
C ASP A 426 -10.66 19.51 -7.29
N CYS A 427 -11.89 19.04 -7.51
CA CYS A 427 -12.38 18.68 -8.85
C CYS A 427 -12.30 19.87 -9.82
N ARG A 428 -12.73 21.07 -9.39
CA ARG A 428 -12.63 22.30 -10.20
C ARG A 428 -11.17 22.65 -10.51
N SER A 429 -10.25 22.48 -9.55
CA SER A 429 -8.82 22.72 -9.77
C SER A 429 -8.25 21.75 -10.81
N LYS A 430 -8.67 20.48 -10.76
CA LYS A 430 -8.25 19.43 -11.69
C LYS A 430 -8.83 19.62 -13.09
N ASP A 431 -10.10 19.99 -13.20
CA ASP A 431 -10.74 20.32 -14.48
C ASP A 431 -10.11 21.56 -15.12
N LYS A 432 -9.73 22.54 -14.31
CA LYS A 432 -8.98 23.71 -14.77
C LYS A 432 -7.59 23.32 -15.31
N GLN A 433 -6.84 22.48 -14.59
CA GLN A 433 -5.57 21.94 -15.06
C GLN A 433 -5.73 21.14 -16.37
N LEU A 434 -6.80 20.36 -16.49
CA LEU A 434 -7.10 19.57 -17.69
C LEU A 434 -7.43 20.48 -18.87
N SER A 435 -8.21 21.53 -18.65
CA SER A 435 -8.58 22.53 -19.65
C SER A 435 -7.35 23.32 -20.10
N GLU A 436 -6.50 23.75 -19.18
CA GLU A 436 -5.21 24.41 -19.50
C GLU A 436 -4.28 23.49 -20.30
N LEU A 437 -4.25 22.18 -20.00
CA LEU A 437 -3.45 21.20 -20.77
C LEU A 437 -4.03 20.95 -22.17
N LEU A 438 -5.35 20.89 -22.31
CA LEU A 438 -6.02 20.76 -23.61
C LEU A 438 -5.82 22.00 -24.48
N GLU A 439 -5.88 23.19 -23.87
CA GLU A 439 -5.61 24.45 -24.55
C GLU A 439 -4.13 24.56 -24.97
N ARG A 440 -3.20 24.09 -24.14
CA ARG A 440 -1.78 23.95 -24.52
C ARG A 440 -1.58 22.93 -25.65
N MET A 441 -2.23 21.77 -25.59
CA MET A 441 -2.19 20.77 -26.68
C MET A 441 -2.68 21.37 -27.99
N ARG A 442 -3.75 22.16 -27.92
CA ARG A 442 -4.26 22.87 -29.09
C ARG A 442 -3.27 23.91 -29.62
N GLN A 443 -2.61 24.67 -28.76
CA GLN A 443 -1.54 25.61 -29.15
C GLN A 443 -0.30 24.90 -29.73
N TYR A 444 -0.02 23.67 -29.29
CA TYR A 444 1.00 22.80 -29.90
C TYR A 444 0.58 22.35 -31.31
N GLU A 445 -0.69 21.98 -31.51
CA GLU A 445 -1.26 21.55 -32.80
C GLU A 445 -1.38 22.72 -33.79
N GLU A 446 -1.69 23.92 -33.31
CA GLU A 446 -1.80 25.16 -34.09
C GLU A 446 -0.42 25.78 -34.39
N GLY A 447 0.66 25.29 -33.74
CA GLY A 447 2.04 25.74 -33.97
C GLY A 447 2.37 27.10 -33.35
N GLU A 448 1.50 27.63 -32.49
CA GLU A 448 1.66 28.90 -31.78
C GLU A 448 2.56 28.76 -30.54
N TYR A 449 2.67 27.55 -29.98
CA TYR A 449 3.52 27.27 -28.82
C TYR A 449 5.00 27.15 -29.22
N GLY A 450 5.85 27.99 -28.64
CA GLY A 450 7.26 28.09 -29.03
C GLY A 450 8.04 26.81 -28.74
N LEU A 451 8.84 26.35 -29.71
CA LEU A 451 9.71 25.17 -29.58
C LEU A 451 10.64 25.25 -28.33
N SER A 452 11.01 26.47 -27.94
CA SER A 452 11.77 26.78 -26.73
C SER A 452 11.05 26.38 -25.43
N GLU A 453 9.77 26.72 -25.32
CA GLU A 453 8.94 26.46 -24.14
C GLU A 453 8.62 24.97 -24.03
N ALA A 454 8.34 24.32 -25.16
CA ALA A 454 8.18 22.87 -25.28
C ALA A 454 9.43 22.12 -24.78
N VAL A 455 10.61 22.56 -25.20
CA VAL A 455 11.89 21.96 -24.80
C VAL A 455 12.20 22.21 -23.32
N ALA A 456 11.81 23.36 -22.78
CA ALA A 456 11.96 23.66 -21.36
C ALA A 456 11.02 22.81 -20.49
N GLU A 457 9.75 22.63 -20.89
CA GLU A 457 8.80 21.73 -20.21
C GLU A 457 9.24 20.26 -20.28
N ILE A 458 9.75 19.80 -21.43
CA ILE A 458 10.30 18.45 -21.57
C ILE A 458 11.52 18.27 -20.67
N LYS A 459 12.40 19.28 -20.54
CA LYS A 459 13.54 19.23 -19.61
C LYS A 459 13.09 19.20 -18.15
N SER A 460 12.10 20.01 -17.77
CA SER A 460 11.52 20.02 -16.43
C SER A 460 10.86 18.68 -16.09
N SER A 461 10.07 18.13 -17.01
CA SER A 461 9.42 16.83 -16.87
C SER A 461 10.45 15.69 -16.79
N LYS A 462 11.51 15.73 -17.60
CA LYS A 462 12.63 14.79 -17.50
C LYS A 462 13.37 14.89 -16.17
N ASN A 463 13.50 16.09 -15.61
CA ASN A 463 14.11 16.26 -14.28
C ASN A 463 13.20 15.71 -13.18
N GLN A 464 11.88 15.92 -13.26
CA GLN A 464 10.93 15.31 -12.34
C GLN A 464 10.94 13.78 -12.44
N ILE A 465 10.98 13.22 -13.66
CA ILE A 465 11.12 11.78 -13.87
C ILE A 465 12.41 11.27 -13.23
N LYS A 466 13.55 11.94 -13.40
CA LYS A 466 14.81 11.54 -12.75
C LYS A 466 14.76 11.59 -11.22
N VAL A 467 14.06 12.58 -10.65
CA VAL A 467 13.86 12.64 -9.19
C VAL A 467 12.99 11.47 -8.73
N ARG A 468 11.91 11.18 -9.47
CA ARG A 468 11.05 10.02 -9.20
C ARG A 468 11.79 8.69 -9.38
N GLU A 469 12.65 8.55 -10.39
CA GLU A 469 13.48 7.37 -10.60
C GLU A 469 14.44 7.15 -9.42
N ARG A 470 15.06 8.21 -8.90
CA ARG A 470 15.88 8.12 -7.68
C ARG A 470 15.05 7.75 -6.44
N GLU A 471 13.88 8.33 -6.27
CA GLU A 471 12.95 7.95 -5.19
C GLU A 471 12.56 6.46 -5.29
N ILE A 472 12.28 5.98 -6.52
CA ILE A 472 11.97 4.56 -6.77
C ILE A 472 13.18 3.68 -6.49
N GLU A 473 14.39 4.08 -6.88
CA GLU A 473 15.63 3.35 -6.57
C GLU A 473 15.87 3.25 -5.06
N GLU A 474 15.70 4.36 -4.32
CA GLU A 474 15.82 4.39 -2.87
C GLU A 474 14.77 3.50 -2.19
N LEU A 475 13.51 3.55 -2.65
CA LEU A 475 12.44 2.69 -2.16
C LEU A 475 12.70 1.21 -2.51
N THR A 476 13.25 0.92 -3.69
CA THR A 476 13.60 -0.45 -4.10
C THR A 476 14.75 -0.99 -3.25
N GLN A 477 15.76 -0.17 -2.95
CA GLN A 477 16.83 -0.54 -2.03
C GLN A 477 16.31 -0.76 -0.60
N TYR A 478 15.35 0.05 -0.16
CA TYR A 478 14.70 -0.13 1.13
C TYR A 478 13.88 -1.42 1.18
N ILE A 479 13.11 -1.73 0.13
CA ILE A 479 12.35 -2.98 -0.01
C ILE A 479 13.29 -4.18 0.00
N ASN A 480 14.37 -4.15 -0.79
CA ASN A 480 15.35 -5.25 -0.81
C ASN A 480 16.01 -5.46 0.56
N LYS A 481 16.35 -4.37 1.28
CA LYS A 481 16.86 -4.45 2.66
C LYS A 481 15.82 -4.99 3.64
N ALA A 482 14.55 -4.64 3.45
CA ALA A 482 13.45 -5.15 4.26
C ALA A 482 13.16 -6.64 3.97
N GLU A 483 13.22 -7.06 2.71
CA GLU A 483 13.08 -8.45 2.28
C GLU A 483 14.22 -9.33 2.77
N MET A 484 15.47 -8.86 2.71
CA MET A 484 16.60 -9.57 3.30
C MET A 484 16.40 -9.76 4.81
N LYS A 485 15.95 -8.71 5.52
CA LYS A 485 15.61 -8.83 6.95
C LYS A 485 14.44 -9.78 7.20
N ILE A 486 13.42 -9.81 6.34
CA ILE A 486 12.30 -10.73 6.46
C ILE A 486 12.78 -12.17 6.24
N ASN A 487 13.63 -12.42 5.23
CA ASN A 487 14.18 -13.75 4.96
C ASN A 487 15.07 -14.23 6.11
N GLU A 488 15.94 -13.36 6.66
CA GLU A 488 16.72 -13.69 7.84
C GLU A 488 15.83 -14.02 9.05
N ILE A 489 14.75 -13.28 9.27
CA ILE A 489 13.79 -13.57 10.34
C ILE A 489 13.03 -14.87 10.08
N LEU A 490 12.73 -15.20 8.82
CA LEU A 490 12.08 -16.45 8.44
C LEU A 490 13.01 -17.65 8.64
N ASP A 491 14.27 -17.54 8.21
CA ASP A 491 15.29 -18.57 8.40
C ASP A 491 15.56 -18.80 9.90
N GLU A 492 15.61 -17.73 10.70
CA GLU A 492 15.66 -17.83 12.16
C GLU A 492 14.41 -18.49 12.74
N ASN A 493 13.22 -18.20 12.21
CA ASN A 493 11.97 -18.82 12.65
C ASN A 493 11.95 -20.32 12.31
N GLU A 494 12.44 -20.70 11.12
CA GLU A 494 12.57 -22.09 10.68
C GLU A 494 13.56 -22.86 11.56
N GLU A 495 14.72 -22.28 11.89
CA GLU A 495 15.68 -22.87 12.81
C GLU A 495 15.16 -22.99 14.24
N LEU A 496 14.46 -21.97 14.74
CA LEU A 496 13.86 -21.97 16.08
C LEU A 496 12.74 -23.01 16.19
N ARG A 497 11.93 -23.16 15.14
CA ARG A 497 10.91 -24.22 15.05
C ARG A 497 11.55 -25.60 15.04
N TYR A 498 12.60 -25.79 14.24
CA TYR A 498 13.36 -27.05 14.20
C TYR A 498 13.95 -27.40 15.57
N LYS A 499 14.52 -26.42 16.28
CA LYS A 499 15.07 -26.61 17.64
C LYS A 499 14.00 -26.90 18.70
N LEU A 500 12.77 -26.43 18.50
CA LEU A 500 11.62 -26.70 19.37
C LEU A 500 10.88 -28.00 18.99
N GLY A 501 11.39 -28.77 18.02
CA GLY A 501 10.77 -30.02 17.58
C GLY A 501 9.47 -29.83 16.78
N MET A 502 9.21 -28.60 16.32
CA MET A 502 8.06 -28.27 15.46
C MET A 502 8.49 -28.29 14.00
N ASP A 503 7.61 -28.72 13.10
CA ASP A 503 7.91 -28.74 11.67
C ASP A 503 8.13 -27.29 11.16
N PRO A 504 9.29 -26.98 10.56
CA PRO A 504 9.59 -25.64 10.05
C PRO A 504 8.49 -25.06 9.14
N ARG A 505 7.75 -25.92 8.43
CA ARG A 505 6.73 -25.50 7.45
C ARG A 505 5.30 -25.39 7.98
N GLU A 506 5.04 -25.73 9.24
CA GLU A 506 3.68 -25.68 9.80
C GLU A 506 3.31 -24.26 10.29
N PRO A 507 2.18 -23.66 9.87
CA PRO A 507 1.80 -22.32 10.28
C PRO A 507 1.35 -22.29 11.75
N LEU A 508 2.07 -21.53 12.59
CA LEU A 508 1.70 -21.25 13.98
C LEU A 508 0.54 -20.23 14.05
N ASP A 509 -0.39 -20.45 14.97
CA ASP A 509 -1.46 -19.51 15.26
C ASP A 509 -0.92 -18.27 15.99
N LEU A 510 -0.89 -17.14 15.29
CA LEU A 510 -0.34 -15.86 15.79
C LEU A 510 -1.43 -14.88 16.25
N THR A 511 -2.67 -15.35 16.41
CA THR A 511 -3.82 -14.52 16.76
C THR A 511 -3.65 -13.77 18.08
N GLU A 512 -3.08 -14.40 19.11
CA GLU A 512 -2.82 -13.74 20.41
C GLU A 512 -1.72 -12.68 20.35
N LEU A 513 -0.67 -12.93 19.58
CA LEU A 513 0.46 -12.00 19.41
C LEU A 513 0.05 -10.73 18.65
N ARG A 514 -0.84 -10.88 17.65
CA ARG A 514 -1.40 -9.75 16.90
C ARG A 514 -2.32 -8.89 17.78
N LYS A 515 -3.09 -9.51 18.67
CA LYS A 515 -3.93 -8.81 19.66
C LYS A 515 -3.09 -7.97 20.62
N ASN A 516 -2.03 -8.54 21.18
CA ASN A 516 -1.14 -7.83 22.11
C ASN A 516 -0.38 -6.64 21.46
N LYS A 517 -0.10 -6.70 20.16
CA LYS A 517 0.54 -5.59 19.44
C LYS A 517 -0.44 -4.45 19.12
N ALA A 518 -1.68 -4.78 18.80
CA ALA A 518 -2.73 -3.78 18.58
C ALA A 518 -2.96 -2.96 19.86
N ILE A 519 -3.14 -3.64 21.00
CA ILE A 519 -3.36 -3.04 22.34
C ILE A 519 -2.29 -2.00 22.68
N ARG A 520 -1.00 -2.32 22.48
CA ARG A 520 0.10 -1.36 22.71
C ARG A 520 0.05 -0.12 21.82
N GLN A 521 -0.47 -0.22 20.59
CA GLN A 521 -0.65 0.94 19.73
C GLN A 521 -1.84 1.80 20.16
N GLU A 522 -2.86 1.20 20.77
CA GLU A 522 -4.05 1.90 21.32
C GLU A 522 -3.70 2.66 22.59
N GLU A 523 -2.92 2.02 23.47
CA GLU A 523 -2.36 2.66 24.67
C GLU A 523 -1.56 3.92 24.28
N LEU A 524 -0.72 3.84 23.24
CA LEU A 524 0.04 4.99 22.74
C LEU A 524 -0.83 6.08 22.10
N LYS A 525 -1.90 5.72 21.40
CA LYS A 525 -2.86 6.68 20.81
C LYS A 525 -3.70 7.36 21.88
N ALA A 526 -4.09 6.62 22.91
CA ALA A 526 -4.85 7.13 24.03
C ALA A 526 -4.03 8.02 24.95
N ILE A 527 -2.78 7.66 25.21
CA ILE A 527 -1.83 8.55 25.90
C ILE A 527 -1.70 9.86 25.12
N ASN A 528 -1.60 9.79 23.77
CA ASN A 528 -1.63 10.99 22.95
C ASN A 528 -2.95 11.77 23.08
N PHE A 529 -4.10 11.09 23.15
CA PHE A 529 -5.40 11.74 23.30
C PHE A 529 -5.59 12.38 24.67
N THR A 530 -5.12 11.74 25.75
CA THR A 530 -5.12 12.33 27.10
C THR A 530 -4.19 13.52 27.16
N LEU A 531 -3.00 13.43 26.56
CA LEU A 531 -2.08 14.56 26.45
C LEU A 531 -2.69 15.69 25.62
N GLN A 532 -3.45 15.37 24.57
CA GLN A 532 -4.12 16.36 23.72
C GLN A 532 -5.28 17.04 24.44
N ARG A 533 -6.06 16.30 25.22
CA ARG A 533 -7.08 16.87 26.13
C ARG A 533 -6.47 17.68 27.27
N GLU A 534 -5.33 17.24 27.79
CA GLU A 534 -4.61 17.99 28.81
C GLU A 534 -4.05 19.29 28.20
N ILE A 535 -3.59 19.27 26.94
CA ILE A 535 -3.25 20.46 26.17
C ILE A 535 -4.48 21.35 25.95
N GLU A 536 -5.62 20.81 25.54
CA GLU A 536 -6.86 21.57 25.34
C GLU A 536 -7.37 22.20 26.65
N ALA A 537 -7.36 21.46 27.76
CA ALA A 537 -7.72 21.97 29.08
C ALA A 537 -6.74 23.07 29.52
N LEU A 538 -5.43 22.87 29.31
CA LEU A 538 -4.42 23.91 29.55
C LEU A 538 -4.60 25.12 28.63
N GLU A 539 -5.10 24.94 27.40
CA GLU A 539 -5.43 26.03 26.49
C GLU A 539 -6.71 26.77 26.91
N GLU A 540 -7.73 26.08 27.40
CA GLU A 540 -8.94 26.66 27.99
C GLU A 540 -8.60 27.44 29.26
N GLU A 541 -7.80 26.85 30.16
CA GLU A 541 -7.27 27.54 31.35
C GLU A 541 -6.44 28.76 30.94
N ARG A 542 -5.58 28.65 29.91
CA ARG A 542 -4.83 29.80 29.36
C ARG A 542 -5.76 30.86 28.80
N ILE A 543 -6.87 30.50 28.16
CA ILE A 543 -7.87 31.43 27.62
C ILE A 543 -8.64 32.09 28.76
N GLU A 544 -9.04 31.35 29.79
CA GLU A 544 -9.69 31.88 30.98
C GLU A 544 -8.77 32.80 31.76
N ASP A 545 -7.51 32.43 31.94
CA ASP A 545 -6.49 33.27 32.55
C ASP A 545 -6.24 34.51 31.68
N LYS A 546 -6.19 34.40 30.35
CA LYS A 546 -6.14 35.58 29.46
C LYS A 546 -7.41 36.44 29.55
N LYS A 547 -8.59 35.86 29.77
CA LYS A 547 -9.85 36.61 29.99
C LYS A 547 -9.84 37.28 31.36
N ARG A 548 -9.34 36.61 32.41
CA ARG A 548 -9.15 37.15 33.75
C ARG A 548 -8.10 38.26 33.74
N ILE A 549 -6.97 38.08 33.06
CA ILE A 549 -5.94 39.11 32.84
C ILE A 549 -6.51 40.27 32.04
N ARG A 550 -7.30 40.05 30.99
CA ARG A 550 -7.97 41.15 30.26
C ARG A 550 -8.97 41.90 31.12
N LYS A 551 -9.78 41.21 31.95
CA LYS A 551 -10.68 41.85 32.91
C LYS A 551 -9.91 42.60 33.99
N LEU A 552 -8.82 42.04 34.52
CA LEU A 552 -7.95 42.69 35.50
C LEU A 552 -7.22 43.87 34.88
N ALA A 553 -6.75 43.78 33.63
CA ALA A 553 -6.14 44.87 32.88
C ALA A 553 -7.16 45.95 32.53
N GLN A 554 -8.41 45.59 32.24
CA GLN A 554 -9.51 46.53 32.01
C GLN A 554 -9.94 47.20 33.32
N GLN A 555 -9.95 46.48 34.45
CA GLN A 555 -10.19 47.01 35.78
C GLN A 555 -9.02 47.87 36.29
N LEU A 556 -7.77 47.47 36.00
CA LEU A 556 -6.55 48.23 36.28
C LEU A 556 -6.47 49.46 35.38
N GLY A 557 -6.87 49.36 34.12
CA GLY A 557 -7.00 50.47 33.19
C GLY A 557 -8.11 51.44 33.61
N GLN A 558 -9.28 50.93 34.03
CA GLN A 558 -10.35 51.75 34.63
C GLN A 558 -9.90 52.39 35.95
N ARG A 559 -9.16 51.67 36.80
CA ARG A 559 -8.57 52.21 38.03
C ARG A 559 -7.51 53.26 37.73
N ALA A 560 -6.63 53.02 36.78
CA ALA A 560 -5.59 53.96 36.35
C ALA A 560 -6.19 55.22 35.75
N VAL A 561 -7.22 55.09 34.90
CA VAL A 561 -8.00 56.23 34.38
C VAL A 561 -8.71 56.97 35.52
N SER A 562 -9.27 56.27 36.51
CA SER A 562 -9.88 56.91 37.69
C SER A 562 -8.87 57.57 38.65
N LEU A 563 -7.61 57.11 38.61
CA LEU A 563 -6.49 57.63 39.40
C LEU A 563 -5.61 58.63 38.62
N GLY A 564 -5.94 58.92 37.37
CA GLY A 564 -5.20 59.84 36.50
C GLY A 564 -3.82 59.34 36.03
N LEU A 565 -3.55 58.02 36.13
CA LEU A 565 -2.30 57.40 35.73
C LEU A 565 -2.27 57.16 34.21
N THR A 566 -1.16 57.51 33.56
CA THR A 566 -0.99 57.32 32.11
C THR A 566 -0.55 55.88 31.77
N ALA A 567 -0.62 55.49 30.49
CA ALA A 567 -0.23 54.15 30.06
C ALA A 567 1.25 53.81 30.36
N GLU A 568 2.13 54.82 30.38
CA GLU A 568 3.55 54.69 30.75
C GLU A 568 3.75 54.44 32.26
N ASP A 569 2.91 55.06 33.12
CA ASP A 569 2.95 54.87 34.57
C ASP A 569 2.49 53.46 34.99
N LEU A 570 1.58 52.84 34.22
CA LEU A 570 1.11 51.47 34.46
C LEU A 570 2.17 50.42 34.11
N LEU A 571 2.91 50.62 33.01
CA LEU A 571 3.98 49.72 32.56
C LEU A 571 5.13 49.67 33.57
N SER A 572 5.53 50.82 34.11
CA SER A 572 6.61 50.90 35.11
C SER A 572 6.26 50.21 36.45
N VAL A 573 4.99 50.22 36.86
CA VAL A 573 4.51 49.46 38.04
C VAL A 573 4.50 47.95 37.78
N GLN A 574 4.18 47.55 36.55
CA GLN A 574 4.15 46.14 36.15
C GLN A 574 5.58 45.55 36.08
N ASP A 575 6.53 46.28 35.51
CA ASP A 575 7.96 45.92 35.50
C ASP A 575 8.55 45.78 36.91
N TYR A 576 8.11 46.63 37.85
CA TYR A 576 8.52 46.55 39.27
C TYR A 576 7.93 45.32 39.99
N THR A 577 6.73 44.88 39.63
CA THR A 577 6.09 43.70 40.24
C THR A 577 6.62 42.38 39.68
N ASP A 578 6.96 42.33 38.38
CA ASP A 578 7.55 41.14 37.76
C ASP A 578 9.00 40.91 38.23
N THR A 579 9.78 41.97 38.44
CA THR A 579 11.12 41.88 39.05
C THR A 579 11.10 41.34 40.50
N LEU A 580 10.04 41.63 41.27
CA LEU A 580 9.82 41.05 42.61
C LEU A 580 9.41 39.57 42.57
N ARG A 581 8.69 39.14 41.52
CA ARG A 581 8.22 37.76 41.35
C ARG A 581 9.33 36.81 40.94
N VAL A 582 10.24 37.26 40.07
CA VAL A 582 11.45 36.53 39.65
C VAL A 582 12.40 36.31 40.84
N LYS A 583 12.55 37.30 41.72
CA LYS A 583 13.34 37.14 42.96
C LYS A 583 12.77 36.07 43.92
N ARG A 584 11.44 35.93 44.02
CA ARG A 584 10.80 34.92 44.87
C ARG A 584 10.79 33.50 44.29
N LEU A 585 10.84 33.35 42.97
CA LEU A 585 10.89 32.03 42.31
C LEU A 585 12.31 31.44 42.29
N GLY A 586 13.35 32.28 42.25
CA GLY A 586 14.75 31.83 42.38
C GLY A 586 15.07 31.22 43.75
N GLU A 587 14.44 31.69 44.82
CA GLU A 587 14.72 31.21 46.19
C GLU A 587 13.97 29.92 46.57
N LYS A 588 12.88 29.56 45.87
CA LYS A 588 12.11 28.32 46.11
C LYS A 588 12.54 27.13 45.24
N ALA A 589 13.27 27.37 44.15
CA ALA A 589 13.75 26.32 43.24
C ALA A 589 14.97 25.53 43.79
N GLN A 590 15.64 26.03 44.82
CA GLN A 590 16.84 25.38 45.39
C GLN A 590 16.55 24.38 46.52
N GLN A 591 15.28 24.15 46.89
CA GLN A 591 14.93 23.30 48.06
C GLN A 591 13.99 22.11 47.76
N SER A 592 13.68 21.79 46.50
CA SER A 592 12.85 20.61 46.17
C SER A 592 13.69 19.37 45.88
N THR A 593 13.75 18.47 46.87
CA THR A 593 14.43 17.17 46.85
C THR A 593 13.96 16.22 45.74
N ALA A 594 12.75 16.40 45.20
CA ALA A 594 12.18 15.53 44.18
C ALA A 594 12.81 15.69 42.78
N VAL A 595 13.31 16.89 42.46
CA VAL A 595 13.94 17.17 41.15
C VAL A 595 15.35 16.58 41.10
N LEU A 596 16.10 16.66 42.21
CA LEU A 596 17.43 16.06 42.35
C LEU A 596 17.41 14.53 42.24
N ILE A 597 16.38 13.87 42.79
CA ILE A 597 16.24 12.41 42.74
C ILE A 597 15.92 11.93 41.32
N ARG A 598 15.07 12.66 40.58
CA ARG A 598 14.70 12.29 39.20
C ARG A 598 15.87 12.44 38.22
N GLU A 599 16.69 13.48 38.38
CA GLU A 599 17.94 13.63 37.60
C GLU A 599 19.00 12.59 37.98
N GLN A 600 19.07 12.17 39.25
CA GLN A 600 20.00 11.13 39.69
C GLN A 600 19.62 9.74 39.15
N VAL A 601 18.34 9.36 39.20
CA VAL A 601 17.88 8.04 38.71
C VAL A 601 18.06 7.91 37.20
N GLN A 602 17.74 8.96 36.42
CA GLN A 602 17.95 8.94 34.97
C GLN A 602 19.44 8.94 34.56
N LYS A 603 20.31 9.56 35.38
CA LYS A 603 21.76 9.45 35.20
C LYS A 603 22.28 8.07 35.56
N GLU A 604 21.77 7.43 36.61
CA GLU A 604 22.19 6.09 37.05
C GLU A 604 21.76 4.99 36.07
N GLU A 605 20.55 5.05 35.51
CA GLU A 605 20.10 4.09 34.50
C GLU A 605 20.92 4.16 33.20
N LYS A 606 21.25 5.37 32.73
CA LYS A 606 22.14 5.56 31.57
C LYS A 606 23.57 5.10 31.88
N LEU A 607 24.03 5.26 33.12
CA LEU A 607 25.35 4.79 33.55
C LEU A 607 25.42 3.26 33.64
N LEU A 608 24.35 2.59 34.07
CA LEU A 608 24.26 1.13 34.16
C LEU A 608 24.25 0.47 32.77
N MET A 609 23.47 1.01 31.84
CA MET A 609 23.48 0.56 30.44
C MET A 609 24.83 0.76 29.77
N GLY A 610 25.50 1.88 30.02
CA GLY A 610 26.88 2.10 29.54
C GLY A 610 27.88 1.10 30.12
N LYS A 611 27.76 0.77 31.41
CA LYS A 611 28.63 -0.19 32.11
C LYS A 611 28.48 -1.63 31.63
N GLU A 612 27.26 -2.06 31.30
CA GLU A 612 27.03 -3.41 30.78
C GLU A 612 27.63 -3.57 29.37
N PHE A 613 27.46 -2.58 28.49
CA PHE A 613 28.10 -2.57 27.18
C PHE A 613 29.63 -2.49 27.25
N GLU A 614 30.18 -1.70 28.18
CA GLU A 614 31.63 -1.65 28.41
C GLU A 614 32.20 -2.97 28.96
N ARG A 615 31.44 -3.70 29.78
CA ARG A 615 31.87 -4.99 30.32
C ARG A 615 31.95 -6.06 29.23
N ASP A 616 30.93 -6.14 28.39
CA ASP A 616 30.87 -7.10 27.28
C ASP A 616 31.93 -6.77 26.21
N PHE A 617 32.23 -5.48 25.98
CA PHE A 617 33.34 -5.06 25.13
C PHE A 617 34.71 -5.44 25.71
N LYS A 618 34.88 -5.31 27.04
CA LYS A 618 36.12 -5.68 27.76
C LYS A 618 36.37 -7.20 27.73
N GLU A 619 35.35 -8.02 27.92
CA GLU A 619 35.48 -9.48 27.86
C GLU A 619 35.91 -9.94 26.45
N ASN A 620 35.29 -9.37 25.41
CA ASN A 620 35.63 -9.66 24.02
C ASN A 620 37.05 -9.20 23.64
N ALA A 621 37.51 -8.04 24.14
CA ALA A 621 38.85 -7.53 23.87
C ALA A 621 39.96 -8.40 24.51
N VAL A 622 39.69 -8.99 25.68
CA VAL A 622 40.63 -9.89 26.36
C VAL A 622 40.75 -11.22 25.63
N GLU A 623 39.66 -11.75 25.07
CA GLU A 623 39.69 -12.96 24.24
C GLU A 623 40.42 -12.73 22.90
N LEU A 624 40.18 -11.58 22.26
CA LEU A 624 40.87 -11.19 21.02
C LEU A 624 42.40 -11.09 21.22
N HIS A 625 42.84 -10.48 22.32
CA HIS A 625 44.27 -10.35 22.62
C HIS A 625 44.93 -11.68 23.02
N LYS A 626 44.18 -12.65 23.57
CA LYS A 626 44.68 -14.01 23.80
C LYS A 626 44.90 -14.73 22.46
N LEU A 627 43.93 -14.64 21.55
CA LEU A 627 44.03 -15.23 20.22
C LEU A 627 45.16 -14.59 19.39
N GLU A 628 45.34 -13.27 19.46
CA GLU A 628 46.46 -12.58 18.80
C GLU A 628 47.83 -13.05 19.31
N LYS A 629 47.97 -13.28 20.62
CA LYS A 629 49.20 -13.84 21.19
C LYS A 629 49.46 -15.28 20.75
N GLU A 630 48.43 -16.11 20.66
CA GLU A 630 48.56 -17.47 20.15
C GLU A 630 48.95 -17.47 18.67
N VAL A 631 48.37 -16.58 17.86
CA VAL A 631 48.73 -16.42 16.44
C VAL A 631 50.17 -15.92 16.28
N LEU A 632 50.63 -14.98 17.11
CA LEU A 632 52.02 -14.50 17.10
C LEU A 632 53.01 -15.60 17.51
N GLN A 633 52.68 -16.41 18.51
CA GLN A 633 53.51 -17.54 18.93
C GLN A 633 53.59 -18.61 17.84
N LEU A 634 52.47 -18.96 17.20
CA LEU A 634 52.45 -19.90 16.09
C LEU A 634 53.23 -19.37 14.88
N LYS A 635 53.13 -18.07 14.56
CA LYS A 635 53.93 -17.43 13.49
C LYS A 635 55.43 -17.47 13.80
N ALA A 636 55.84 -17.20 15.04
CA ALA A 636 57.23 -17.27 15.44
C ALA A 636 57.78 -18.70 15.37
N GLN A 637 57.00 -19.70 15.78
CA GLN A 637 57.37 -21.11 15.65
C GLN A 637 57.50 -21.53 14.18
N ASN A 638 56.57 -21.09 13.32
CA ASN A 638 56.62 -21.38 11.89
C ASN A 638 57.85 -20.75 11.22
N GLN A 639 58.21 -19.51 11.60
CA GLN A 639 59.42 -18.86 11.10
C GLN A 639 60.70 -19.56 11.57
N GLN A 640 60.72 -20.10 12.79
CA GLN A 640 61.88 -20.85 13.30
C GLN A 640 62.04 -22.18 12.55
N VAL A 641 60.94 -22.93 12.34
CA VAL A 641 60.96 -24.18 11.56
C VAL A 641 61.36 -23.93 10.11
N MET A 642 60.92 -22.82 9.51
CA MET A 642 61.34 -22.42 8.16
C MET A 642 62.83 -22.10 8.07
N LYS A 643 63.41 -21.44 9.09
CA LYS A 643 64.86 -21.20 9.15
C LYS A 643 65.65 -22.49 9.34
N ASP A 644 65.15 -23.39 10.18
CA ASP A 644 65.79 -24.69 10.42
C ASP A 644 65.73 -25.58 9.16
N ASN A 645 64.61 -25.57 8.43
CA ASN A 645 64.50 -26.24 7.13
C ASN A 645 65.42 -25.61 6.07
N ALA A 646 65.50 -24.28 5.99
CA ALA A 646 66.41 -23.61 5.05
C ALA A 646 67.89 -23.93 5.33
N ASN A 647 68.27 -24.01 6.61
CA ASN A 647 69.63 -24.38 7.01
C ASN A 647 69.93 -25.87 6.75
N LEU A 648 68.94 -26.75 6.93
CA LEU A 648 69.05 -28.18 6.58
C LEU A 648 69.14 -28.38 5.07
N GLU A 649 68.34 -27.67 4.29
CA GLU A 649 68.41 -27.70 2.82
C GLU A 649 69.77 -27.20 2.32
N ALA A 650 70.29 -26.12 2.88
CA ALA A 650 71.64 -25.64 2.58
C ALA A 650 72.70 -26.71 2.93
N GLY A 651 72.61 -27.33 4.11
CA GLY A 651 73.50 -28.44 4.49
C GLY A 651 73.40 -29.66 3.56
N PHE A 652 72.19 -30.03 3.14
CA PHE A 652 71.99 -31.14 2.18
C PHE A 652 72.51 -30.79 0.79
N THR A 653 72.41 -29.53 0.35
CA THR A 653 72.99 -29.09 -0.93
C THR A 653 74.52 -29.11 -0.90
N GLU A 654 75.14 -28.75 0.22
CA GLU A 654 76.59 -28.83 0.43
C GLU A 654 77.08 -30.30 0.45
N VAL A 655 76.34 -31.19 1.13
CA VAL A 655 76.62 -32.65 1.14
C VAL A 655 76.45 -33.26 -0.25
N MET A 656 75.44 -32.83 -1.00
CA MET A 656 75.21 -33.28 -2.38
C MET A 656 76.27 -32.75 -3.35
N GLN A 657 76.82 -31.54 -3.14
CA GLN A 657 77.96 -31.03 -3.90
C GLN A 657 79.25 -31.79 -3.56
N ALA A 658 79.51 -32.09 -2.29
CA ALA A 658 80.65 -32.91 -1.89
C ALA A 658 80.56 -34.35 -2.45
N LEU A 659 79.38 -34.98 -2.40
CA LEU A 659 79.15 -36.32 -2.98
C LEU A 659 79.23 -36.34 -4.51
N LYS A 660 78.92 -35.23 -5.19
CA LYS A 660 79.13 -35.10 -6.64
C LYS A 660 80.61 -34.93 -6.99
N ASN A 661 81.39 -34.21 -6.18
CA ASN A 661 82.82 -34.04 -6.40
C ASN A 661 83.63 -35.32 -6.11
N VAL A 662 83.12 -36.22 -5.26
CA VAL A 662 83.73 -37.54 -5.01
C VAL A 662 83.55 -38.53 -6.18
N LYS A 663 82.64 -38.28 -7.12
CA LYS A 663 82.39 -39.18 -8.26
C LYS A 663 83.11 -38.80 -9.56
N ALA A 664 83.90 -37.72 -9.56
CA ALA A 664 84.61 -37.24 -10.75
C ALA A 664 86.09 -37.67 -10.85
N ASP A 665 86.73 -38.13 -9.77
CA ASP A 665 88.12 -38.60 -9.82
C ASP A 665 88.29 -39.92 -9.06
N GLY A 666 88.61 -40.98 -9.80
CA GLY A 666 89.05 -42.24 -9.22
C GLY A 666 90.54 -42.19 -8.89
N LYS A 667 90.88 -42.03 -7.61
CA LYS A 667 92.16 -42.47 -7.00
C LYS A 667 92.11 -42.40 -5.46
N ASP A 668 92.93 -43.25 -4.85
CA ASP A 668 92.88 -43.74 -3.48
C ASP A 668 92.86 -42.72 -2.33
N VAL A 669 92.26 -43.22 -1.25
CA VAL A 669 92.07 -42.68 0.10
C VAL A 669 93.40 -42.29 0.78
N THR A 670 93.49 -41.07 1.32
CA THR A 670 93.90 -40.77 2.72
C THR A 670 93.98 -39.25 2.97
N ALA A 671 93.51 -38.86 4.16
CA ALA A 671 93.54 -37.52 4.78
C ALA A 671 92.27 -36.63 4.64
N PRO A 672 91.94 -35.87 5.70
CA PRO A 672 90.58 -35.55 6.12
C PRO A 672 90.11 -34.20 5.59
N SER A 673 88.83 -33.88 5.84
CA SER A 673 88.18 -32.57 5.59
C SER A 673 87.38 -32.48 4.29
N GLY A 674 86.11 -32.86 4.39
CA GLY A 674 85.06 -31.98 3.86
C GLY A 674 84.49 -31.22 5.05
N GLN A 675 85.17 -30.14 5.48
CA GLN A 675 84.58 -29.18 6.39
C GLN A 675 83.32 -28.63 5.73
N PHE A 676 82.16 -29.02 6.22
CA PHE A 676 80.87 -28.46 5.80
C PHE A 676 80.64 -27.24 6.67
N PRO A 677 80.96 -26.01 6.24
CA PRO A 677 81.00 -24.85 7.13
C PRO A 677 79.67 -24.59 7.82
N THR A 678 78.57 -25.02 7.20
CA THR A 678 77.20 -24.84 7.69
C THR A 678 76.80 -25.95 8.67
N ILE A 679 77.22 -27.20 8.42
CA ILE A 679 77.03 -28.32 9.37
C ILE A 679 78.03 -28.23 10.54
N GLU A 680 79.22 -27.70 10.32
CA GLU A 680 80.21 -27.37 11.35
C GLU A 680 79.84 -26.11 12.13
N LYS A 681 79.15 -25.12 11.54
CA LYS A 681 78.52 -24.05 12.31
C LYS A 681 77.32 -24.55 13.10
N MET A 682 76.52 -25.50 12.59
CA MET A 682 75.46 -26.15 13.35
C MET A 682 76.04 -27.03 14.47
N LEU A 683 77.06 -27.83 14.19
CA LEU A 683 77.78 -28.64 15.19
C LEU A 683 78.53 -27.76 16.17
N ALA A 684 79.20 -26.69 15.74
CA ALA A 684 79.82 -25.71 16.63
C ALA A 684 78.79 -24.88 17.38
N ALA A 685 77.56 -24.68 16.89
CA ALA A 685 76.47 -24.06 17.66
C ALA A 685 75.84 -25.05 18.65
N ILE A 686 75.81 -26.35 18.33
CA ILE A 686 75.36 -27.45 19.20
C ILE A 686 76.44 -27.77 20.25
N GLU A 687 77.71 -27.71 19.90
CA GLU A 687 78.89 -27.89 20.75
C GLU A 687 79.19 -26.62 21.55
N ALA A 688 79.00 -25.41 21.00
CA ALA A 688 78.96 -24.17 21.78
C ALA A 688 77.79 -24.18 22.76
N LYS A 689 76.61 -24.72 22.38
CA LYS A 689 75.52 -24.99 23.33
C LYS A 689 75.86 -26.07 24.38
N LYS A 690 76.92 -26.86 24.17
CA LYS A 690 77.42 -27.89 25.12
C LYS A 690 78.64 -27.44 25.95
N ILE A 691 79.45 -26.52 25.43
CA ILE A 691 80.75 -26.10 25.99
C ILE A 691 80.68 -24.70 26.62
N LEU A 692 79.89 -23.77 26.08
CA LEU A 692 79.51 -22.55 26.82
C LEU A 692 78.43 -22.96 27.82
N GLY A 693 78.89 -23.46 28.97
CA GLY A 693 78.08 -23.73 30.15
C GLY A 693 77.41 -22.47 30.68
N ASN A 694 76.35 -22.03 29.99
CA ASN A 694 75.28 -21.16 30.45
C ASN A 694 73.95 -21.60 29.83
N TYR A 695 73.78 -22.90 29.61
CA TYR A 695 72.49 -23.53 29.85
C TYR A 695 72.75 -24.47 31.01
N ASP A 696 72.51 -23.96 32.22
CA ASP A 696 72.43 -24.79 33.41
C ASP A 696 71.52 -25.96 33.02
N THR A 697 72.07 -27.15 32.81
CA THR A 697 71.23 -28.35 32.59
C THR A 697 70.36 -28.56 33.80
N THR A 698 70.79 -28.08 34.97
CA THR A 698 69.98 -27.87 36.16
C THR A 698 68.82 -26.89 35.94
N TYR A 699 68.97 -25.79 35.19
CA TYR A 699 67.94 -24.79 34.90
C TYR A 699 67.08 -25.19 33.72
N TYR A 700 67.57 -25.90 32.70
CA TYR A 700 66.76 -26.49 31.64
C TYR A 700 65.99 -27.72 32.13
N LEU A 701 66.60 -28.56 32.96
CA LEU A 701 65.87 -29.64 33.63
C LEU A 701 64.98 -29.07 34.72
N LYS A 702 65.32 -27.96 35.40
CA LYS A 702 64.41 -27.28 36.34
C LYS A 702 63.33 -26.50 35.62
N GLU A 703 63.56 -25.93 34.45
CA GLU A 703 62.57 -25.26 33.62
C GLU A 703 61.71 -26.31 32.92
N GLN A 704 62.25 -27.44 32.46
CA GLN A 704 61.43 -28.58 32.05
C GLN A 704 60.69 -29.20 33.22
N VAL A 705 61.28 -29.31 34.41
CA VAL A 705 60.60 -29.81 35.61
C VAL A 705 59.60 -28.79 36.13
N ASP A 706 59.80 -27.49 35.94
CA ASP A 706 58.89 -26.41 36.37
C ASP A 706 57.82 -26.16 35.30
N ILE A 707 58.09 -26.44 34.02
CA ILE A 707 57.11 -26.55 32.93
C ILE A 707 56.30 -27.84 33.09
N LEU A 708 56.93 -28.96 33.46
CA LEU A 708 56.23 -30.21 33.71
C LEU A 708 55.47 -30.14 35.03
N LYS A 709 55.98 -29.46 36.07
CA LYS A 709 55.23 -29.15 37.29
C LYS A 709 54.15 -28.12 37.00
N GLY A 710 54.40 -27.13 36.14
CA GLY A 710 53.42 -26.16 35.67
C GLY A 710 52.29 -26.85 34.95
N ARG A 711 52.60 -27.70 33.96
CA ARG A 711 51.64 -28.57 33.27
C ARG A 711 50.98 -29.59 34.18
N ASN A 712 51.66 -30.10 35.22
CA ASN A 712 51.07 -31.02 36.18
C ASN A 712 50.18 -30.28 37.19
N GLU A 713 50.52 -29.05 37.58
CA GLU A 713 49.65 -28.17 38.37
C GLU A 713 48.50 -27.61 37.54
N GLU A 714 48.68 -27.35 36.25
CA GLU A 714 47.62 -27.02 35.27
C GLU A 714 46.74 -28.24 34.99
N LEU A 715 47.32 -29.44 34.86
CA LEU A 715 46.54 -30.67 34.74
C LEU A 715 45.83 -30.98 36.05
N LYS A 716 46.41 -30.71 37.22
CA LYS A 716 45.75 -30.83 38.52
C LYS A 716 44.72 -29.73 38.74
N SER A 717 44.93 -28.51 38.26
CA SER A 717 43.97 -27.41 38.35
C SER A 717 42.83 -27.69 37.40
N ALA A 718 43.09 -28.14 36.17
CA ALA A 718 42.10 -28.63 35.23
C ALA A 718 41.40 -29.89 35.76
N LEU A 719 42.09 -30.82 36.45
CA LEU A 719 41.44 -31.97 37.11
C LEU A 719 40.61 -31.52 38.31
N ARG A 720 41.02 -30.48 39.03
CA ARG A 720 40.26 -29.90 40.14
C ARG A 720 39.07 -29.13 39.61
N GLU A 721 39.21 -28.34 38.56
CA GLU A 721 38.14 -27.62 37.89
C GLU A 721 37.18 -28.59 37.24
N THR A 722 37.64 -29.59 36.48
CA THR A 722 36.75 -30.64 35.95
C THR A 722 36.13 -31.49 37.06
N ARG A 723 36.80 -31.71 38.21
CA ARG A 723 36.16 -32.34 39.39
C ARG A 723 35.18 -31.41 40.08
N ILE A 724 35.46 -30.11 40.15
CA ILE A 724 34.56 -29.10 40.71
C ILE A 724 33.35 -28.96 39.81
N ASP A 725 33.53 -28.95 38.50
CA ASP A 725 32.47 -28.84 37.50
C ASP A 725 31.72 -30.17 37.37
N ALA A 726 32.38 -31.33 37.51
CA ALA A 726 31.70 -32.60 37.70
C ALA A 726 30.96 -32.64 39.05
N SER A 727 31.49 -32.02 40.11
CA SER A 727 30.81 -31.92 41.40
C SER A 727 29.63 -30.96 41.35
N LYS A 728 29.73 -29.85 40.60
CA LYS A 728 28.64 -28.91 40.34
C LYS A 728 27.60 -29.57 39.45
N ALA A 729 28.01 -30.26 38.39
CA ALA A 729 27.10 -31.00 37.51
C ALA A 729 26.44 -32.16 38.25
N THR A 730 27.13 -32.85 39.16
CA THR A 730 26.51 -33.87 40.01
C THR A 730 25.60 -33.25 41.08
N LEU A 731 25.94 -32.10 41.66
CA LEU A 731 25.08 -31.37 42.59
C LEU A 731 23.87 -30.77 41.88
N GLU A 732 24.00 -30.30 40.64
CA GLU A 732 22.92 -29.82 39.78
C GLU A 732 22.05 -30.99 39.34
N ARG A 733 22.66 -32.12 38.98
CA ARG A 733 21.97 -33.39 38.71
C ARG A 733 21.21 -33.87 39.96
N ASP A 734 21.82 -33.83 41.14
CA ASP A 734 21.18 -34.23 42.40
C ASP A 734 20.11 -33.25 42.83
N LYS A 735 20.29 -31.93 42.62
CA LYS A 735 19.22 -30.93 42.79
C LYS A 735 18.10 -31.13 41.78
N ALA A 736 18.41 -31.50 40.55
CA ALA A 736 17.42 -31.82 39.53
C ALA A 736 16.70 -33.12 39.88
N PHE A 737 17.40 -34.14 40.39
CA PHE A 737 16.79 -35.37 40.89
C PHE A 737 15.98 -35.14 42.17
N GLU A 738 16.40 -34.28 43.10
CA GLU A 738 15.58 -33.88 44.25
C GLU A 738 14.37 -33.07 43.80
N LYS A 739 14.49 -32.28 42.74
CA LYS A 739 13.38 -31.52 42.17
C LYS A 739 12.43 -32.43 41.39
N ILE A 740 12.95 -33.44 40.70
CA ILE A 740 12.18 -34.51 40.06
C ILE A 740 11.54 -35.37 41.14
N GLU A 741 12.23 -35.74 42.21
CA GLU A 741 11.68 -36.54 43.32
C GLU A 741 10.65 -35.73 44.12
N LYS A 742 10.84 -34.41 44.26
CA LYS A 742 9.80 -33.49 44.79
C LYS A 742 8.63 -33.39 43.83
N LEU A 743 8.88 -33.21 42.53
CA LEU A 743 7.82 -33.17 41.53
C LEU A 743 7.12 -34.51 41.38
N GLU A 744 7.80 -35.63 41.58
CA GLU A 744 7.28 -37.00 41.57
C GLU A 744 6.55 -37.28 42.87
N LYS A 745 7.00 -36.76 44.02
CA LYS A 745 6.23 -36.78 45.28
C LYS A 745 5.02 -35.84 45.21
N ASP A 746 5.11 -34.73 44.50
CA ASP A 746 4.00 -33.82 44.22
C ASP A 746 3.05 -34.50 43.24
N HIS A 747 3.56 -35.15 42.19
CA HIS A 747 2.79 -35.96 41.24
C HIS A 747 2.18 -37.19 41.89
N PHE A 748 2.86 -37.80 42.85
CA PHE A 748 2.42 -38.96 43.62
C PHE A 748 1.44 -38.54 44.71
N SER A 749 1.59 -37.36 45.31
CA SER A 749 0.57 -36.78 46.19
C SER A 749 -0.68 -36.38 45.42
N LEU A 750 -0.51 -35.90 44.18
CA LEU A 750 -1.58 -35.69 43.20
C LEU A 750 -2.17 -37.01 42.68
N HIS A 751 -1.39 -38.11 42.66
CA HIS A 751 -1.82 -39.44 42.23
C HIS A 751 -2.49 -40.27 43.35
N ASP A 752 -2.06 -40.11 44.60
CA ASP A 752 -2.69 -40.68 45.80
C ASP A 752 -3.96 -39.92 46.17
N SER A 753 -4.11 -38.66 45.72
CA SER A 753 -5.41 -37.97 45.64
C SER A 753 -6.24 -38.37 44.40
N ASN A 754 -5.80 -39.35 43.62
CA ASN A 754 -6.41 -39.77 42.35
C ASN A 754 -7.00 -41.20 42.43
N ALA A 755 -7.76 -41.47 43.49
CA ALA A 755 -8.84 -42.43 43.39
C ALA A 755 -10.03 -41.77 42.68
N GLY A 756 -10.00 -41.78 41.35
CA GLY A 756 -11.18 -41.60 40.51
C GLY A 756 -11.23 -40.30 39.70
N ILE A 757 -11.26 -40.49 38.39
CA ILE A 757 -11.81 -39.56 37.39
C ILE A 757 -13.08 -38.90 37.94
N GLY A 758 -13.04 -37.57 38.08
CA GLY A 758 -14.21 -36.73 38.31
C GLY A 758 -14.53 -36.43 39.79
N LEU A 759 -13.82 -35.46 40.37
CA LEU A 759 -14.39 -34.33 41.14
C LEU A 759 -13.20 -33.54 41.72
N PHE A 760 -13.10 -32.26 41.40
CA PHE A 760 -12.38 -31.31 42.25
C PHE A 760 -12.93 -31.44 43.69
N SER A 761 -12.04 -31.38 44.69
CA SER A 761 -12.40 -31.43 46.10
C SER A 761 -13.39 -30.32 46.46
N VAL A 762 -14.69 -30.63 46.37
CA VAL A 762 -15.75 -29.93 47.10
C VAL A 762 -15.63 -30.40 48.54
N MET A 763 -15.35 -29.48 49.46
CA MET A 763 -15.51 -29.74 50.89
C MET A 763 -16.99 -30.06 51.12
N LYS A 764 -17.35 -31.35 51.23
CA LYS A 764 -18.72 -31.76 51.52
C LYS A 764 -19.07 -31.35 52.94
N LEU A 765 -20.16 -30.61 53.09
CA LEU A 765 -20.81 -30.44 54.40
C LEU A 765 -21.24 -31.82 54.93
N PRO A 766 -21.16 -32.07 56.25
CA PRO A 766 -21.55 -33.34 56.86
C PRO A 766 -23.01 -33.68 56.55
N ASP A 767 -23.26 -34.95 56.19
CA ASP A 767 -24.59 -35.46 55.81
C ASP A 767 -25.61 -35.24 56.94
N GLY A 768 -26.54 -34.30 56.72
CA GLY A 768 -27.66 -34.03 57.62
C GLY A 768 -28.08 -32.56 57.79
N MET A 769 -27.31 -31.59 57.29
CA MET A 769 -27.70 -30.18 57.32
C MET A 769 -27.91 -29.59 55.92
N VAL A 770 -29.05 -28.95 55.72
CA VAL A 770 -29.39 -28.20 54.51
C VAL A 770 -28.47 -26.98 54.42
N PRO A 771 -27.72 -26.76 53.32
CA PRO A 771 -26.77 -25.66 53.24
C PRO A 771 -27.51 -24.33 53.20
N SER A 772 -27.17 -23.41 54.10
CA SER A 772 -27.47 -21.99 53.93
C SER A 772 -26.62 -21.45 52.77
N SER A 773 -27.19 -20.61 51.91
CA SER A 773 -26.51 -20.00 50.76
C SER A 773 -25.19 -19.31 51.14
N SER A 774 -25.06 -18.84 52.39
CA SER A 774 -23.85 -18.20 52.91
C SER A 774 -22.62 -19.11 52.96
N GLU A 775 -22.77 -20.40 53.28
CA GLU A 775 -21.64 -21.33 53.43
C GLU A 775 -21.16 -21.85 52.07
N VAL A 776 -22.08 -22.01 51.11
CA VAL A 776 -21.76 -22.33 49.71
C VAL A 776 -20.99 -21.17 49.08
N ILE A 777 -21.43 -19.93 49.30
CA ILE A 777 -20.72 -18.73 48.85
C ILE A 777 -19.33 -18.66 49.50
N GLY A 778 -19.20 -18.95 50.81
CA GLY A 778 -17.90 -19.02 51.49
C GLY A 778 -16.93 -20.00 50.84
N SER A 779 -17.36 -21.24 50.59
CA SER A 779 -16.52 -22.26 49.95
C SER A 779 -16.12 -21.91 48.52
N LEU A 780 -17.00 -21.25 47.75
CA LEU A 780 -16.71 -20.76 46.41
C LEU A 780 -15.73 -19.58 46.43
N THR A 781 -15.86 -18.67 47.40
CA THR A 781 -14.92 -17.56 47.58
C THR A 781 -13.53 -18.05 47.94
N GLU A 782 -13.42 -19.09 48.77
CA GLU A 782 -12.14 -19.68 49.15
C GLU A 782 -11.48 -20.40 47.96
N HIS A 783 -12.28 -21.09 47.13
CA HIS A 783 -11.80 -21.68 45.86
C HIS A 783 -11.30 -20.61 44.88
N LEU A 784 -12.01 -19.49 44.77
CA LEU A 784 -11.60 -18.39 43.91
C LEU A 784 -10.27 -17.78 44.38
N ILE A 785 -10.09 -17.62 45.69
CA ILE A 785 -8.84 -17.11 46.27
C ILE A 785 -7.65 -18.02 45.94
N ILE A 786 -7.82 -19.34 46.05
CA ILE A 786 -6.76 -20.31 45.71
C ILE A 786 -6.41 -20.24 44.23
N VAL A 787 -7.40 -20.19 43.34
CA VAL A 787 -7.19 -20.06 41.89
C VAL A 787 -6.50 -18.74 41.53
N LEU A 788 -6.90 -17.63 42.17
CA LEU A 788 -6.24 -16.34 41.96
C LEU A 788 -4.79 -16.36 42.47
N GLN A 789 -4.51 -17.05 43.57
CA GLN A 789 -3.15 -17.19 44.07
C GLN A 789 -2.28 -18.05 43.14
N GLU A 790 -2.81 -19.16 42.62
CA GLU A 790 -2.12 -19.99 41.61
C GLU A 790 -1.87 -19.23 40.31
N LEU A 791 -2.84 -18.43 39.87
CA LEU A 791 -2.71 -17.57 38.69
C LEU A 791 -1.60 -16.53 38.90
N SER A 792 -1.54 -15.87 40.06
CA SER A 792 -0.48 -14.92 40.38
C SER A 792 0.92 -15.56 40.41
N GLN A 793 1.03 -16.80 40.90
CA GLN A 793 2.31 -17.55 40.91
C GLN A 793 2.72 -17.95 39.49
N ARG A 794 1.76 -18.35 38.64
CA ARG A 794 1.98 -18.64 37.22
C ARG A 794 2.42 -17.40 36.45
N GLU A 795 1.80 -16.25 36.71
CA GLU A 795 2.18 -14.96 36.11
C GLU A 795 3.60 -14.54 36.52
N ALA A 796 3.98 -14.72 37.79
CA ALA A 796 5.34 -14.43 38.25
C ALA A 796 6.39 -15.34 37.60
N LEU A 797 6.09 -16.63 37.43
CA LEU A 797 6.96 -17.57 36.72
C LEU A 797 7.08 -17.21 35.24
N LEU A 798 5.97 -16.84 34.58
CA LEU A 798 5.98 -16.38 33.20
C LEU A 798 6.84 -15.14 33.03
N LYS A 799 6.73 -14.15 33.92
CA LYS A 799 7.56 -12.93 33.91
C LYS A 799 9.04 -13.24 34.10
N ASN A 800 9.39 -14.20 34.95
CA ASN A 800 10.77 -14.66 35.12
C ASN A 800 11.30 -15.38 33.87
N VAL A 801 10.46 -16.19 33.20
CA VAL A 801 10.82 -16.83 31.93
C VAL A 801 10.98 -15.78 30.83
N GLU A 802 10.10 -14.80 30.73
CA GLU A 802 10.20 -13.69 29.76
C GLU A 802 11.48 -12.87 29.95
N THR A 803 11.83 -12.52 31.19
CA THR A 803 13.08 -11.80 31.47
C THR A 803 14.30 -12.64 31.09
N SER A 804 14.32 -13.93 31.43
CA SER A 804 15.40 -14.83 31.01
C SER A 804 15.50 -14.97 29.48
N LEU A 805 14.36 -15.13 28.78
CA LEU A 805 14.29 -15.20 27.33
C LEU A 805 14.83 -13.93 26.68
N ASN A 806 14.49 -12.76 27.23
CA ASN A 806 14.99 -11.47 26.76
C ASN A 806 16.50 -11.35 26.95
N THR A 807 17.06 -11.84 28.07
CA THR A 807 18.52 -11.88 28.26
C THR A 807 19.21 -12.82 27.27
N TYR A 808 18.64 -13.99 26.97
CA TYR A 808 19.18 -14.91 25.97
C TYR A 808 19.08 -14.36 24.54
N LYS A 809 17.98 -13.67 24.20
CA LYS A 809 17.84 -12.96 22.91
C LYS A 809 18.94 -11.92 22.71
N ARG A 810 19.24 -11.13 23.74
CA ARG A 810 20.34 -10.15 23.70
C ARG A 810 21.70 -10.84 23.51
N LYS A 811 21.99 -11.90 24.27
CA LYS A 811 23.22 -12.68 24.13
C LYS A 811 23.35 -13.32 22.73
N TYR A 812 22.27 -13.85 22.18
CA TYR A 812 22.26 -14.44 20.85
C TYR A 812 22.50 -13.40 19.75
N ALA A 813 21.93 -12.19 19.88
CA ALA A 813 22.21 -11.10 18.95
C ALA A 813 23.69 -10.70 18.94
N VAL A 814 24.34 -10.67 20.11
CA VAL A 814 25.79 -10.43 20.21
C VAL A 814 26.59 -11.56 19.55
N LEU A 815 26.26 -12.83 19.82
CA LEU A 815 26.91 -13.98 19.20
C LEU A 815 26.74 -14.01 17.68
N ARG A 816 25.55 -13.66 17.15
CA ARG A 816 25.30 -13.57 15.70
C ARG A 816 26.13 -12.47 15.05
N HIS A 817 26.27 -11.32 15.71
CA HIS A 817 27.13 -10.25 15.23
C HIS A 817 28.62 -10.65 15.24
N GLN A 818 29.09 -11.27 16.32
CA GLN A 818 30.46 -11.80 16.41
C GLN A 818 30.74 -12.86 15.35
N GLN A 819 29.81 -13.79 15.13
CA GLN A 819 29.92 -14.80 14.08
C GLN A 819 29.98 -14.17 12.68
N GLY A 820 29.15 -13.15 12.42
CA GLY A 820 29.19 -12.38 11.18
C GLY A 820 30.53 -11.71 10.93
N LEU A 821 31.10 -11.07 11.96
CA LEU A 821 32.44 -10.48 11.90
C LEU A 821 33.52 -11.55 11.64
N LEU A 822 33.47 -12.68 12.34
CA LEU A 822 34.43 -13.77 12.16
C LEU A 822 34.39 -14.36 10.75
N TYR A 823 33.20 -14.53 10.17
CA TYR A 823 33.08 -14.98 8.78
C TYR A 823 33.61 -13.96 7.79
N GLN A 824 33.37 -12.67 8.04
CA GLN A 824 33.90 -11.60 7.21
C GLN A 824 35.43 -11.55 7.27
N GLU A 825 36.01 -11.67 8.46
CA GLU A 825 37.46 -11.78 8.67
C GLU A 825 38.03 -13.01 7.98
N HIS A 826 37.43 -14.20 8.18
CA HIS A 826 37.85 -15.43 7.51
C HIS A 826 37.77 -15.33 5.98
N LEU A 827 36.73 -14.71 5.43
CA LEU A 827 36.61 -14.46 3.98
C LEU A 827 37.69 -13.51 3.47
N GLN A 828 38.00 -12.45 4.22
CA GLN A 828 39.06 -11.52 3.86
C GLN A 828 40.44 -12.17 3.94
N GLU A 829 40.71 -12.94 5.01
CA GLU A 829 41.96 -13.70 5.14
C GLU A 829 42.08 -14.74 4.04
N LYS A 830 41.03 -15.52 3.76
CA LYS A 830 41.03 -16.50 2.67
C LYS A 830 41.35 -15.87 1.32
N LYS A 831 40.81 -14.67 1.04
CA LYS A 831 41.15 -13.90 -0.17
C LYS A 831 42.63 -13.50 -0.18
N LYS A 832 43.15 -12.94 0.93
CA LYS A 832 44.56 -12.58 1.06
C LYS A 832 45.47 -13.79 0.85
N TRP A 833 45.16 -14.92 1.49
CA TRP A 833 45.88 -16.19 1.32
C TRP A 833 45.84 -16.70 -0.12
N GLN A 834 44.69 -16.62 -0.79
CA GLN A 834 44.58 -17.01 -2.20
C GLN A 834 45.40 -16.09 -3.12
N GLU A 835 45.41 -14.78 -2.85
CA GLU A 835 46.29 -13.85 -3.56
C GLU A 835 47.77 -14.14 -3.32
N GLU A 836 48.17 -14.42 -2.08
CA GLU A 836 49.54 -14.79 -1.73
C GLU A 836 49.96 -16.12 -2.36
N ILE A 837 49.11 -17.14 -2.32
CA ILE A 837 49.33 -18.42 -3.00
C ILE A 837 49.50 -18.19 -4.52
N ASN A 838 48.68 -17.34 -5.12
CA ASN A 838 48.80 -17.00 -6.53
C ASN A 838 50.05 -16.18 -6.86
N ARG A 839 50.52 -15.30 -5.97
CA ARG A 839 51.79 -14.58 -6.15
C ARG A 839 52.98 -15.52 -5.99
N CYS A 840 52.96 -16.38 -4.96
CA CYS A 840 54.00 -17.37 -4.73
C CYS A 840 54.07 -18.40 -5.85
N SER A 841 52.94 -18.85 -6.40
CA SER A 841 52.92 -19.79 -7.52
C SER A 841 53.46 -19.17 -8.81
N LYS A 842 53.11 -17.90 -9.10
CA LYS A 842 53.69 -17.14 -10.21
C LYS A 842 55.20 -16.98 -10.05
N HIS A 843 55.68 -16.56 -8.88
CA HIS A 843 57.12 -16.46 -8.64
C HIS A 843 57.84 -17.81 -8.68
N LEU A 844 57.23 -18.90 -8.19
CA LEU A 844 57.80 -20.24 -8.32
C LEU A 844 57.92 -20.65 -9.80
N SER A 845 56.90 -20.37 -10.61
CA SER A 845 56.92 -20.64 -12.06
C SER A 845 57.99 -19.81 -12.78
N GLU A 846 58.12 -18.51 -12.43
CA GLU A 846 59.15 -17.61 -12.97
C GLU A 846 60.57 -18.09 -12.60
N MET A 847 60.81 -18.42 -11.33
CA MET A 847 62.12 -18.87 -10.85
C MET A 847 62.49 -20.26 -11.38
N GLN A 848 61.51 -21.17 -11.54
CA GLN A 848 61.73 -22.45 -12.21
C GLN A 848 62.06 -22.25 -13.70
N GLY A 849 61.39 -21.31 -14.37
CA GLY A 849 61.69 -20.92 -15.75
C GLY A 849 63.11 -20.39 -15.92
N GLN A 850 63.54 -19.46 -15.06
CA GLN A 850 64.90 -18.94 -15.05
C GLN A 850 65.93 -20.05 -14.80
N ARG A 851 65.68 -20.92 -13.81
CA ARG A 851 66.57 -22.05 -13.50
C ARG A 851 66.74 -23.00 -14.69
N GLU A 852 65.67 -23.28 -15.43
CA GLU A 852 65.76 -24.14 -16.61
C GLU A 852 66.48 -23.44 -17.79
N GLU A 853 66.32 -22.13 -17.96
CA GLU A 853 67.09 -21.33 -18.93
C GLU A 853 68.57 -21.33 -18.60
N ASP A 854 68.92 -21.05 -17.34
CA ASP A 854 70.28 -21.08 -16.83
C ASP A 854 70.90 -22.48 -16.97
N MET A 855 70.12 -23.54 -16.76
CA MET A 855 70.58 -24.92 -16.98
C MET A 855 70.94 -25.19 -18.45
N VAL A 856 70.14 -24.71 -19.40
CA VAL A 856 70.47 -24.82 -20.84
C VAL A 856 71.69 -23.97 -21.17
N HIS A 857 71.78 -22.75 -20.64
CA HIS A 857 72.95 -21.90 -20.79
C HIS A 857 74.23 -22.58 -20.28
N ILE A 858 74.20 -23.16 -19.07
CA ILE A 858 75.33 -23.88 -18.48
C ILE A 858 75.71 -25.10 -19.32
N GLN A 859 74.74 -25.87 -19.80
CA GLN A 859 75.01 -27.03 -20.65
C GLN A 859 75.71 -26.64 -21.97
N GLU A 860 75.27 -25.55 -22.60
CA GLU A 860 75.89 -25.10 -23.85
C GLU A 860 77.22 -24.37 -23.60
N PHE A 861 77.39 -23.65 -22.49
CA PHE A 861 78.70 -23.08 -22.10
C PHE A 861 79.72 -24.18 -21.80
N ASN A 862 79.32 -25.28 -21.16
CA ASN A 862 80.20 -26.43 -20.95
C ASN A 862 80.62 -27.06 -22.29
N ARG A 863 79.70 -27.20 -23.26
CA ARG A 863 80.04 -27.66 -24.61
C ARG A 863 80.96 -26.68 -25.36
N LEU A 864 80.79 -25.38 -25.16
CA LEU A 864 81.71 -24.36 -25.70
C LEU A 864 83.11 -24.52 -25.09
N ILE A 865 83.22 -24.76 -23.78
CA ILE A 865 84.50 -24.99 -23.10
C ILE A 865 85.17 -26.26 -23.63
N ASP A 866 84.43 -27.37 -23.78
CA ASP A 866 84.95 -28.63 -24.33
C ASP A 866 85.42 -28.48 -25.78
N THR A 867 84.71 -27.71 -26.60
CA THR A 867 85.11 -27.44 -28.00
C THR A 867 86.31 -26.50 -28.11
N LEU A 868 86.43 -25.51 -27.21
CA LEU A 868 87.59 -24.62 -27.14
C LEU A 868 88.86 -25.30 -26.59
N ALA A 869 88.73 -26.47 -25.95
CA ALA A 869 89.87 -27.25 -25.46
C ALA A 869 90.68 -27.98 -26.56
N HIS A 870 90.22 -28.02 -27.82
CA HIS A 870 90.88 -28.72 -28.94
C HIS A 870 91.86 -27.82 -29.70
N ASP A 871 93.08 -28.25 -30.04
CA ASP A 871 94.26 -27.38 -30.32
C ASP A 871 94.28 -26.47 -31.58
N ASP A 872 93.25 -26.44 -32.44
CA ASP A 872 93.27 -25.67 -33.70
C ASP A 872 92.57 -24.28 -33.63
N VAL A 873 93.32 -23.19 -33.85
CA VAL A 873 92.89 -21.80 -33.58
C VAL A 873 91.79 -21.30 -34.54
N GLU A 874 91.84 -21.61 -35.83
CA GLU A 874 90.82 -21.17 -36.79
C GLU A 874 89.51 -21.96 -36.67
N VAL A 875 89.61 -23.24 -36.31
CA VAL A 875 88.47 -24.12 -36.05
C VAL A 875 87.76 -23.70 -34.77
N ARG A 876 88.51 -23.32 -33.72
CA ARG A 876 87.96 -22.72 -32.48
C ARG A 876 87.10 -21.49 -32.76
N HIS A 877 87.55 -20.57 -33.62
CA HIS A 877 86.80 -19.33 -33.86
C HIS A 877 85.46 -19.61 -34.56
N ARG A 878 85.45 -20.43 -35.63
CA ARG A 878 84.21 -20.76 -36.35
C ARG A 878 83.25 -21.62 -35.53
N LEU A 879 83.77 -22.58 -34.78
CA LEU A 879 82.94 -23.39 -33.87
C LEU A 879 82.37 -22.57 -32.72
N SER A 880 83.11 -21.59 -32.19
CA SER A 880 82.58 -20.71 -31.14
C SER A 880 81.41 -19.83 -31.61
N GLU A 881 81.47 -19.30 -32.84
CA GLU A 881 80.37 -18.51 -33.42
C GLU A 881 79.14 -19.36 -33.76
N MET A 882 79.34 -20.57 -34.32
CA MET A 882 78.27 -21.54 -34.56
C MET A 882 77.63 -21.99 -33.25
N THR A 883 78.43 -22.28 -32.24
CA THR A 883 77.94 -22.68 -30.91
C THR A 883 77.14 -21.52 -30.28
N ARG A 884 77.60 -20.27 -30.38
CA ARG A 884 76.84 -19.09 -29.92
C ARG A 884 75.49 -18.91 -30.65
N ARG A 885 75.41 -19.21 -31.95
CA ARG A 885 74.12 -19.16 -32.67
C ARG A 885 73.20 -20.30 -32.24
N ILE A 886 73.74 -21.50 -32.06
CA ILE A 886 73.01 -22.67 -31.56
C ILE A 886 72.52 -22.46 -30.13
N THR A 887 73.31 -21.82 -29.25
CA THR A 887 72.89 -21.51 -27.87
C THR A 887 71.68 -20.58 -27.86
N VAL A 888 71.70 -19.51 -28.68
CA VAL A 888 70.57 -18.58 -28.77
C VAL A 888 69.32 -19.28 -29.31
N LEU A 889 69.44 -20.11 -30.34
CA LEU A 889 68.31 -20.84 -30.90
C LEU A 889 67.73 -21.86 -29.92
N ARG A 890 68.56 -22.60 -29.18
CA ARG A 890 68.09 -23.59 -28.19
C ARG A 890 67.45 -22.95 -26.96
N VAL A 891 67.99 -21.82 -26.50
CA VAL A 891 67.38 -21.04 -25.43
C VAL A 891 66.02 -20.49 -25.89
N ASN A 892 65.94 -19.96 -27.11
CA ASN A 892 64.67 -19.50 -27.69
C ASN A 892 63.66 -20.63 -27.89
N GLU A 893 64.09 -21.81 -28.36
CA GLU A 893 63.24 -22.99 -28.53
C GLU A 893 62.71 -23.48 -27.17
N LYS A 894 63.56 -23.49 -26.14
CA LYS A 894 63.13 -23.86 -24.77
C LYS A 894 62.17 -22.82 -24.18
N ALA A 895 62.41 -21.53 -24.41
CA ALA A 895 61.51 -20.47 -23.99
C ALA A 895 60.14 -20.54 -24.70
N LEU A 896 60.12 -20.84 -26.01
CA LEU A 896 58.89 -21.02 -26.80
C LEU A 896 58.11 -22.26 -26.38
N THR A 897 58.77 -23.40 -26.17
CA THR A 897 58.10 -24.62 -25.69
C THR A 897 57.51 -24.44 -24.29
N ARG A 898 58.14 -23.66 -23.42
CA ARG A 898 57.54 -23.29 -22.12
C ARG A 898 56.35 -22.34 -22.26
N ARG A 899 56.45 -21.30 -23.10
CA ARG A 899 55.28 -20.43 -23.37
C ARG A 899 54.09 -21.25 -23.88
N HIS A 900 54.34 -22.25 -24.73
CA HIS A 900 53.31 -23.17 -25.18
C HIS A 900 52.74 -24.00 -24.01
N ALA A 901 53.59 -24.64 -23.20
CA ALA A 901 53.15 -25.44 -22.06
C ALA A 901 52.37 -24.63 -21.00
N ILE A 902 52.81 -23.41 -20.68
CA ILE A 902 52.10 -22.50 -19.78
C ILE A 902 50.75 -22.10 -20.38
N MET A 903 50.69 -21.81 -21.69
CA MET A 903 49.43 -21.49 -22.36
C MET A 903 48.47 -22.68 -22.38
N GLU A 904 48.97 -23.91 -22.57
CA GLU A 904 48.17 -25.14 -22.46
C GLU A 904 47.67 -25.36 -21.02
N GLU A 905 48.51 -25.16 -20.00
CA GLU A 905 48.10 -25.27 -18.60
C GLU A 905 47.02 -24.23 -18.27
N VAL A 906 47.20 -22.97 -18.69
CA VAL A 906 46.20 -21.91 -18.53
C VAL A 906 44.91 -22.26 -19.27
N GLU A 907 44.98 -22.78 -20.50
CA GLU A 907 43.80 -23.23 -21.24
C GLU A 907 43.07 -24.36 -20.50
N THR A 908 43.79 -25.34 -19.95
CA THR A 908 43.18 -26.44 -19.20
C THR A 908 42.55 -25.97 -17.89
N GLN A 909 43.17 -25.01 -17.19
CA GLN A 909 42.59 -24.39 -16.00
C GLN A 909 41.31 -23.63 -16.35
N LEU A 910 41.33 -22.79 -17.38
CA LEU A 910 40.15 -22.06 -17.86
C LEU A 910 39.03 -23.00 -18.33
N ARG A 911 39.35 -24.14 -18.96
CA ARG A 911 38.37 -25.17 -19.32
C ARG A 911 37.74 -25.81 -18.08
N ARG A 912 38.53 -26.09 -17.03
CA ARG A 912 38.02 -26.63 -15.76
C ARG A 912 37.14 -25.61 -15.04
N GLU A 913 37.55 -24.35 -14.99
CA GLU A 913 36.76 -23.26 -14.43
C GLU A 913 35.46 -23.05 -15.20
N CYS A 914 35.50 -23.04 -16.54
CA CYS A 914 34.30 -22.96 -17.37
C CYS A 914 33.36 -24.17 -17.17
N SER A 915 33.90 -25.37 -16.96
CA SER A 915 33.10 -26.56 -16.61
C SER A 915 32.48 -26.43 -15.22
N HIS A 916 33.23 -25.91 -14.25
CA HIS A 916 32.76 -25.68 -12.89
C HIS A 916 31.66 -24.63 -12.86
N LEU A 917 31.87 -23.46 -13.48
CA LEU A 917 30.88 -22.39 -13.60
C LEU A 917 29.61 -22.88 -14.31
N ARG A 918 29.72 -23.71 -15.35
CA ARG A 918 28.54 -24.33 -16.00
C ARG A 918 27.77 -25.27 -15.07
N LYS A 919 28.47 -26.01 -14.19
CA LYS A 919 27.80 -26.87 -13.18
C LYS A 919 27.12 -26.02 -12.11
N GLU A 920 27.75 -24.96 -11.64
CA GLU A 920 27.16 -24.02 -10.68
C GLU A 920 25.94 -23.31 -11.27
N ILE A 921 26.01 -22.83 -12.52
CA ILE A 921 24.86 -22.25 -13.22
C ILE A 921 23.72 -23.26 -13.32
N ASN A 922 23.99 -24.51 -13.70
CA ASN A 922 22.95 -25.55 -13.76
C ASN A 922 22.33 -25.84 -12.37
N GLN A 923 23.14 -25.88 -11.31
CA GLN A 923 22.65 -26.08 -9.95
C GLN A 923 21.78 -24.89 -9.48
N MET A 924 22.19 -23.67 -9.80
CA MET A 924 21.38 -22.47 -9.54
C MET A 924 20.08 -22.48 -10.35
N GLU A 925 20.11 -22.87 -11.62
CA GLU A 925 18.90 -22.97 -12.47
C GLU A 925 17.90 -24.01 -11.91
N ILE A 926 18.38 -25.14 -11.41
CA ILE A 926 17.53 -26.15 -10.75
C ILE A 926 16.91 -25.57 -9.47
N ALA A 927 17.72 -24.96 -8.60
CA ALA A 927 17.23 -24.37 -7.34
C ALA A 927 16.21 -23.25 -7.57
N VAL A 928 16.45 -22.39 -8.56
CA VAL A 928 15.51 -21.32 -8.96
C VAL A 928 14.22 -21.91 -9.53
N SER A 929 14.30 -22.95 -10.37
CA SER A 929 13.12 -23.61 -10.94
C SER A 929 12.25 -24.29 -9.86
N GLU A 930 12.87 -24.97 -8.91
CA GLU A 930 12.18 -25.57 -7.76
C GLU A 930 11.54 -24.51 -6.86
N ARG A 931 12.24 -23.39 -6.60
CA ARG A 931 11.70 -22.28 -5.82
C ARG A 931 10.54 -21.59 -6.51
N LEU A 932 10.62 -21.36 -7.82
CA LEU A 932 9.53 -20.81 -8.62
C LEU A 932 8.30 -21.72 -8.61
N GLY A 933 8.49 -23.04 -8.79
CA GLY A 933 7.41 -24.02 -8.70
C GLY A 933 6.73 -24.06 -7.33
N TYR A 934 7.51 -23.97 -6.25
CA TYR A 934 6.99 -23.84 -4.89
C TYR A 934 6.16 -22.56 -4.71
N LEU A 935 6.68 -21.41 -5.13
CA LEU A 935 6.00 -20.11 -4.99
C LEU A 935 4.71 -20.07 -5.81
N GLN A 936 4.70 -20.65 -7.01
CA GLN A 936 3.51 -20.75 -7.85
C GLN A 936 2.42 -21.60 -7.17
N ARG A 937 2.77 -22.77 -6.64
CA ARG A 937 1.83 -23.62 -5.87
C ARG A 937 1.30 -22.92 -4.61
N TYR A 938 2.16 -22.20 -3.89
CA TYR A 938 1.75 -21.42 -2.73
C TYR A 938 0.77 -20.30 -3.12
N LYS A 939 1.03 -19.59 -4.23
CA LYS A 939 0.14 -18.55 -4.76
C LYS A 939 -1.23 -19.12 -5.10
N ASP A 940 -1.29 -20.27 -5.77
CA ASP A 940 -2.55 -20.91 -6.14
C ASP A 940 -3.35 -21.36 -4.91
N ILE A 941 -2.67 -21.87 -3.86
CA ILE A 941 -3.29 -22.22 -2.56
C ILE A 941 -3.80 -20.98 -1.84
N ALA A 942 -2.99 -19.93 -1.78
CA ALA A 942 -3.37 -18.68 -1.13
C ALA A 942 -4.57 -18.05 -1.84
N ALA A 943 -4.58 -18.03 -3.18
CA ALA A 943 -5.70 -17.55 -3.97
C ALA A 943 -6.99 -18.35 -3.68
N PHE A 944 -6.92 -19.69 -3.66
CA PHE A 944 -8.07 -20.52 -3.30
C PHE A 944 -8.55 -20.26 -1.87
N LYS A 945 -7.65 -20.19 -0.89
CA LYS A 945 -8.01 -19.87 0.51
C LYS A 945 -8.66 -18.50 0.63
N ILE A 946 -8.16 -17.50 -0.11
CA ILE A 946 -8.76 -16.16 -0.17
C ILE A 946 -10.17 -16.27 -0.77
N SER A 947 -10.37 -16.97 -1.89
CA SER A 947 -11.70 -17.15 -2.49
C SER A 947 -12.66 -17.92 -1.58
N ALA A 948 -12.18 -18.94 -0.87
CA ALA A 948 -12.98 -19.70 0.10
C ALA A 948 -13.36 -18.84 1.31
N LEU A 949 -12.44 -18.03 1.84
CA LEU A 949 -12.71 -17.07 2.91
C LEU A 949 -13.64 -15.94 2.44
N GLN A 950 -13.51 -15.49 1.18
CA GLN A 950 -14.43 -14.52 0.57
C GLN A 950 -15.84 -15.08 0.43
N ARG A 951 -16.00 -16.35 0.00
CA ARG A 951 -17.30 -17.03 -0.03
C ARG A 951 -17.87 -17.20 1.39
N ALA A 952 -17.05 -17.62 2.35
CA ALA A 952 -17.47 -17.74 3.75
C ALA A 952 -17.86 -16.37 4.36
N LEU A 953 -17.19 -15.29 3.97
CA LEU A 953 -17.54 -13.92 4.36
C LEU A 953 -18.85 -13.47 3.68
N GLN A 954 -19.07 -13.79 2.40
CA GLN A 954 -20.34 -13.54 1.72
C GLN A 954 -21.50 -14.32 2.37
N ASP A 955 -21.25 -15.53 2.84
CA ASP A 955 -22.22 -16.37 3.56
C ASP A 955 -22.35 -16.00 5.05
N SER A 956 -21.50 -15.12 5.59
CA SER A 956 -21.49 -14.74 7.01
C SER A 956 -22.60 -13.75 7.41
N VAL A 957 -23.21 -13.08 6.42
CA VAL A 957 -24.49 -12.39 6.61
C VAL A 957 -25.59 -13.42 6.33
N PRO A 958 -26.37 -13.86 7.33
CA PRO A 958 -27.41 -14.84 7.10
C PRO A 958 -28.43 -14.27 6.12
N ALA A 959 -28.57 -14.88 4.94
CA ALA A 959 -29.62 -14.52 3.98
C ALA A 959 -31.01 -14.50 4.65
N SER A 960 -31.20 -15.32 5.69
CA SER A 960 -32.41 -15.33 6.52
C SER A 960 -32.66 -14.02 7.28
N ASP A 961 -31.60 -13.34 7.73
CA ASP A 961 -31.76 -12.11 8.50
C ASP A 961 -31.94 -10.92 7.56
N LEU A 962 -31.31 -10.94 6.38
CA LEU A 962 -31.58 -9.99 5.31
C LEU A 962 -33.02 -10.15 4.77
N GLU A 963 -33.52 -11.38 4.61
CA GLU A 963 -34.91 -11.66 4.27
C GLU A 963 -35.88 -11.24 5.37
N LYS A 964 -35.58 -11.46 6.66
CA LYS A 964 -36.41 -10.97 7.78
C LYS A 964 -36.48 -9.45 7.80
N VAL A 965 -35.35 -8.77 7.64
CA VAL A 965 -35.29 -7.30 7.62
C VAL A 965 -36.02 -6.77 6.39
N ASN A 966 -35.88 -7.42 5.23
CA ASN A 966 -36.65 -7.06 4.04
C ASN A 966 -38.16 -7.28 4.26
N LYS A 967 -38.58 -8.40 4.86
CA LYS A 967 -40.00 -8.65 5.21
C LYS A 967 -40.53 -7.58 6.17
N GLN A 968 -39.74 -7.21 7.17
CA GLN A 968 -40.07 -6.13 8.10
C GLN A 968 -40.18 -4.79 7.37
N TYR A 969 -39.22 -4.45 6.52
CA TYR A 969 -39.21 -3.21 5.73
C TYR A 969 -40.41 -3.11 4.78
N HIS A 970 -40.75 -4.21 4.10
CA HIS A 970 -41.93 -4.26 3.22
C HIS A 970 -43.23 -4.13 4.03
N SER A 971 -43.34 -4.77 5.20
CA SER A 971 -44.50 -4.62 6.09
C SER A 971 -44.64 -3.20 6.64
N LEU A 972 -43.52 -2.53 6.92
CA LEU A 972 -43.50 -1.15 7.39
C LEU A 972 -43.92 -0.19 6.26
N THR A 973 -43.42 -0.44 5.05
CA THR A 973 -43.79 0.33 3.85
C THR A 973 -45.28 0.20 3.53
N GLU A 974 -45.85 -0.99 3.67
CA GLU A 974 -47.30 -1.24 3.51
C GLU A 974 -48.12 -0.48 4.56
N LYS A 975 -47.72 -0.55 5.85
CA LYS A 975 -48.37 0.22 6.93
C LYS A 975 -48.27 1.74 6.73
N TYR A 976 -47.13 2.25 6.27
CA TYR A 976 -46.99 3.69 5.98
C TYR A 976 -47.85 4.11 4.80
N ARG A 977 -47.98 3.28 3.77
CA ARG A 977 -48.84 3.55 2.61
C ARG A 977 -50.32 3.55 3.00
N ASP A 978 -50.77 2.59 3.81
CA ASP A 978 -52.14 2.52 4.31
C ASP A 978 -52.47 3.70 5.23
N MET A 979 -51.54 4.13 6.08
CA MET A 979 -51.73 5.33 6.90
C MET A 979 -51.83 6.59 6.05
N LEU A 980 -51.04 6.72 4.99
CA LEU A 980 -51.11 7.86 4.07
C LEU A 980 -52.42 7.86 3.27
N GLU A 981 -52.88 6.70 2.80
CA GLU A 981 -54.15 6.58 2.07
C GLU A 981 -55.35 6.88 2.97
N ASN A 982 -55.35 6.38 4.21
CA ASN A 982 -56.35 6.74 5.21
C ASN A 982 -56.29 8.23 5.58
N GLY A 983 -55.10 8.80 5.69
CA GLY A 983 -54.90 10.24 5.88
C GLY A 983 -55.51 11.06 4.75
N ASN A 984 -55.21 10.72 3.50
CA ASN A 984 -55.76 11.40 2.32
C ASN A 984 -57.29 11.26 2.23
N ASN A 985 -57.84 10.08 2.54
CA ASN A 985 -59.29 9.87 2.57
C ASN A 985 -59.97 10.70 3.66
N LEU A 986 -59.34 10.88 4.82
CA LEU A 986 -59.84 11.73 5.89
C LEU A 986 -59.79 13.22 5.50
N VAL A 987 -58.70 13.66 4.85
CA VAL A 987 -58.56 15.03 4.33
C VAL A 987 -59.62 15.32 3.27
N SER A 988 -59.81 14.41 2.30
CA SER A 988 -60.85 14.56 1.27
C SER A 988 -62.26 14.64 1.86
N LYS A 989 -62.57 13.80 2.87
CA LYS A 989 -63.85 13.88 3.60
C LYS A 989 -64.00 15.19 4.38
N ALA A 990 -62.92 15.70 4.96
CA ALA A 990 -62.94 16.98 5.67
C ALA A 990 -63.20 18.15 4.71
N GLU A 991 -62.55 18.17 3.53
CA GLU A 991 -62.78 19.15 2.48
C GLU A 991 -64.22 19.12 1.95
N GLN A 992 -64.78 17.92 1.73
CA GLN A 992 -66.19 17.77 1.33
C GLN A 992 -67.15 18.32 2.41
N LEU A 993 -66.87 18.06 3.69
CA LEU A 993 -67.67 18.59 4.80
C LEU A 993 -67.55 20.11 4.92
N GLU A 994 -66.37 20.68 4.64
CA GLU A 994 -66.15 22.12 4.63
C GLU A 994 -66.86 22.80 3.46
N GLY A 995 -66.83 22.18 2.28
CA GLY A 995 -67.62 22.60 1.11
C GLY A 995 -69.13 22.61 1.38
N LEU A 996 -69.67 21.54 1.97
CA LEU A 996 -71.08 21.47 2.34
C LEU A 996 -71.46 22.53 3.39
N LYS A 997 -70.58 22.83 4.36
CA LYS A 997 -70.80 23.92 5.33
C LYS A 997 -70.85 25.28 4.64
N ALA A 998 -69.96 25.53 3.68
CA ALA A 998 -69.95 26.77 2.92
C ALA A 998 -71.24 26.92 2.08
N GLU A 999 -71.70 25.86 1.44
CA GLU A 999 -72.95 25.85 0.66
C GLU A 999 -74.17 26.09 1.55
N VAL A 1000 -74.25 25.45 2.72
CA VAL A 1000 -75.31 25.72 3.71
C VAL A 1000 -75.29 27.19 4.16
N SER A 1001 -74.11 27.75 4.42
CA SER A 1001 -73.97 29.17 4.78
C SER A 1001 -74.50 30.08 3.66
N GLN A 1002 -74.11 29.83 2.41
CA GLN A 1002 -74.60 30.60 1.26
C GLN A 1002 -76.11 30.48 1.07
N LEU A 1003 -76.68 29.27 1.20
CA LEU A 1003 -78.12 29.06 1.12
C LEU A 1003 -78.87 29.79 2.24
N THR A 1004 -78.32 29.83 3.45
CA THR A 1004 -78.93 30.59 4.56
C THR A 1004 -78.91 32.11 4.30
N GLU A 1005 -77.80 32.64 3.77
CA GLU A 1005 -77.66 34.05 3.43
C GLU A 1005 -78.61 34.46 2.28
N ASN A 1006 -78.72 33.61 1.26
CA ASN A 1006 -79.68 33.77 0.17
C ASN A 1006 -81.12 33.76 0.68
N ASN A 1007 -81.45 32.89 1.65
CA ASN A 1007 -82.79 32.85 2.25
C ASN A 1007 -83.11 34.13 3.05
N ILE A 1008 -82.12 34.68 3.75
CA ILE A 1008 -82.25 35.97 4.46
C ILE A 1008 -82.47 37.11 3.46
N ASN A 1009 -81.72 37.14 2.35
CA ASN A 1009 -81.88 38.15 1.31
C ASN A 1009 -83.25 38.05 0.63
N LEU A 1010 -83.72 36.84 0.32
CA LEU A 1010 -85.07 36.61 -0.23
C LEU A 1010 -86.18 37.04 0.73
N LYS A 1011 -86.00 36.85 2.05
CA LYS A 1011 -86.96 37.37 3.05
C LYS A 1011 -87.00 38.89 3.04
N LYS A 1012 -85.84 39.56 2.98
CA LYS A 1012 -85.77 41.03 2.90
C LYS A 1012 -86.40 41.56 1.62
N THR A 1013 -86.17 40.92 0.46
CA THR A 1013 -86.80 41.35 -0.79
C THR A 1013 -88.32 41.14 -0.76
N LEU A 1014 -88.79 40.04 -0.17
CA LEU A 1014 -90.22 39.81 0.03
C LEU A 1014 -90.85 40.85 0.97
N GLU A 1015 -90.15 41.27 2.02
CA GLU A 1015 -90.59 42.36 2.91
C GLU A 1015 -90.69 43.69 2.15
N MET A 1016 -89.67 44.05 1.36
CA MET A 1016 -89.70 45.26 0.52
C MET A 1016 -90.82 45.23 -0.52
N GLU A 1017 -91.07 44.07 -1.17
CA GLU A 1017 -92.18 43.95 -2.13
C GLU A 1017 -93.55 44.00 -1.43
N LYS A 1018 -93.69 43.46 -0.21
CA LYS A 1018 -94.89 43.64 0.61
C LYS A 1018 -95.13 45.10 0.95
N GLU A 1019 -94.09 45.84 1.36
CA GLU A 1019 -94.18 47.28 1.64
C GLU A 1019 -94.56 48.09 0.39
N LYS A 1020 -93.99 47.75 -0.78
CA LYS A 1020 -94.37 48.37 -2.06
C LYS A 1020 -95.83 48.06 -2.41
N LEU A 1021 -96.30 46.83 -2.23
CA LEU A 1021 -97.70 46.46 -2.41
C LEU A 1021 -98.63 47.27 -1.50
N HIS A 1022 -98.27 47.41 -0.21
CA HIS A 1022 -99.05 48.22 0.73
C HIS A 1022 -99.06 49.71 0.33
N SER A 1023 -97.95 50.23 -0.21
CA SER A 1023 -97.90 51.60 -0.72
C SER A 1023 -98.75 51.79 -1.99
N LEU A 1024 -98.77 50.79 -2.88
CA LEU A 1024 -99.61 50.82 -4.09
C LEU A 1024 -101.09 50.65 -3.74
N GLU A 1025 -101.42 49.79 -2.77
CA GLU A 1025 -102.78 49.67 -2.21
C GLU A 1025 -103.23 50.97 -1.55
N ALA A 1026 -102.37 51.65 -0.79
CA ALA A 1026 -102.65 52.97 -0.22
C ALA A 1026 -102.86 54.04 -1.30
N VAL A 1027 -102.06 54.04 -2.37
CA VAL A 1027 -102.24 54.93 -3.53
C VAL A 1027 -103.53 54.61 -4.29
N MET A 1028 -103.89 53.34 -4.43
CA MET A 1028 -105.18 52.93 -5.03
C MET A 1028 -106.38 53.31 -4.16
N GLU A 1029 -106.26 53.28 -2.83
CA GLU A 1029 -107.27 53.79 -1.90
C GLU A 1029 -107.39 55.33 -1.95
N GLU A 1030 -106.27 56.06 -2.13
CA GLU A 1030 -106.30 57.51 -2.35
C GLU A 1030 -106.92 57.89 -3.70
N VAL A 1031 -106.68 57.09 -4.76
CA VAL A 1031 -107.35 57.24 -6.07
C VAL A 1031 -108.85 56.94 -5.96
N HIS A 1032 -109.26 55.96 -5.14
CA HIS A 1032 -110.69 55.69 -4.89
C HIS A 1032 -111.37 56.76 -4.01
N LYS A 1033 -110.65 57.39 -3.06
CA LYS A 1033 -111.18 58.46 -2.18
C LYS A 1033 -111.20 59.85 -2.84
N LYS A 1034 -110.53 60.06 -3.97
CA LYS A 1034 -110.55 61.31 -4.76
C LYS A 1034 -111.20 61.13 -6.14
N GLY A 1035 -112.52 60.96 -6.14
CA GLY A 1035 -113.39 61.67 -7.08
C GLY A 1035 -113.97 60.91 -8.26
N TYR A 1036 -115.17 60.34 -8.06
CA TYR A 1036 -116.24 60.34 -9.07
C TYR A 1036 -117.51 60.93 -8.43
N THR A 1037 -117.63 62.26 -8.43
CA THR A 1037 -118.92 62.97 -8.34
C THR A 1037 -118.89 64.17 -9.29
N SER A 1038 -119.58 63.99 -10.43
CA SER A 1038 -120.24 64.94 -11.33
C SER A 1038 -119.68 66.36 -11.56
N SER A 1039 -119.30 66.65 -12.81
CA SER A 1039 -120.07 67.55 -13.72
C SER A 1039 -119.26 67.99 -14.95
N ALA A 1040 -119.78 67.64 -16.13
CA ALA A 1040 -119.79 68.33 -17.43
C ALA A 1040 -118.51 68.96 -18.07
N ASP A 1041 -118.36 68.58 -19.35
CA ASP A 1041 -117.75 69.28 -20.50
C ASP A 1041 -116.23 69.49 -20.57
N ALA A 1042 -115.55 68.69 -21.40
CA ALA A 1042 -114.90 69.14 -22.65
C ALA A 1042 -113.91 68.08 -23.19
N ASN A 1043 -114.17 67.61 -24.42
CA ASN A 1043 -113.21 67.13 -25.43
C ASN A 1043 -111.99 66.30 -24.96
N LEU A 1044 -112.16 64.97 -24.99
CA LEU A 1044 -111.07 64.01 -24.96
C LEU A 1044 -110.23 64.14 -26.25
N SER A 1045 -109.12 64.89 -26.18
CA SER A 1045 -108.17 65.03 -27.29
C SER A 1045 -107.41 63.72 -27.51
N ASP A 1046 -107.45 63.26 -28.75
CA ASP A 1046 -106.78 62.09 -29.37
C ASP A 1046 -105.28 61.96 -29.00
N GLY A 1047 -104.64 63.06 -28.56
CA GLY A 1047 -103.23 63.07 -28.13
C GLY A 1047 -102.91 62.30 -26.84
N HIS A 1048 -103.87 62.14 -25.92
CA HIS A 1048 -103.65 61.36 -24.68
C HIS A 1048 -103.72 59.85 -24.93
N ILE A 1049 -104.56 59.41 -25.86
CA ILE A 1049 -104.64 58.00 -26.25
C ILE A 1049 -103.35 57.61 -27.00
N ILE A 1050 -102.85 58.47 -27.89
CA ILE A 1050 -101.59 58.23 -28.61
C ILE A 1050 -100.38 58.21 -27.66
N SER A 1051 -100.35 59.08 -26.63
CA SER A 1051 -99.24 59.11 -25.67
C SER A 1051 -99.22 57.89 -24.75
N ILE A 1052 -100.40 57.41 -24.31
CA ILE A 1052 -100.55 56.17 -23.54
C ILE A 1052 -100.18 54.97 -24.40
N SER A 1053 -100.64 54.88 -25.64
CA SER A 1053 -100.29 53.80 -26.57
C SER A 1053 -98.79 53.77 -26.91
N LYS A 1054 -98.12 54.92 -27.06
CA LYS A 1054 -96.65 54.98 -27.20
C LYS A 1054 -95.91 54.53 -25.95
N LYS A 1055 -96.46 54.80 -24.76
CA LYS A 1055 -95.87 54.35 -23.49
C LYS A 1055 -96.06 52.86 -23.26
N ILE A 1056 -97.23 52.32 -23.63
CA ILE A 1056 -97.54 50.89 -23.61
C ILE A 1056 -96.60 50.15 -24.56
N THR A 1057 -96.52 50.56 -25.83
CA THR A 1057 -95.62 49.91 -26.80
C THR A 1057 -94.13 50.00 -26.40
N MET A 1058 -93.69 51.11 -25.77
CA MET A 1058 -92.33 51.18 -25.20
C MET A 1058 -92.12 50.25 -24.01
N LEU A 1059 -93.12 50.08 -23.15
CA LEU A 1059 -93.04 49.16 -22.01
C LEU A 1059 -93.09 47.70 -22.48
N GLU A 1060 -93.93 47.36 -23.45
CA GLU A 1060 -93.99 46.05 -24.10
C GLU A 1060 -92.66 45.72 -24.79
N MET A 1061 -92.06 46.69 -25.50
CA MET A 1061 -90.74 46.48 -26.13
C MET A 1061 -89.62 46.31 -25.10
N LYS A 1062 -89.68 47.01 -23.96
CA LYS A 1062 -88.72 46.83 -22.86
C LYS A 1062 -88.92 45.49 -22.16
N GLU A 1063 -90.16 45.06 -21.97
CA GLU A 1063 -90.49 43.75 -21.39
C GLU A 1063 -89.99 42.61 -22.31
N ILE A 1064 -90.18 42.73 -23.62
CA ILE A 1064 -89.69 41.76 -24.59
C ILE A 1064 -88.15 41.70 -24.57
N ASN A 1065 -87.47 42.85 -24.54
CA ASN A 1065 -86.00 42.88 -24.48
C ASN A 1065 -85.45 42.29 -23.17
N GLU A 1066 -86.09 42.54 -22.02
CA GLU A 1066 -85.67 41.93 -20.76
C GLU A 1066 -85.98 40.42 -20.71
N ARG A 1067 -87.10 39.97 -21.29
CA ARG A 1067 -87.39 38.54 -21.46
C ARG A 1067 -86.33 37.85 -22.33
N GLN A 1068 -85.94 38.44 -23.45
CA GLN A 1068 -84.88 37.89 -24.31
C GLN A 1068 -83.52 37.84 -23.60
N ARG A 1069 -83.20 38.85 -22.77
CA ARG A 1069 -81.98 38.83 -21.93
C ARG A 1069 -82.02 37.73 -20.87
N ALA A 1070 -83.16 37.53 -20.22
CA ALA A 1070 -83.35 36.47 -19.24
C ALA A 1070 -83.29 35.07 -19.88
N GLU A 1071 -83.91 34.90 -21.06
CA GLU A 1071 -83.83 33.66 -21.86
C GLU A 1071 -82.39 33.38 -22.32
N HIS A 1072 -81.65 34.39 -22.76
CA HIS A 1072 -80.24 34.21 -23.14
C HIS A 1072 -79.36 33.86 -21.92
N ALA A 1073 -79.58 34.49 -20.76
CA ALA A 1073 -78.83 34.19 -19.53
C ALA A 1073 -79.13 32.78 -19.00
N THR A 1074 -80.38 32.34 -19.06
CA THR A 1074 -80.77 30.96 -18.67
C THR A 1074 -80.16 29.92 -19.62
N GLN A 1075 -80.19 30.14 -20.93
CA GLN A 1075 -79.52 29.25 -21.89
C GLN A 1075 -78.00 29.17 -21.66
N MET A 1076 -77.33 30.28 -21.33
CA MET A 1076 -75.90 30.28 -21.01
C MET A 1076 -75.60 29.54 -19.70
N TYR A 1077 -76.45 29.71 -18.69
CA TYR A 1077 -76.34 28.98 -17.42
C TYR A 1077 -76.55 27.47 -17.61
N GLU A 1078 -77.52 27.07 -18.43
CA GLU A 1078 -77.75 25.66 -18.76
C GLU A 1078 -76.55 25.03 -19.50
N LYS A 1079 -75.95 25.75 -20.46
CA LYS A 1079 -74.72 25.30 -21.14
C LYS A 1079 -73.54 25.16 -20.19
N GLN A 1080 -73.33 26.13 -19.28
CA GLN A 1080 -72.28 26.03 -18.27
C GLN A 1080 -72.51 24.87 -17.29
N ARG A 1081 -73.76 24.63 -16.90
CA ARG A 1081 -74.12 23.51 -16.03
C ARG A 1081 -73.89 22.15 -16.71
N GLN A 1082 -74.20 22.04 -18.00
CA GLN A 1082 -73.89 20.84 -18.80
C GLN A 1082 -72.38 20.60 -18.88
N LEU A 1083 -71.58 21.64 -19.18
CA LEU A 1083 -70.12 21.53 -19.22
C LEU A 1083 -69.52 21.13 -17.86
N LEU A 1084 -70.02 21.69 -16.75
CA LEU A 1084 -69.58 21.29 -15.41
C LEU A 1084 -69.94 19.84 -15.12
N HIS A 1085 -71.14 19.40 -15.50
CA HIS A 1085 -71.56 18.02 -15.31
C HIS A 1085 -70.70 17.03 -16.10
N ASP A 1086 -70.36 17.35 -17.35
CA ASP A 1086 -69.49 16.52 -18.18
C ASP A 1086 -68.06 16.45 -17.63
N LEU A 1087 -67.54 17.56 -17.08
CA LEU A 1087 -66.24 17.61 -16.41
C LEU A 1087 -66.23 16.80 -15.11
N GLU A 1088 -67.26 16.90 -14.27
CA GLU A 1088 -67.41 16.09 -13.06
C GLU A 1088 -67.47 14.60 -13.38
N LYS A 1089 -68.19 14.22 -14.45
CA LYS A 1089 -68.26 12.84 -14.90
C LYS A 1089 -66.88 12.33 -15.35
N ARG A 1090 -66.15 13.15 -16.13
CA ARG A 1090 -64.80 12.79 -16.58
C ARG A 1090 -63.81 12.68 -15.41
N ASN A 1091 -63.91 13.53 -14.40
CA ASN A 1091 -63.08 13.43 -13.20
C ASN A 1091 -63.39 12.17 -12.40
N LYS A 1092 -64.66 11.81 -12.22
CA LYS A 1092 -65.04 10.54 -11.57
C LYS A 1092 -64.52 9.32 -12.33
N GLU A 1093 -64.66 9.30 -13.66
CA GLU A 1093 -64.12 8.22 -14.49
C GLU A 1093 -62.58 8.12 -14.39
N LEU A 1094 -61.88 9.24 -14.22
CA LEU A 1094 -60.42 9.24 -14.00
C LEU A 1094 -60.08 8.73 -12.59
N GLU A 1095 -60.79 9.17 -11.55
CA GLU A 1095 -60.61 8.69 -10.17
C GLU A 1095 -60.84 7.18 -10.07
N GLU A 1096 -61.89 6.66 -10.71
CA GLU A 1096 -62.18 5.22 -10.78
C GLU A 1096 -61.05 4.45 -11.49
N LYS A 1097 -60.58 4.94 -12.65
CA LYS A 1097 -59.45 4.31 -13.36
C LYS A 1097 -58.15 4.35 -12.55
N PHE A 1098 -57.87 5.44 -11.84
CA PHE A 1098 -56.72 5.52 -10.97
C PHE A 1098 -56.81 4.50 -9.83
N ALA A 1099 -57.98 4.39 -9.19
CA ALA A 1099 -58.22 3.41 -8.13
C ALA A 1099 -58.01 1.96 -8.62
N GLU A 1100 -58.52 1.63 -9.81
CA GLU A 1100 -58.34 0.32 -10.45
C GLU A 1100 -56.86 0.00 -10.74
N VAL A 1101 -56.09 0.96 -11.28
CA VAL A 1101 -54.65 0.77 -11.55
C VAL A 1101 -53.86 0.58 -10.26
N THR A 1102 -54.16 1.34 -9.19
CA THR A 1102 -53.53 1.09 -7.88
C THR A 1102 -53.84 -0.29 -7.34
N LYS A 1103 -55.07 -0.77 -7.50
CA LYS A 1103 -55.46 -2.10 -7.04
C LYS A 1103 -54.73 -3.22 -7.80
N LEU A 1104 -54.63 -3.11 -9.13
CA LEU A 1104 -53.89 -4.06 -9.96
C LEU A 1104 -52.39 -4.10 -9.61
N ASN A 1105 -51.78 -2.94 -9.34
CA ASN A 1105 -50.37 -2.88 -8.93
C ASN A 1105 -50.14 -3.55 -7.56
N LEU A 1106 -51.06 -3.39 -6.60
CA LEU A 1106 -51.02 -4.08 -5.31
C LEU A 1106 -51.17 -5.61 -5.47
N GLU A 1107 -52.05 -6.06 -6.36
CA GLU A 1107 -52.22 -7.49 -6.65
C GLU A 1107 -50.97 -8.09 -7.32
N MET A 1108 -50.35 -7.41 -8.28
CA MET A 1108 -49.10 -7.86 -8.88
C MET A 1108 -47.94 -7.95 -7.88
N GLN A 1109 -47.83 -6.99 -6.96
CA GLN A 1109 -46.81 -7.02 -5.90
C GLN A 1109 -47.03 -8.18 -4.92
N LYS A 1110 -48.29 -8.58 -4.67
CA LYS A 1110 -48.60 -9.76 -3.84
C LYS A 1110 -48.22 -11.06 -4.53
N VAL A 1111 -48.58 -11.23 -5.80
CA VAL A 1111 -48.20 -12.41 -6.59
C VAL A 1111 -46.68 -12.53 -6.71
N GLU A 1112 -45.96 -11.42 -6.88
CA GLU A 1112 -44.50 -11.43 -6.90
C GLU A 1112 -43.90 -11.89 -5.57
N ARG A 1113 -44.48 -11.48 -4.43
CA ARG A 1113 -44.05 -11.94 -3.09
C ARG A 1113 -44.29 -13.44 -2.90
N GLU A 1114 -45.45 -13.94 -3.29
CA GLU A 1114 -45.80 -15.37 -3.21
C GLU A 1114 -44.84 -16.22 -4.04
N LEU A 1115 -44.55 -15.80 -5.29
CA LEU A 1115 -43.58 -16.48 -6.15
C LEU A 1115 -42.15 -16.45 -5.58
N ARG A 1116 -41.75 -15.36 -4.91
CA ARG A 1116 -40.44 -15.28 -4.21
C ARG A 1116 -40.37 -16.22 -3.01
N ASP A 1117 -41.43 -16.29 -2.21
CA ASP A 1117 -41.50 -17.19 -1.05
C ASP A 1117 -41.56 -18.67 -1.49
N GLU A 1118 -42.27 -19.00 -2.57
CA GLU A 1118 -42.27 -20.34 -3.18
C GLU A 1118 -40.89 -20.73 -3.71
N LEU A 1119 -40.17 -19.79 -4.35
CA LEU A 1119 -38.80 -20.03 -4.83
C LEU A 1119 -37.84 -20.32 -3.67
N SER A 1120 -37.99 -19.62 -2.54
CA SER A 1120 -37.16 -19.82 -1.33
C SER A 1120 -37.36 -21.21 -0.70
N ASN A 1121 -38.54 -21.81 -0.87
CA ASN A 1121 -38.91 -23.10 -0.28
C ASN A 1121 -38.69 -24.31 -1.22
N SER A 1122 -38.26 -24.08 -2.45
CA SER A 1122 -38.13 -25.12 -3.49
C SER A 1122 -36.98 -26.11 -3.26
N VAL A 1123 -35.98 -25.78 -2.43
CA VAL A 1123 -34.86 -26.66 -2.08
C VAL A 1123 -34.70 -26.74 -0.56
N PRO A 1124 -34.76 -27.94 0.06
CA PRO A 1124 -34.54 -28.08 1.49
C PRO A 1124 -33.12 -27.64 1.88
N GLN A 1125 -33.00 -26.79 2.90
CA GLN A 1125 -31.71 -26.25 3.35
C GLN A 1125 -30.71 -27.34 3.77
N SER A 1126 -31.21 -28.50 4.20
CA SER A 1126 -30.39 -29.69 4.49
C SER A 1126 -29.72 -30.25 3.23
N VAL A 1127 -30.45 -30.36 2.12
CA VAL A 1127 -29.94 -30.85 0.83
C VAL A 1127 -28.96 -29.83 0.24
N SER A 1128 -29.31 -28.53 0.24
CA SER A 1128 -28.38 -27.47 -0.18
C SER A 1128 -27.09 -27.45 0.65
N SER A 1129 -27.18 -27.65 1.98
CA SER A 1129 -26.00 -27.69 2.84
C SER A 1129 -25.13 -28.93 2.62
N ALA A 1130 -25.74 -30.07 2.32
CA ALA A 1130 -25.02 -31.31 2.00
C ALA A 1130 -24.31 -31.21 0.65
N ASP A 1131 -24.97 -30.65 -0.35
CA ASP A 1131 -24.39 -30.42 -1.68
C ASP A 1131 -23.27 -29.38 -1.62
N ARG A 1132 -23.43 -28.28 -0.86
CA ARG A 1132 -22.34 -27.30 -0.64
C ARG A 1132 -21.11 -27.92 0.02
N LYS A 1133 -21.30 -28.77 1.04
CA LYS A 1133 -20.19 -29.50 1.67
C LYS A 1133 -19.50 -30.44 0.67
N ARG A 1134 -20.29 -31.18 -0.11
CA ARG A 1134 -19.76 -32.10 -1.11
C ARG A 1134 -19.02 -31.37 -2.25
N ILE A 1135 -19.50 -30.21 -2.67
CA ILE A 1135 -18.82 -29.35 -3.63
C ILE A 1135 -17.50 -28.83 -3.05
N ALA A 1136 -17.47 -28.37 -1.80
CA ALA A 1136 -16.24 -27.92 -1.14
C ALA A 1136 -15.20 -29.05 -1.01
N ASP A 1137 -15.63 -30.27 -0.66
CA ASP A 1137 -14.75 -31.44 -0.60
C ASP A 1137 -14.19 -31.79 -1.99
N LEU A 1138 -15.03 -31.74 -3.03
CA LEU A 1138 -14.60 -31.97 -4.41
C LEU A 1138 -13.63 -30.90 -4.91
N GLU A 1139 -13.90 -29.61 -4.64
CA GLU A 1139 -13.00 -28.49 -4.96
C GLU A 1139 -11.61 -28.67 -4.28
N MET A 1140 -11.59 -29.12 -3.02
CA MET A 1140 -10.35 -29.41 -2.29
C MET A 1140 -9.57 -30.57 -2.91
N THR A 1141 -10.26 -31.65 -3.29
CA THR A 1141 -9.61 -32.79 -3.96
C THR A 1141 -9.08 -32.42 -5.34
N GLU A 1142 -9.84 -31.65 -6.13
CA GLU A 1142 -9.42 -31.17 -7.46
C GLU A 1142 -8.15 -30.32 -7.37
N LEU A 1143 -8.04 -29.45 -6.36
CA LEU A 1143 -6.85 -28.64 -6.12
C LEU A 1143 -5.64 -29.47 -5.73
N SER A 1144 -5.81 -30.47 -4.86
CA SER A 1144 -4.72 -31.37 -4.48
C SER A 1144 -4.16 -32.12 -5.71
N LEU A 1145 -5.05 -32.59 -6.59
CA LEU A 1145 -4.68 -33.27 -7.83
C LEU A 1145 -4.02 -32.30 -8.83
N LYS A 1146 -4.51 -31.07 -8.97
CA LYS A 1146 -3.86 -30.03 -9.80
C LYS A 1146 -2.44 -29.73 -9.33
N GLN A 1147 -2.20 -29.71 -8.02
CA GLN A 1147 -0.86 -29.52 -7.45
C GLN A 1147 0.06 -30.69 -7.72
N GLU A 1148 -0.42 -31.92 -7.57
CA GLU A 1148 0.36 -33.12 -7.90
C GLU A 1148 0.72 -33.16 -9.38
N VAL A 1149 -0.23 -32.83 -10.26
CA VAL A 1149 0.03 -32.70 -11.71
C VAL A 1149 1.06 -31.61 -12.00
N SER A 1150 1.02 -30.46 -11.30
CA SER A 1150 2.03 -29.41 -11.46
C SER A 1150 3.42 -29.88 -11.02
N LYS A 1151 3.53 -30.54 -9.85
CA LYS A 1151 4.79 -31.12 -9.35
C LYS A 1151 5.36 -32.16 -10.32
N LEU A 1152 4.51 -33.05 -10.82
CA LEU A 1152 4.91 -34.09 -11.77
C LEU A 1152 5.39 -33.49 -13.10
N LYS A 1153 4.76 -32.40 -13.57
CA LYS A 1153 5.22 -31.65 -14.76
C LYS A 1153 6.56 -30.96 -14.52
N GLU A 1154 6.76 -30.32 -13.36
CA GLU A 1154 8.05 -29.72 -12.99
C GLU A 1154 9.17 -30.77 -12.95
N MET A 1155 8.93 -31.92 -12.33
CA MET A 1155 9.91 -33.02 -12.31
C MET A 1155 10.18 -33.58 -13.70
N ALA A 1156 9.16 -33.69 -14.55
CA ALA A 1156 9.33 -34.12 -15.94
C ALA A 1156 10.15 -33.12 -16.76
N ASP A 1157 9.94 -31.81 -16.56
CA ASP A 1157 10.71 -30.75 -17.22
C ASP A 1157 12.17 -30.75 -16.76
N ILE A 1158 12.43 -30.89 -15.45
CA ILE A 1158 13.80 -31.02 -14.90
C ILE A 1158 14.49 -32.27 -15.44
N ALA A 1159 13.79 -33.41 -15.50
CA ALA A 1159 14.34 -34.62 -16.08
C ALA A 1159 14.63 -34.44 -17.59
N ALA A 1160 13.76 -33.75 -18.33
CA ALA A 1160 13.98 -33.48 -19.75
C ALA A 1160 15.19 -32.54 -20.00
N THR A 1161 15.40 -31.51 -19.15
CA THR A 1161 16.58 -30.64 -19.26
C THR A 1161 17.87 -31.36 -18.87
N GLN A 1162 17.83 -32.23 -17.86
CA GLN A 1162 18.96 -33.10 -17.50
C GLN A 1162 19.33 -34.08 -18.63
N VAL A 1163 18.34 -34.71 -19.26
CA VAL A 1163 18.58 -35.59 -20.41
C VAL A 1163 19.18 -34.79 -21.58
N ARG A 1164 18.64 -33.61 -21.91
CA ARG A 1164 19.17 -32.75 -22.99
C ARG A 1164 20.60 -32.27 -22.73
N THR A 1165 20.93 -31.95 -21.48
CA THR A 1165 22.30 -31.51 -21.12
C THR A 1165 23.28 -32.69 -21.20
N LEU A 1166 22.89 -33.88 -20.73
CA LEU A 1166 23.70 -35.10 -20.85
C LEU A 1166 23.89 -35.53 -22.30
N THR A 1167 22.85 -35.50 -23.14
CA THR A 1167 22.99 -35.81 -24.57
C THR A 1167 23.88 -34.79 -25.29
N SER A 1168 23.77 -33.50 -24.96
CA SER A 1168 24.66 -32.47 -25.49
C SER A 1168 26.12 -32.69 -25.09
N GLN A 1169 26.39 -33.13 -23.85
CA GLN A 1169 27.74 -33.48 -23.41
C GLN A 1169 28.26 -34.72 -24.14
N HIS A 1170 27.43 -35.76 -24.30
CA HIS A 1170 27.78 -36.97 -25.02
C HIS A 1170 28.13 -36.68 -26.49
N ILE A 1171 27.31 -35.89 -27.18
CA ILE A 1171 27.56 -35.48 -28.58
C ILE A 1171 28.84 -34.65 -28.69
N SER A 1172 29.12 -33.77 -27.72
CA SER A 1172 30.38 -33.01 -27.68
C SER A 1172 31.59 -33.93 -27.52
N HIS A 1173 31.51 -34.90 -26.60
CA HIS A 1173 32.58 -35.87 -26.37
C HIS A 1173 32.80 -36.79 -27.58
N GLU A 1174 31.73 -37.24 -28.26
CA GLU A 1174 31.85 -38.01 -29.50
C GLU A 1174 32.52 -37.20 -30.61
N LYS A 1175 32.15 -35.93 -30.78
CA LYS A 1175 32.78 -35.03 -31.76
C LYS A 1175 34.25 -34.75 -31.44
N GLU A 1176 34.61 -34.57 -30.17
CA GLU A 1176 36.00 -34.45 -29.74
C GLU A 1176 36.79 -35.74 -30.01
N CYS A 1177 36.22 -36.89 -29.67
CA CYS A 1177 36.84 -38.20 -29.93
C CYS A 1177 37.02 -38.46 -31.44
N GLN A 1178 36.05 -38.08 -32.28
CA GLN A 1178 36.17 -38.13 -33.73
C GLN A 1178 37.27 -37.19 -34.24
N SER A 1179 37.33 -35.96 -33.74
CA SER A 1179 38.39 -35.00 -34.08
C SER A 1179 39.78 -35.51 -33.68
N LEU A 1180 39.94 -36.07 -32.48
CA LEU A 1180 41.20 -36.64 -32.01
C LEU A 1180 41.62 -37.88 -32.82
N ARG A 1181 40.67 -38.75 -33.18
CA ARG A 1181 40.94 -39.90 -34.07
C ARG A 1181 41.38 -39.43 -35.47
N GLN A 1182 40.78 -38.36 -35.99
CA GLN A 1182 41.16 -37.79 -37.28
C GLN A 1182 42.55 -37.12 -37.22
N GLN A 1183 42.85 -36.36 -36.16
CA GLN A 1183 44.17 -35.76 -35.96
C GLN A 1183 45.28 -36.83 -35.83
N LEU A 1184 45.00 -37.95 -35.17
CA LEU A 1184 45.91 -39.10 -35.13
C LEU A 1184 46.15 -39.71 -36.52
N LEU A 1185 45.12 -39.80 -37.37
CA LEU A 1185 45.24 -40.24 -38.76
C LEU A 1185 46.05 -39.25 -39.62
N ASP A 1186 45.87 -37.94 -39.41
CA ASP A 1186 46.62 -36.89 -40.10
C ASP A 1186 48.09 -36.87 -39.69
N PHE A 1187 48.40 -37.05 -38.39
CA PHE A 1187 49.78 -37.17 -37.91
C PHE A 1187 50.50 -38.44 -38.42
N GLN A 1188 49.76 -39.52 -38.69
CA GLN A 1188 50.31 -40.75 -39.26
C GLN A 1188 50.63 -40.65 -40.77
N ALA A 1189 50.11 -39.64 -41.48
CA ALA A 1189 50.24 -39.54 -42.93
C ALA A 1189 51.12 -38.34 -43.35
N GLN A 1190 52.44 -38.54 -43.37
CA GLN A 1190 53.47 -37.54 -43.70
C GLN A 1190 53.42 -37.08 -45.18
N SER A 1191 52.51 -36.17 -45.54
CA SER A 1191 52.43 -35.55 -46.88
C SER A 1191 51.75 -34.18 -46.84
N ASP A 1192 52.30 -33.21 -47.58
CA ASP A 1192 51.86 -31.81 -47.57
C ASP A 1192 50.40 -31.63 -48.04
N ASP A 1193 49.95 -32.41 -49.03
CA ASP A 1193 48.56 -32.40 -49.52
C ASP A 1193 47.57 -32.85 -48.43
N LYS A 1194 48.01 -33.75 -47.53
CA LYS A 1194 47.19 -34.22 -46.42
C LYS A 1194 47.13 -33.21 -45.27
N THR A 1195 48.15 -32.39 -45.07
CA THR A 1195 48.07 -31.23 -44.16
C THR A 1195 47.04 -30.19 -44.61
N VAL A 1196 46.89 -30.00 -45.93
CA VAL A 1196 45.83 -29.13 -46.49
C VAL A 1196 44.45 -29.75 -46.24
N ILE A 1197 44.32 -31.07 -46.45
CA ILE A 1197 43.07 -31.81 -46.12
C ILE A 1197 42.75 -31.71 -44.63
N GLY A 1198 43.74 -31.85 -43.74
CA GLY A 1198 43.57 -31.70 -42.28
C GLY A 1198 43.13 -30.28 -41.88
N LYS A 1199 43.66 -29.23 -42.53
CA LYS A 1199 43.21 -27.84 -42.31
C LYS A 1199 41.77 -27.63 -42.77
N LEU A 1200 41.40 -28.12 -43.96
CA LEU A 1200 40.02 -28.06 -44.46
C LEU A 1200 39.06 -28.83 -43.57
N HIS A 1201 39.47 -30.01 -43.08
CA HIS A 1201 38.66 -30.79 -42.15
C HIS A 1201 38.50 -30.08 -40.80
N ARG A 1202 39.54 -29.40 -40.29
CA ARG A 1202 39.45 -28.58 -39.07
C ARG A 1202 38.48 -27.41 -39.23
N HIS A 1203 38.46 -26.77 -40.41
CA HIS A 1203 37.46 -25.74 -40.72
C HIS A 1203 36.06 -26.31 -40.87
N ILE A 1204 35.88 -27.49 -41.46
CA ILE A 1204 34.58 -28.18 -41.52
C ILE A 1204 34.08 -28.50 -40.11
N VAL A 1205 34.93 -29.00 -39.22
CA VAL A 1205 34.56 -29.28 -37.83
C VAL A 1205 34.20 -27.99 -37.09
N GLN A 1206 34.96 -26.89 -37.26
CA GLN A 1206 34.60 -25.59 -36.69
C GLN A 1206 33.26 -25.08 -37.21
N LEU A 1207 33.01 -25.19 -38.52
CA LEU A 1207 31.73 -24.83 -39.12
C LEU A 1207 30.59 -25.68 -38.56
N GLN A 1208 30.75 -27.00 -38.48
CA GLN A 1208 29.75 -27.92 -37.91
C GLN A 1208 29.47 -27.66 -36.42
N VAL A 1209 30.49 -27.24 -35.64
CA VAL A 1209 30.29 -26.81 -34.25
C VAL A 1209 29.52 -25.49 -34.21
N SER A 1210 29.88 -24.52 -35.05
CA SER A 1210 29.18 -23.24 -35.12
C SER A 1210 27.72 -23.38 -35.58
N GLU A 1211 27.46 -24.24 -36.57
CA GLU A 1211 26.13 -24.60 -37.05
C GLU A 1211 25.33 -25.30 -35.95
N GLY A 1212 25.95 -26.26 -35.24
CA GLY A 1212 25.33 -26.91 -34.09
C GLY A 1212 24.96 -25.92 -32.97
N THR A 1213 25.79 -24.91 -32.70
CA THR A 1213 25.45 -23.85 -31.73
C THR A 1213 24.34 -22.93 -32.21
N ALA A 1214 24.29 -22.63 -33.52
CA ALA A 1214 23.22 -21.84 -34.12
C ALA A 1214 21.88 -22.59 -34.10
N LEU A 1215 21.88 -23.88 -34.43
CA LEU A 1215 20.70 -24.76 -34.33
C LEU A 1215 20.21 -24.88 -32.89
N LYS A 1216 21.11 -25.00 -31.91
CA LYS A 1216 20.72 -25.01 -30.49
C LYS A 1216 20.06 -23.71 -30.06
N ARG A 1217 20.60 -22.55 -30.49
CA ARG A 1217 19.97 -21.25 -30.24
C ARG A 1217 18.60 -21.13 -30.92
N LEU A 1218 18.45 -21.71 -32.11
CA LEU A 1218 17.17 -21.77 -32.81
C LEU A 1218 16.15 -22.63 -32.06
N GLU A 1219 16.52 -23.82 -31.57
CA GLU A 1219 15.66 -24.68 -30.74
C GLU A 1219 15.29 -24.02 -29.40
N GLU A 1220 16.23 -23.34 -28.75
CA GLU A 1220 15.97 -22.55 -27.54
C GLU A 1220 15.00 -21.39 -27.81
N ALA A 1221 15.13 -20.71 -28.95
CA ALA A 1221 14.19 -19.67 -29.37
C ALA A 1221 12.81 -20.26 -29.70
N GLN A 1222 12.74 -21.39 -30.41
CA GLN A 1222 11.50 -22.08 -30.75
C GLN A 1222 10.77 -22.60 -29.51
N THR A 1223 11.48 -23.14 -28.52
CA THR A 1223 10.87 -23.56 -27.25
C THR A 1223 10.37 -22.38 -26.42
N LYS A 1224 11.05 -21.23 -26.45
CA LYS A 1224 10.54 -19.98 -25.86
C LYS A 1224 9.28 -19.50 -26.60
N LEU A 1225 9.28 -19.57 -27.93
CA LEU A 1225 8.13 -19.21 -28.76
C LEU A 1225 6.91 -20.09 -28.43
N ALA A 1226 7.08 -21.41 -28.40
CA ALA A 1226 6.02 -22.35 -28.03
C ALA A 1226 5.50 -22.13 -26.59
N LYS A 1227 6.37 -21.77 -25.63
CA LYS A 1227 5.96 -21.42 -24.27
C LYS A 1227 5.14 -20.13 -24.23
N LEU A 1228 5.53 -19.12 -25.01
CA LEU A 1228 4.79 -17.85 -25.13
C LEU A 1228 3.44 -18.07 -25.83
N GLU A 1229 3.40 -18.84 -26.91
CA GLU A 1229 2.15 -19.25 -27.58
C GLU A 1229 1.22 -19.98 -26.60
N GLY A 1230 1.74 -20.91 -25.79
CA GLY A 1230 0.94 -21.58 -24.75
C GLY A 1230 0.54 -20.68 -23.56
N GLN A 1231 1.20 -19.55 -23.36
CA GLN A 1231 0.75 -18.52 -22.40
C GLN A 1231 -0.35 -17.65 -23.02
N VAL A 1232 -0.18 -17.23 -24.28
CA VAL A 1232 -1.19 -16.50 -25.05
C VAL A 1232 -2.50 -17.29 -25.10
N LEU A 1233 -2.44 -18.58 -25.45
CA LEU A 1233 -3.62 -19.45 -25.55
C LEU A 1233 -4.34 -19.62 -24.20
N ARG A 1234 -3.60 -19.65 -23.09
CA ARG A 1234 -4.18 -19.66 -21.72
C ARG A 1234 -4.81 -18.31 -21.35
N MET A 1235 -4.24 -17.21 -21.83
CA MET A 1235 -4.81 -15.88 -21.61
C MET A 1235 -6.06 -15.67 -22.48
N GLU A 1236 -6.07 -16.19 -23.70
CA GLU A 1236 -7.24 -16.25 -24.59
C GLU A 1236 -8.36 -17.07 -23.95
N GLN A 1237 -8.08 -18.28 -23.45
CA GLN A 1237 -9.07 -19.08 -22.72
C GLN A 1237 -9.64 -18.34 -21.50
N ARG A 1238 -8.80 -17.66 -20.70
CA ARG A 1238 -9.28 -16.84 -19.59
C ARG A 1238 -10.11 -15.63 -20.04
N LEU A 1239 -9.82 -15.09 -21.22
CA LEU A 1239 -10.59 -14.00 -21.81
C LEU A 1239 -11.96 -14.53 -22.27
N ASP A 1240 -12.00 -15.70 -22.89
CA ASP A 1240 -13.22 -16.39 -23.31
C ASP A 1240 -14.10 -16.76 -22.10
N ASP A 1241 -13.53 -17.34 -21.04
CA ASP A 1241 -14.24 -17.62 -19.79
C ASP A 1241 -14.86 -16.34 -19.19
N LYS A 1242 -14.13 -15.22 -19.25
CA LYS A 1242 -14.64 -13.91 -18.82
C LYS A 1242 -15.72 -13.37 -19.74
N ASN A 1243 -15.58 -13.54 -21.06
CA ASN A 1243 -16.57 -13.13 -22.04
C ASN A 1243 -17.86 -13.96 -21.89
N GLU A 1244 -17.77 -15.25 -21.63
CA GLU A 1244 -18.91 -16.11 -21.29
C GLU A 1244 -19.58 -15.66 -20.00
N ALA A 1245 -18.82 -15.35 -18.95
CA ALA A 1245 -19.37 -14.81 -17.70
C ALA A 1245 -20.08 -13.46 -17.92
N VAL A 1246 -19.49 -12.55 -18.70
CA VAL A 1246 -20.11 -11.26 -19.07
C VAL A 1246 -21.37 -11.50 -19.89
N TYR A 1247 -21.35 -12.43 -20.85
CA TYR A 1247 -22.52 -12.79 -21.64
C TYR A 1247 -23.67 -13.31 -20.77
N HIS A 1248 -23.39 -14.21 -19.82
CA HIS A 1248 -24.39 -14.71 -18.88
C HIS A 1248 -24.96 -13.60 -18.00
N VAL A 1249 -24.12 -12.71 -17.46
CA VAL A 1249 -24.57 -11.55 -16.68
C VAL A 1249 -25.42 -10.60 -17.52
N GLN A 1250 -25.04 -10.34 -18.78
CA GLN A 1250 -25.83 -9.53 -19.71
C GLN A 1250 -27.17 -10.20 -20.03
N GLN A 1251 -27.19 -11.52 -20.22
CA GLN A 1251 -28.41 -12.28 -20.48
C GLN A 1251 -29.35 -12.29 -19.26
N GLU A 1252 -28.81 -12.41 -18.04
CA GLU A 1252 -29.56 -12.24 -16.79
C GLU A 1252 -30.09 -10.82 -16.62
N ALA A 1253 -29.28 -9.80 -16.90
CA ALA A 1253 -29.72 -8.41 -16.85
C ALA A 1253 -30.80 -8.11 -17.91
N HIS A 1254 -30.66 -8.68 -19.11
CA HIS A 1254 -31.61 -8.49 -20.20
C HIS A 1254 -32.93 -9.21 -19.92
N SER A 1255 -32.88 -10.42 -19.34
CA SER A 1255 -34.07 -11.15 -18.90
C SER A 1255 -34.76 -10.46 -17.72
N LYS A 1256 -34.00 -9.95 -16.73
CA LYS A 1256 -34.54 -9.09 -15.65
C LYS A 1256 -35.17 -7.81 -16.21
N SER A 1257 -34.52 -7.12 -17.15
CA SER A 1257 -35.08 -5.93 -17.80
C SER A 1257 -36.35 -6.26 -18.59
N LYS A 1258 -36.39 -7.39 -19.30
CA LYS A 1258 -37.57 -7.85 -20.03
C LYS A 1258 -38.72 -8.24 -19.10
N TYR A 1259 -38.40 -8.85 -17.95
CA TYR A 1259 -39.35 -9.15 -16.90
C TYR A 1259 -39.92 -7.86 -16.29
N LEU A 1260 -39.06 -6.89 -15.95
CA LEU A 1260 -39.47 -5.57 -15.45
C LEU A 1260 -40.31 -4.79 -16.47
N ARG A 1261 -39.97 -4.83 -17.76
CA ARG A 1261 -40.79 -4.22 -18.83
C ARG A 1261 -42.16 -4.89 -18.95
N ARG A 1262 -42.23 -6.22 -18.79
CA ARG A 1262 -43.50 -6.95 -18.74
C ARG A 1262 -44.31 -6.68 -17.48
N ALA A 1263 -43.67 -6.34 -16.36
CA ALA A 1263 -44.34 -5.98 -15.12
C ALA A 1263 -44.79 -4.51 -15.08
N LEU A 1264 -44.22 -3.66 -15.96
CA LEU A 1264 -44.56 -2.24 -16.09
C LEU A 1264 -45.57 -1.94 -17.21
N GLN A 1265 -45.80 -2.89 -18.13
CA GLN A 1265 -46.91 -2.89 -19.09
C GLN A 1265 -48.10 -3.63 -18.51
#